data_AF-A0A1M3CL85-F1
#
_entry.id   AF-A0A1M3CL85-F1
#
_cell.length_a   1.000
_cell.length_b   1.000
_cell.length_c   1.000
_cell.angle_alpha   90.00
_cell.angle_beta   90.00
_cell.angle_gamma   90.00
#
_symmetry.space_group_name_H-M   'P 1'
#
loop_
_entity.id
_entity.type
_entity.pdbx_description
1 polymer ?
#
loop_
_entity_poly.entity_id
_entity_poly.type
_entity_poly.pdbx_seq_one_letter_code
_entity_poly.pdbx_strand_id
1 'polypeptide(L)'
;MFDDGNYIRIVTAAGQVFIFYKLNNNVFRQSYLDWSSKSFTAGTQNVVATLVKNLTALRYEFRTSDDTLWSYDYNGRLRTIQLRGGYSQELTYDANGLNTLVQDSFGRQLIFAYTPQGLLSTMTASDGKVYQYQYLNHSDPTIFNGINVDTIDKAFFVLEKVIYPDDTVDPTDNPKVQYHYENTSFPFALTGITDQRGVRSATWAYDSSGRVTSSVHANGVEEYQFAYDDVANTTTVTNPLGKDTVYHFVVNAEALNRLTQIEGKVSAHCTAANTTYTYDTNRFINQVTDGEGRITRFVRDTRGNATSVTRAYGTASAQSDAATWHTTFNVPTQIVQPGLTTDLTWNTLGQMTALTETDTNTQTIPYSTNGQTRTWAYTYNSAGQLLTVDGPLAGTGDTVTYTYDTSGFLASVTNELGQTSTVNSVNGRGQPTAITDPNGGVTDLTYDSQNRLKTTTVDPSGLSAVITIDYNDVGDVTKIARPNGAYLQYTYDDARRITKVEDNTGAYVEYDRDNLGNATARRIKDSGGTLQLTQTATFDELGRLLTFVGSSSQTWTHGYDKTNNRVSVTDPRSNIFGWSFDALNRLISTINEEGDVVTLTRNGKDEITNYNDPRSLDTTYVRNGFGDIIQRTSPDTGTTVYTYNALGKPTQITDGRSVVTNLTYDNAGRLLTKQYPAATSENITYTWDSTTGGNKGVGRVTKIQDASGTIEWTYNALGQVTQEKKTTSSVAYTVGYAYDLDGDITQITYPSGRTVTYNRGSTGLVTDVTTKATPSSSSATLASSVAYQPFGPLQTLTYGNGLILWKTFTQDYALNTLIVEQGTNSVINRGYGYWNNDFDITNVWDNNVTSRTENYVYTPNHWLQNIYGDFGTQTYWQDGVGNRTYDIFDNGTTTTTKSLGYAYNNNLVLNTIDGSTTLRTITHDGGGNIITDVRGSTTYNYRYNNRGRLDRLTVGSTVKADYTYDGLERMAIRATQNMTPSGTTHYIYDRAGRLLAEATGTGTIQREYVWLDDMPLALFADLDTGSPKQWYVHPDHLDRPSKMTDASQAVVWDAWYTTYGEVQSITGSATMNLRFPGQYFLVESGLHYNWHRHYDPSLGRYIQPDPNADVIATTPVNLDGSTLIARGGITGGSQQHLNNTTSGDYNTQIGVELPEFVDGPSLYAYARSQPSMMVDWLGLQAMCWMPGSQCSEELRRYLQDNVNTFCKPRPPSCQPGDSCPSMDDRINRFNQCGTARKAINDRCYNGGDPGHQFEYARNRMDSARCLGLTPTCTTQ
;
A
#
# COMPACT_ATOMS: atom_id res chain seq x y z
N MET A 1 -8.68 41.65 16.52
CA MET A 1 -7.50 42.12 17.27
C MET A 1 -7.95 43.16 18.29
N PHE A 2 -7.33 43.21 19.47
CA PHE A 2 -7.61 44.20 20.52
C PHE A 2 -6.33 44.97 20.84
N ASP A 3 -6.35 46.29 20.76
CA ASP A 3 -5.23 47.20 21.08
C ASP A 3 -5.65 48.07 22.26
N ASP A 4 -4.93 47.95 23.39
CA ASP A 4 -5.23 48.68 24.62
C ASP A 4 -4.35 49.92 24.82
N GLY A 5 -3.48 50.22 23.84
CA GLY A 5 -2.51 51.31 23.87
C GLY A 5 -1.12 50.94 24.40
N ASN A 6 -1.00 49.89 25.21
CA ASN A 6 0.26 49.38 25.78
C ASN A 6 0.67 48.03 25.15
N TYR A 7 -0.29 47.14 24.92
CA TYR A 7 -0.12 45.87 24.24
C TYR A 7 -1.27 45.58 23.26
N ILE A 8 -0.99 44.71 22.30
CA ILE A 8 -1.97 44.20 21.33
C ILE A 8 -2.20 42.72 21.59
N ARG A 9 -3.47 42.33 21.76
CA ARG A 9 -3.91 40.95 21.83
C ARG A 9 -4.57 40.53 20.52
N ILE A 10 -4.03 39.48 19.92
CA ILE A 10 -4.60 38.83 18.73
C ILE A 10 -5.04 37.45 19.14
N VAL A 11 -6.30 37.12 18.87
CA VAL A 11 -6.82 35.76 18.95
C VAL A 11 -7.03 35.31 17.52
N THR A 12 -6.32 34.27 17.09
CA THR A 12 -6.49 33.72 15.74
C THR A 12 -7.81 32.95 15.66
N ALA A 13 -8.23 32.59 14.44
CA ALA A 13 -9.40 31.73 14.24
C ALA A 13 -9.26 30.36 14.96
N ALA A 14 -8.03 29.88 15.15
CA ALA A 14 -7.73 28.65 15.90
C ALA A 14 -7.75 28.85 17.44
N GLY A 15 -8.17 30.02 17.93
CA GLY A 15 -8.21 30.34 19.36
C GLY A 15 -6.84 30.63 19.98
N GLN A 16 -5.76 30.61 19.19
CA GLN A 16 -4.42 30.92 19.70
C GLN A 16 -4.33 32.40 20.07
N VAL A 17 -3.87 32.67 21.28
CA VAL A 17 -3.72 34.03 21.79
C VAL A 17 -2.27 34.47 21.65
N PHE A 18 -2.05 35.53 20.89
CA PHE A 18 -0.77 36.24 20.79
C PHE A 18 -0.89 37.59 21.48
N ILE A 19 0.09 37.93 22.29
CA ILE A 19 0.16 39.22 22.97
C ILE A 19 1.46 39.90 22.55
N PHE A 20 1.37 41.17 22.19
CA PHE A 20 2.46 41.95 21.64
C PHE A 20 2.61 43.26 22.41
N TYR A 21 3.76 43.46 23.07
CA TYR A 21 4.05 44.72 23.74
C TYR A 21 4.60 45.74 22.74
N LYS A 22 4.20 47.00 22.91
CA LYS A 22 4.67 48.10 22.07
C LYS A 22 6.11 48.46 22.42
N LEU A 23 7.05 48.23 21.49
CA LEU A 23 8.45 48.66 21.67
C LEU A 23 8.65 50.12 21.28
N ASN A 24 8.07 50.50 20.15
CA ASN A 24 8.02 51.87 19.64
C ASN A 24 6.70 52.06 18.86
N ASN A 25 6.50 53.22 18.21
CA ASN A 25 5.24 53.51 17.53
C ASN A 25 4.87 52.53 16.41
N ASN A 26 5.84 51.81 15.82
CA ASN A 26 5.63 51.03 14.60
C ASN A 26 5.96 49.53 14.74
N VAL A 27 6.71 49.12 15.78
CA VAL A 27 7.18 47.75 15.96
C VAL A 27 6.74 47.22 17.32
N PHE A 28 6.19 46.01 17.32
CA PHE A 28 5.82 45.30 18.54
C PHE A 28 6.70 44.07 18.72
N ARG A 29 6.86 43.66 19.97
CA ARG A 29 7.53 42.42 20.32
C ARG A 29 6.52 41.48 20.95
N GLN A 30 6.51 40.22 20.52
CA GLN A 30 5.72 39.21 21.21
C GLN A 30 6.13 39.22 22.68
N SER A 31 5.15 39.42 23.55
CA SER A 31 5.36 39.48 24.98
C SER A 31 5.12 38.11 25.58
N TYR A 32 5.91 37.79 26.60
CA TYR A 32 5.60 36.75 27.55
C TYR A 32 5.20 37.42 28.87
N LEU A 33 4.46 36.71 29.71
CA LEU A 33 4.12 37.22 31.03
C LEU A 33 5.32 36.98 31.96
N ASP A 34 5.96 38.06 32.43
CA ASP A 34 7.03 38.00 33.43
C ASP A 34 6.42 38.12 34.82
N TRP A 35 6.46 37.02 35.56
CA TRP A 35 5.80 36.92 36.86
C TRP A 35 6.60 37.46 38.03
N SER A 36 7.88 37.79 37.84
CA SER A 36 8.62 38.57 38.84
C SER A 36 8.02 39.98 38.99
N SER A 37 7.46 40.49 37.89
CA SER A 37 6.79 41.79 37.81
C SER A 37 5.27 41.68 37.68
N LYS A 38 4.71 40.47 37.51
CA LYS A 38 3.31 40.20 37.13
C LYS A 38 2.85 41.05 35.94
N SER A 39 3.76 41.28 35.00
CA SER A 39 3.54 42.17 33.87
C SER A 39 3.95 41.49 32.57
N PHE A 40 3.24 41.79 31.49
CA PHE A 40 3.68 41.32 30.17
C PHE A 40 4.99 42.03 29.82
N THR A 41 6.07 41.26 29.76
CA THR A 41 7.41 41.77 29.44
C THR A 41 7.74 41.42 28.00
N ALA A 42 8.33 42.39 27.31
CA ALA A 42 8.82 42.21 25.95
C ALA A 42 10.04 41.25 25.96
N GLY A 43 9.99 40.12 25.22
CA GLY A 43 11.00 39.05 25.34
C GLY A 43 11.37 38.30 24.07
N THR A 44 12.44 37.50 24.14
CA THR A 44 12.88 36.53 23.12
C THR A 44 12.34 35.11 23.37
N GLN A 45 11.61 34.89 24.46
CA GLN A 45 11.14 33.57 24.85
C GLN A 45 9.87 33.20 24.09
N ASN A 46 9.83 32.00 23.50
CA ASN A 46 8.70 31.45 22.75
C ASN A 46 8.15 32.38 21.63
N VAL A 47 9.03 33.14 20.97
CA VAL A 47 8.64 34.03 19.87
C VAL A 47 8.45 33.22 18.60
N VAL A 48 7.21 33.18 18.12
CA VAL A 48 6.83 32.42 16.91
C VAL A 48 6.06 33.30 15.90
N ALA A 49 5.77 34.56 16.25
CA ALA A 49 5.03 35.49 15.41
C ALA A 49 5.55 36.94 15.55
N THR A 50 5.25 37.78 14.57
CA THR A 50 5.63 39.21 14.55
C THR A 50 4.43 40.09 14.29
N LEU A 51 4.47 41.33 14.79
CA LEU A 51 3.44 42.34 14.58
C LEU A 51 4.08 43.69 14.30
N VAL A 52 3.63 44.36 13.24
CA VAL A 52 4.11 45.68 12.81
C VAL A 52 2.90 46.60 12.56
N LYS A 53 3.01 47.88 12.93
CA LYS A 53 2.06 48.92 12.52
C LYS A 53 2.58 49.62 11.29
N ASN A 54 1.96 49.35 10.14
CA ASN A 54 2.31 49.92 8.85
C ASN A 54 1.59 51.28 8.68
N LEU A 55 2.33 52.37 8.91
CA LEU A 55 1.78 53.73 8.85
C LEU A 55 1.38 54.17 7.44
N THR A 56 2.01 53.62 6.39
CA THR A 56 1.73 53.97 4.99
C THR A 56 0.44 53.30 4.51
N ALA A 57 0.26 52.02 4.86
CA ALA A 57 -0.94 51.25 4.50
C ALA A 57 -2.07 51.37 5.54
N LEU A 58 -1.88 52.18 6.59
CA LEU A 58 -2.83 52.43 7.68
C LEU A 58 -3.41 51.14 8.31
N ARG A 59 -2.54 50.15 8.55
CA ARG A 59 -2.93 48.81 9.02
C ARG A 59 -1.92 48.20 9.98
N TYR A 60 -2.37 47.23 10.77
CA TYR A 60 -1.52 46.32 11.54
C TYR A 60 -1.24 45.06 10.73
N GLU A 61 0.00 44.60 10.71
CA GLU A 61 0.48 43.45 9.95
C GLU A 61 1.01 42.39 10.92
N PHE A 62 0.24 41.32 11.10
CA PHE A 62 0.55 40.18 11.98
C PHE A 62 1.03 39.00 11.12
N ARG A 63 2.25 38.54 11.35
CA ARG A 63 2.82 37.36 10.67
C ARG A 63 2.96 36.21 11.65
N THR A 64 2.31 35.09 11.36
CA THR A 64 2.38 33.84 12.13
C THR A 64 3.63 33.01 11.80
N SER A 65 3.85 31.90 12.51
CA SER A 65 5.01 31.05 12.36
C SER A 65 5.11 30.34 11.00
N ASP A 66 3.98 30.18 10.30
CA ASP A 66 3.87 29.67 8.93
C ASP A 66 4.06 30.76 7.86
N ASP A 67 4.49 31.96 8.28
CA ASP A 67 4.66 33.17 7.47
C ASP A 67 3.36 33.77 6.88
N THR A 68 2.18 33.30 7.32
CA THR A 68 0.91 33.90 6.91
C THR A 68 0.77 35.32 7.45
N LEU A 69 0.45 36.28 6.58
CA LEU A 69 0.28 37.69 6.91
C LEU A 69 -1.20 38.05 7.06
N TRP A 70 -1.61 38.36 8.27
CA TRP A 70 -2.93 38.88 8.61
C TRP A 70 -2.86 40.39 8.74
N SER A 71 -3.60 41.12 7.93
CA SER A 71 -3.65 42.59 8.00
C SER A 71 -4.95 43.06 8.65
N TYR A 72 -4.86 43.90 9.67
CA TYR A 72 -5.99 44.48 10.38
C TYR A 72 -6.05 45.99 10.17
N ASP A 73 -7.22 46.57 10.03
CA ASP A 73 -7.35 48.04 10.11
C ASP A 73 -7.06 48.55 11.53
N TYR A 74 -6.97 49.87 11.71
CA TYR A 74 -6.71 50.46 13.03
C TYR A 74 -7.85 50.27 14.05
N ASN A 75 -9.02 49.82 13.62
CA ASN A 75 -10.10 49.40 14.51
C ASN A 75 -10.01 47.91 14.88
N GLY A 76 -8.94 47.21 14.45
CA GLY A 76 -8.67 45.82 14.76
C GLY A 76 -9.50 44.82 13.97
N ARG A 77 -10.15 45.24 12.87
CA ARG A 77 -10.91 44.36 11.95
C ARG A 77 -9.96 43.74 10.93
N LEU A 78 -10.06 42.43 10.75
CA LEU A 78 -9.23 41.70 9.79
C LEU A 78 -9.63 42.07 8.36
N ARG A 79 -8.71 42.63 7.57
CA ARG A 79 -8.97 43.06 6.19
C ARG A 79 -8.43 42.11 5.15
N THR A 80 -7.22 41.60 5.36
CA THR A 80 -6.65 40.63 4.43
C THR A 80 -5.94 39.51 5.16
N ILE A 81 -6.00 38.31 4.58
CA ILE A 81 -5.14 37.19 4.92
C ILE A 81 -4.32 36.89 3.67
N GLN A 82 -3.00 36.98 3.76
CA GLN A 82 -2.10 36.69 2.65
C GLN A 82 -1.20 35.52 3.04
N LEU A 83 -1.31 34.42 2.31
CA LEU A 83 -0.44 33.27 2.49
C LEU A 83 0.93 33.54 1.87
N ARG A 84 1.94 32.81 2.34
CA ARG A 84 3.25 32.74 1.69
C ARG A 84 3.05 32.31 0.23
N GLY A 85 3.65 33.04 -0.71
CA GLY A 85 3.47 32.84 -2.15
C GLY A 85 2.39 33.66 -2.85
N GLY A 86 1.64 34.50 -2.13
CA GLY A 86 0.88 35.59 -2.75
C GLY A 86 -0.64 35.39 -2.85
N TYR A 87 -1.16 34.17 -2.66
CA TYR A 87 -2.60 33.96 -2.50
C TYR A 87 -3.13 34.80 -1.35
N SER A 88 -4.24 35.48 -1.58
CA SER A 88 -4.83 36.35 -0.56
C SER A 88 -6.34 36.29 -0.53
N GLN A 89 -6.88 36.62 0.63
CA GLN A 89 -8.29 36.79 0.90
C GLN A 89 -8.50 38.20 1.44
N GLU A 90 -9.55 38.86 0.96
CA GLU A 90 -10.00 40.19 1.38
C GLU A 90 -11.38 40.07 2.04
N LEU A 91 -11.55 40.80 3.14
CA LEU A 91 -12.77 40.79 3.93
C LEU A 91 -13.44 42.17 3.89
N THR A 92 -14.70 42.19 3.47
CA THR A 92 -15.54 43.39 3.42
C THR A 92 -16.53 43.38 4.58
N TYR A 93 -16.78 44.56 5.15
CA TYR A 93 -17.64 44.73 6.31
C TYR A 93 -18.72 45.78 6.03
N ASP A 94 -19.88 45.60 6.63
CA ASP A 94 -20.95 46.60 6.62
C ASP A 94 -20.66 47.77 7.59
N ALA A 95 -21.60 48.72 7.65
CA ALA A 95 -21.52 49.88 8.55
C ALA A 95 -21.51 49.49 10.05
N ASN A 96 -22.10 48.34 10.39
CA ASN A 96 -22.14 47.80 11.74
C ASN A 96 -20.86 47.02 12.10
N GLY A 97 -19.96 46.81 11.14
CA GLY A 97 -18.72 46.07 11.32
C GLY A 97 -18.89 44.55 11.27
N LEU A 98 -19.96 44.04 10.66
CA LEU A 98 -20.17 42.62 10.36
C LEU A 98 -19.52 42.26 9.02
N ASN A 99 -18.84 41.11 8.94
CA ASN A 99 -18.16 40.67 7.73
C ASN A 99 -19.17 40.16 6.70
N THR A 100 -19.43 40.90 5.63
CA THR A 100 -20.44 40.56 4.62
C THR A 100 -19.91 39.74 3.46
N LEU A 101 -18.60 39.77 3.23
CA LEU A 101 -17.97 39.11 2.09
C LEU A 101 -16.52 38.76 2.40
N VAL A 102 -16.16 37.50 2.16
CA VAL A 102 -14.76 37.08 1.99
C VAL A 102 -14.57 36.80 0.52
N GLN A 103 -13.64 37.51 -0.12
CA GLN A 103 -13.29 37.31 -1.52
C GLN A 103 -11.82 36.95 -1.63
N ASP A 104 -11.47 35.95 -2.42
CA ASP A 104 -10.07 35.63 -2.67
C ASP A 104 -9.47 36.37 -3.88
N SER A 105 -8.16 36.24 -4.06
CA SER A 105 -7.41 36.85 -5.15
C SER A 105 -7.80 36.37 -6.56
N PHE A 106 -8.64 35.34 -6.67
CA PHE A 106 -9.20 34.85 -7.93
C PHE A 106 -10.67 35.29 -8.14
N GLY A 107 -11.23 36.06 -7.21
CA GLY A 107 -12.58 36.59 -7.29
C GLY A 107 -13.67 35.66 -6.79
N ARG A 108 -13.33 34.55 -6.14
CA ARG A 108 -14.30 33.62 -5.54
C ARG A 108 -14.76 34.17 -4.20
N GLN A 109 -16.02 33.93 -3.83
CA GLN A 109 -16.70 34.68 -2.79
C GLN A 109 -17.48 33.79 -1.82
N LEU A 110 -17.37 34.11 -0.53
CA LEU A 110 -18.32 33.70 0.50
C LEU A 110 -19.11 34.93 0.93
N ILE A 111 -20.42 34.93 0.70
CA ILE A 111 -21.31 36.04 1.03
C ILE A 111 -22.06 35.70 2.32
N PHE A 112 -22.02 36.60 3.29
CA PHE A 112 -22.64 36.40 4.60
C PHE A 112 -23.81 37.38 4.77
N ALA A 113 -24.95 36.86 5.20
CA ALA A 113 -26.08 37.67 5.66
C ALA A 113 -26.27 37.50 7.15
N TYR A 114 -26.80 38.53 7.81
CA TYR A 114 -26.99 38.56 9.25
C TYR A 114 -28.43 38.93 9.60
N THR A 115 -28.89 38.42 10.73
CA THR A 115 -30.12 38.87 11.41
C THR A 115 -30.00 40.33 11.87
N PRO A 116 -31.11 41.03 12.21
CA PRO A 116 -31.06 42.37 12.79
C PRO A 116 -30.21 42.48 14.07
N GLN A 117 -30.08 41.38 14.81
CA GLN A 117 -29.26 41.26 16.03
C GLN A 117 -27.76 41.05 15.72
N GLY A 118 -27.39 40.89 14.45
CA GLY A 118 -26.00 40.68 14.02
C GLY A 118 -25.50 39.23 14.12
N LEU A 119 -26.40 38.26 14.21
CA LEU A 119 -26.09 36.82 14.13
C LEU A 119 -26.05 36.37 12.67
N LEU A 120 -25.10 35.53 12.29
CA LEU A 120 -24.98 35.03 10.92
C LEU A 120 -26.25 34.24 10.55
N SER A 121 -27.03 34.65 9.57
CA SER A 121 -28.25 33.93 9.16
C SER A 121 -27.97 32.94 8.05
N THR A 122 -27.18 33.36 7.05
CA THR A 122 -26.84 32.53 5.88
C THR A 122 -25.43 32.78 5.41
N MET A 123 -24.78 31.73 4.91
CA MET A 123 -23.56 31.82 4.11
C MET A 123 -23.86 31.27 2.72
N THR A 124 -23.65 32.09 1.70
CA THR A 124 -23.78 31.70 0.29
C THR A 124 -22.39 31.49 -0.27
N ALA A 125 -22.11 30.29 -0.74
CA ALA A 125 -20.82 29.93 -1.32
C ALA A 125 -20.76 30.33 -2.80
N SER A 126 -19.58 30.32 -3.44
CA SER A 126 -19.42 30.81 -4.82
C SER A 126 -20.23 30.02 -5.87
N ASP A 127 -20.67 28.80 -5.53
CA ASP A 127 -21.55 27.96 -6.35
C ASP A 127 -23.05 28.25 -6.16
N GLY A 128 -23.40 29.23 -5.31
CA GLY A 128 -24.77 29.62 -5.00
C GLY A 128 -25.44 28.78 -3.91
N LYS A 129 -24.77 27.75 -3.35
CA LYS A 129 -25.32 26.95 -2.27
C LYS A 129 -25.41 27.77 -0.98
N VAL A 130 -26.56 27.70 -0.33
CA VAL A 130 -26.87 28.49 0.87
C VAL A 130 -26.88 27.57 2.10
N TYR A 131 -25.99 27.85 3.04
CA TYR A 131 -25.98 27.25 4.38
C TYR A 131 -26.72 28.18 5.33
N GLN A 132 -27.63 27.64 6.12
CA GLN A 132 -28.43 28.42 7.07
C GLN A 132 -28.01 28.13 8.50
N TYR A 133 -28.07 29.16 9.34
CA TYR A 133 -27.65 29.10 10.73
C TYR A 133 -28.79 29.59 11.62
N GLN A 134 -29.16 28.78 12.62
CA GLN A 134 -30.18 29.12 13.61
C GLN A 134 -29.56 29.14 15.00
N TYR A 135 -30.11 29.95 15.90
CA TYR A 135 -29.54 30.20 17.22
C TYR A 135 -30.58 30.04 18.33
N LEU A 136 -30.15 29.48 19.46
CA LEU A 136 -30.91 29.48 20.71
C LEU A 136 -30.60 30.77 21.47
N ASN A 137 -31.64 31.33 22.09
CA ASN A 137 -31.50 32.41 23.05
C ASN A 137 -31.39 31.83 24.47
N HIS A 138 -30.24 32.03 25.11
CA HIS A 138 -29.96 31.62 26.50
C HIS A 138 -30.13 32.77 27.50
N SER A 139 -30.89 33.81 27.16
CA SER A 139 -31.21 34.89 28.11
C SER A 139 -31.90 34.33 29.36
N ASP A 140 -31.41 34.72 30.54
CA ASP A 140 -32.05 34.40 31.83
C ASP A 140 -33.44 35.06 31.91
N PRO A 141 -34.55 34.27 31.97
CA PRO A 141 -35.90 34.81 32.02
C PRO A 141 -36.21 35.58 33.32
N THR A 142 -35.38 35.47 34.36
CA THR A 142 -35.57 36.21 35.61
C THR A 142 -35.08 37.67 35.55
N ILE A 143 -34.30 38.03 34.53
CA ILE A 143 -33.71 39.37 34.36
C ILE A 143 -34.56 40.25 33.41
N PHE A 144 -35.37 39.66 32.53
CA PHE A 144 -36.04 40.37 31.43
C PHE A 144 -37.57 40.16 31.35
N ASN A 145 -38.25 40.08 32.48
CA ASN A 145 -39.72 39.99 32.48
C ASN A 145 -40.33 41.32 31.96
N GLY A 146 -40.80 41.33 30.72
CA GLY A 146 -41.50 42.46 30.09
C GLY A 146 -40.70 43.25 29.03
N ILE A 147 -39.53 42.80 28.59
CA ILE A 147 -38.76 43.45 27.51
C ILE A 147 -38.93 42.67 26.20
N ASN A 148 -39.24 43.39 25.12
CA ASN A 148 -39.41 42.84 23.79
C ASN A 148 -38.09 42.22 23.30
N VAL A 149 -38.16 40.96 22.84
CA VAL A 149 -37.05 40.10 22.41
C VAL A 149 -36.19 40.73 21.30
N ASP A 150 -36.74 41.73 20.60
CA ASP A 150 -36.07 42.52 19.55
C ASP A 150 -34.91 43.42 20.05
N THR A 151 -34.63 43.48 21.36
CA THR A 151 -33.57 44.34 21.96
C THR A 151 -32.47 43.60 22.71
N ILE A 152 -32.43 42.27 22.65
CA ILE A 152 -31.45 41.44 23.39
C ILE A 152 -30.09 41.41 22.67
N ASP A 153 -29.01 41.58 23.44
CA ASP A 153 -27.61 41.55 22.95
C ASP A 153 -27.27 40.18 22.32
N LYS A 154 -26.55 40.19 21.19
CA LYS A 154 -26.03 38.98 20.53
C LYS A 154 -25.22 38.07 21.47
N ALA A 155 -24.69 38.60 22.56
CA ALA A 155 -23.95 37.87 23.58
C ALA A 155 -24.74 36.74 24.27
N PHE A 156 -26.07 36.73 24.16
CA PHE A 156 -26.93 35.70 24.78
C PHE A 156 -27.31 34.55 23.85
N PHE A 157 -26.81 34.53 22.61
CA PHE A 157 -27.18 33.51 21.62
C PHE A 157 -26.07 32.48 21.40
N VAL A 158 -26.46 31.21 21.22
CA VAL A 158 -25.58 30.10 20.83
C VAL A 158 -26.09 29.44 19.55
N LEU A 159 -25.17 28.91 18.72
CA LEU A 159 -25.54 28.25 17.47
C LEU A 159 -26.35 26.99 17.77
N GLU A 160 -27.61 26.92 17.33
CA GLU A 160 -28.48 25.76 17.53
C GLU A 160 -28.35 24.75 16.40
N LYS A 161 -28.41 25.22 15.15
CA LYS A 161 -28.47 24.36 13.97
C LYS A 161 -27.67 24.95 12.84
N VAL A 162 -26.99 24.08 12.12
CA VAL A 162 -26.49 24.33 10.77
C VAL A 162 -27.32 23.48 9.83
N ILE A 163 -28.02 24.13 8.90
CA ILE A 163 -28.86 23.48 7.89
C ILE A 163 -28.09 23.53 6.57
N TYR A 164 -27.85 22.34 6.03
CA TYR A 164 -27.09 22.15 4.79
C TYR A 164 -28.02 22.32 3.57
N PRO A 165 -27.47 22.72 2.41
CA PRO A 165 -28.22 22.69 1.16
C PRO A 165 -28.60 21.24 0.81
N ASP A 166 -29.78 21.06 0.21
CA ASP A 166 -30.29 19.77 -0.25
C ASP A 166 -30.75 19.81 -1.71
N ASP A 167 -30.93 18.64 -2.34
CA ASP A 167 -31.41 18.44 -3.70
C ASP A 167 -32.96 18.51 -3.77
N THR A 168 -33.65 18.46 -2.64
CA THR A 168 -35.12 18.58 -2.52
C THR A 168 -35.56 20.04 -2.54
N VAL A 169 -36.81 20.26 -2.97
CA VAL A 169 -37.41 21.61 -2.99
C VAL A 169 -38.06 21.96 -1.64
N ASP A 170 -38.09 21.01 -0.68
CA ASP A 170 -38.70 21.20 0.63
C ASP A 170 -37.64 21.63 1.67
N PRO A 171 -37.49 22.92 1.99
CA PRO A 171 -36.50 23.38 2.95
C PRO A 171 -36.68 22.83 4.39
N THR A 172 -37.78 22.13 4.67
CA THR A 172 -38.04 21.53 5.99
C THR A 172 -37.39 20.15 6.15
N ASP A 173 -37.00 19.49 5.06
CA ASP A 173 -36.33 18.17 5.08
C ASP A 173 -34.80 18.26 4.99
N ASN A 174 -34.24 19.45 4.75
CA ASN A 174 -32.81 19.67 4.64
C ASN A 174 -31.99 19.01 5.78
N PRO A 175 -30.88 18.32 5.43
CA PRO A 175 -29.96 17.75 6.41
C PRO A 175 -29.44 18.84 7.35
N LYS A 176 -29.42 18.54 8.65
CA LYS A 176 -29.02 19.52 9.66
C LYS A 176 -28.23 18.90 10.80
N VAL A 177 -27.25 19.64 11.29
CA VAL A 177 -26.54 19.31 12.54
C VAL A 177 -27.11 20.22 13.62
N GLN A 178 -27.49 19.64 14.76
CA GLN A 178 -28.00 20.36 15.92
C GLN A 178 -26.97 20.31 17.07
N TYR A 179 -26.75 21.45 17.70
CA TYR A 179 -25.84 21.65 18.82
C TYR A 179 -26.65 21.88 20.09
N HIS A 180 -26.23 21.25 21.19
CA HIS A 180 -26.98 21.23 22.44
C HIS A 180 -26.22 21.91 23.58
N TYR A 181 -26.92 22.70 24.39
CA TYR A 181 -26.36 23.50 25.49
C TYR A 181 -27.24 23.35 26.74
N GLU A 182 -27.18 22.16 27.34
CA GLU A 182 -28.13 21.70 28.36
C GLU A 182 -27.61 21.88 29.80
N ASN A 183 -26.35 22.33 29.95
CA ASN A 183 -25.74 22.53 31.26
C ASN A 183 -26.23 23.84 31.89
N THR A 184 -26.98 23.76 32.99
CA THR A 184 -27.55 24.94 33.66
C THR A 184 -26.52 25.84 34.33
N SER A 185 -25.36 25.30 34.74
CA SER A 185 -24.27 26.06 35.35
C SER A 185 -23.39 26.72 34.30
N PHE A 186 -23.30 26.12 33.11
CA PHE A 186 -22.53 26.61 31.96
C PHE A 186 -23.43 26.64 30.71
N PRO A 187 -24.40 27.59 30.65
CA PRO A 187 -25.40 27.64 29.58
C PRO A 187 -24.83 27.82 28.17
N PHE A 188 -23.56 28.22 28.04
CA PHE A 188 -22.87 28.40 26.75
C PHE A 188 -21.94 27.23 26.39
N ALA A 189 -21.84 26.21 27.24
CA ALA A 189 -20.99 25.04 27.00
C ALA A 189 -21.71 24.01 26.14
N LEU A 190 -21.02 23.50 25.10
CA LEU A 190 -21.57 22.50 24.18
C LEU A 190 -21.68 21.14 24.87
N THR A 191 -22.89 20.73 25.22
CA THR A 191 -23.17 19.44 25.86
C THR A 191 -23.35 18.29 24.88
N GLY A 192 -23.52 18.56 23.59
CA GLY A 192 -23.48 17.53 22.56
C GLY A 192 -23.91 17.98 21.18
N ILE A 193 -23.78 17.05 20.24
CA ILE A 193 -24.14 17.23 18.83
C ILE A 193 -25.10 16.12 18.44
N THR A 194 -26.21 16.50 17.81
CA THR A 194 -27.08 15.60 17.06
C THR A 194 -26.79 15.78 15.58
N ASP A 195 -26.46 14.68 14.92
CA ASP A 195 -26.14 14.68 13.50
C ASP A 195 -27.40 14.68 12.63
N GLN A 196 -27.19 14.64 11.31
CA GLN A 196 -28.23 14.70 10.30
C GLN A 196 -29.23 13.54 10.36
N ARG A 197 -28.90 12.41 11.02
CA ARG A 197 -29.80 11.27 11.22
C ARG A 197 -30.73 11.46 12.42
N GLY A 198 -30.57 12.54 13.19
CA GLY A 198 -31.25 12.72 14.47
C GLY A 198 -30.60 11.96 15.64
N VAL A 199 -29.41 11.40 15.43
CA VAL A 199 -28.65 10.65 16.44
C VAL A 199 -27.75 11.59 17.23
N ARG A 200 -27.75 11.51 18.57
CA ARG A 200 -26.79 12.23 19.43
C ARG A 200 -25.41 11.58 19.28
N SER A 201 -24.66 12.05 18.29
CA SER A 201 -23.39 11.46 17.85
C SER A 201 -22.23 11.78 18.80
N ALA A 202 -22.28 12.88 19.54
CA ALA A 202 -21.28 13.25 20.53
C ALA A 202 -21.90 13.93 21.76
N THR A 203 -21.32 13.70 22.93
CA THR A 203 -21.74 14.28 24.22
C THR A 203 -20.52 14.68 25.05
N TRP A 204 -20.61 15.82 25.75
CA TRP A 204 -19.59 16.30 26.68
C TRP A 204 -20.19 16.62 28.04
N ALA A 205 -19.47 16.25 29.10
CA ALA A 205 -19.76 16.66 30.47
C ALA A 205 -18.70 17.65 30.98
N TYR A 206 -19.04 18.40 32.02
CA TYR A 206 -18.19 19.48 32.55
C TYR A 206 -18.12 19.46 34.08
N ASP A 207 -16.97 19.85 34.65
CA ASP A 207 -16.81 20.07 36.09
C ASP A 207 -17.37 21.43 36.54
N SER A 208 -17.31 21.74 37.84
CA SER A 208 -17.77 23.02 38.39
C SER A 208 -16.94 24.25 37.97
N SER A 209 -15.82 24.03 37.26
CA SER A 209 -14.96 25.08 36.69
C SER A 209 -15.18 25.23 35.17
N GLY A 210 -16.08 24.45 34.57
CA GLY A 210 -16.39 24.48 33.14
C GLY A 210 -15.39 23.74 32.27
N ARG A 211 -14.56 22.85 32.84
CA ARG A 211 -13.64 21.99 32.08
C ARG A 211 -14.31 20.68 31.70
N VAL A 212 -13.99 20.15 30.52
CA VAL A 212 -14.58 18.90 30.01
C VAL A 212 -14.14 17.73 30.87
N THR A 213 -15.08 16.97 31.45
CA THR A 213 -14.79 15.77 32.25
C THR A 213 -15.03 14.47 31.48
N SER A 214 -15.82 14.51 30.40
CA SER A 214 -15.95 13.39 29.48
C SER A 214 -16.25 13.86 28.06
N SER A 215 -15.82 13.06 27.09
CA SER A 215 -16.15 13.17 25.68
C SER A 215 -16.52 11.78 25.19
N VAL A 216 -17.73 11.61 24.66
CA VAL A 216 -18.26 10.29 24.31
C VAL A 216 -19.06 10.34 23.01
N HIS A 217 -18.89 9.33 22.17
CA HIS A 217 -19.75 9.12 21.00
C HIS A 217 -21.01 8.34 21.36
N ALA A 218 -21.92 8.20 20.39
CA ALA A 218 -23.18 7.49 20.60
C ALA A 218 -22.95 6.09 21.21
N ASN A 219 -23.84 5.68 22.12
CA ASN A 219 -23.82 4.38 22.81
C ASN A 219 -22.55 4.08 23.64
N GLY A 220 -21.83 5.11 24.12
CA GLY A 220 -20.66 4.92 25.00
C GLY A 220 -19.37 4.57 24.25
N VAL A 221 -19.41 4.59 22.92
CA VAL A 221 -18.23 4.38 22.07
C VAL A 221 -17.28 5.56 22.22
N GLU A 222 -15.99 5.29 22.21
CA GLU A 222 -14.93 6.30 22.29
C GLU A 222 -15.10 7.26 23.49
N GLU A 223 -15.56 6.74 24.64
CA GLU A 223 -15.61 7.53 25.87
C GLU A 223 -14.21 7.78 26.43
N TYR A 224 -13.81 9.05 26.44
CA TYR A 224 -12.64 9.53 27.17
C TYR A 224 -13.08 10.30 28.40
N GLN A 225 -12.48 10.00 29.55
CA GLN A 225 -12.72 10.69 30.81
C GLN A 225 -11.49 11.51 31.21
N PHE A 226 -11.72 12.67 31.79
CA PHE A 226 -10.70 13.63 32.18
C PHE A 226 -10.85 13.98 33.66
N ALA A 227 -9.83 13.65 34.45
CA ALA A 227 -9.76 14.02 35.86
C ALA A 227 -8.61 15.02 36.07
N TYR A 228 -8.96 16.20 36.60
CA TYR A 228 -8.02 17.29 36.84
C TYR A 228 -7.62 17.35 38.31
N ASP A 229 -6.32 17.36 38.59
CA ASP A 229 -5.77 17.63 39.92
C ASP A 229 -4.98 18.94 39.87
N ASP A 230 -5.62 20.02 40.32
CA ASP A 230 -5.04 21.36 40.33
C ASP A 230 -3.96 21.52 41.43
N VAL A 231 -3.90 20.62 42.41
CA VAL A 231 -2.87 20.63 43.45
C VAL A 231 -1.60 19.96 42.94
N ALA A 232 -1.74 18.81 42.28
CA ALA A 232 -0.63 18.08 41.67
C ALA A 232 -0.25 18.62 40.28
N ASN A 233 -1.07 19.48 39.68
CA ASN A 233 -0.96 19.97 38.30
C ASN A 233 -0.92 18.83 37.29
N THR A 234 -1.86 17.91 37.41
CA THR A 234 -1.99 16.77 36.50
C THR A 234 -3.36 16.70 35.85
N THR A 235 -3.40 16.05 34.69
CA THR A 235 -4.65 15.63 34.05
C THR A 235 -4.55 14.15 33.76
N THR A 236 -5.43 13.36 34.36
CA THR A 236 -5.56 11.93 34.05
C THR A 236 -6.58 11.80 32.93
N VAL A 237 -6.17 11.18 31.83
CA VAL A 237 -7.02 10.81 30.71
C VAL A 237 -7.25 9.31 30.76
N THR A 238 -8.48 8.89 30.98
CA THR A 238 -8.88 7.48 30.93
C THR A 238 -9.51 7.21 29.57
N ASN A 239 -8.98 6.24 28.84
CA ASN A 239 -9.48 5.88 27.52
C ASN A 239 -10.71 4.93 27.58
N PRO A 240 -11.33 4.60 26.43
CA PRO A 240 -12.54 3.77 26.38
C PRO A 240 -12.38 2.34 26.93
N LEU A 241 -11.15 1.85 27.08
CA LEU A 241 -10.82 0.54 27.65
C LEU A 241 -10.34 0.63 29.11
N GLY A 242 -10.44 1.82 29.73
CA GLY A 242 -10.11 2.04 31.14
C GLY A 242 -8.62 2.29 31.43
N LYS A 243 -7.79 2.54 30.40
CA LYS A 243 -6.37 2.85 30.60
C LYS A 243 -6.15 4.32 30.92
N ASP A 244 -5.50 4.55 32.05
CA ASP A 244 -5.08 5.90 32.47
C ASP A 244 -3.76 6.31 31.83
N THR A 245 -3.75 7.56 31.34
CA THR A 245 -2.55 8.31 30.98
C THR A 245 -2.55 9.61 31.75
N VAL A 246 -1.51 9.85 32.55
CA VAL A 246 -1.40 11.06 33.39
C VAL A 246 -0.46 12.05 32.73
N TYR A 247 -0.99 13.22 32.38
CA TYR A 247 -0.23 14.35 31.88
C TYR A 247 0.21 15.19 33.07
N HIS A 248 1.52 15.26 33.28
CA HIS A 248 2.12 16.05 34.33
C HIS A 248 2.55 17.38 33.77
N PHE A 249 2.07 18.44 34.42
CA PHE A 249 2.42 19.79 34.08
C PHE A 249 3.24 20.39 35.21
N VAL A 250 4.34 21.04 34.85
CA VAL A 250 4.90 22.03 35.77
C VAL A 250 4.07 23.29 35.60
N VAL A 251 3.26 23.60 36.61
CA VAL A 251 2.79 24.96 36.83
C VAL A 251 4.01 25.75 37.24
N ASN A 252 4.59 26.39 36.25
CA ASN A 252 5.43 27.53 36.53
C ASN A 252 4.54 28.61 37.14
N ALA A 253 5.15 29.59 37.79
CA ALA A 253 4.47 30.73 38.43
C ALA A 253 3.60 31.58 37.48
N GLU A 254 3.35 31.10 36.25
CA GLU A 254 2.67 31.73 35.13
C GLU A 254 1.28 31.19 34.79
N ALA A 255 0.77 30.19 35.53
CA ALA A 255 -0.49 29.50 35.24
C ALA A 255 -0.62 28.91 33.82
N LEU A 256 0.49 28.79 33.08
CA LEU A 256 0.59 28.04 31.83
C LEU A 256 1.18 26.68 32.13
N ASN A 257 0.33 25.65 32.04
CA ASN A 257 0.68 24.26 32.20
C ASN A 257 1.66 23.86 31.09
N ARG A 258 2.92 23.59 31.44
CA ARG A 258 3.89 23.01 30.51
C ARG A 258 4.01 21.53 30.76
N LEU A 259 3.78 20.75 29.71
CA LEU A 259 3.89 19.29 29.78
C LEU A 259 5.35 18.91 30.07
N THR A 260 5.59 18.23 31.18
CA THR A 260 6.93 17.73 31.54
C THR A 260 7.01 16.22 31.46
N GLN A 261 5.88 15.53 31.60
CA GLN A 261 5.81 14.09 31.50
C GLN A 261 4.43 13.64 31.06
N ILE A 262 4.39 12.66 30.17
CA ILE A 262 3.23 11.81 29.93
C ILE A 262 3.55 10.47 30.61
N GLU A 263 2.79 10.12 31.63
CA GLU A 263 2.92 8.88 32.38
C GLU A 263 1.81 7.91 31.94
N GLY A 264 2.15 6.92 31.13
CA GLY A 264 1.29 5.79 30.85
C GLY A 264 1.25 4.86 32.06
N LYS A 265 0.10 4.78 32.73
CA LYS A 265 -0.06 3.91 33.91
C LYS A 265 -0.05 2.44 33.51
N VAL A 266 0.41 1.61 34.43
CA VAL A 266 0.30 0.16 34.30
C VAL A 266 -1.18 -0.24 34.20
N SER A 267 -1.49 -1.12 33.25
CA SER A 267 -2.80 -1.78 33.12
C SER A 267 -2.58 -3.30 33.15
N ALA A 268 -3.61 -4.11 32.90
CA ALA A 268 -3.48 -5.56 32.95
C ALA A 268 -2.52 -6.08 31.88
N HIS A 269 -2.50 -5.46 30.69
CA HIS A 269 -1.71 -5.92 29.54
C HIS A 269 -0.66 -4.93 29.04
N CYS A 270 -0.58 -3.72 29.61
CA CYS A 270 0.46 -2.75 29.27
C CYS A 270 1.30 -2.39 30.47
N THR A 271 2.62 -2.42 30.28
CA THR A 271 3.58 -1.94 31.27
C THR A 271 3.55 -0.41 31.38
N ALA A 272 4.12 0.12 32.47
CA ALA A 272 4.26 1.57 32.62
C ALA A 272 5.27 2.12 31.59
N ALA A 273 4.91 3.24 30.95
CA ALA A 273 5.71 3.89 29.92
C ALA A 273 5.66 5.41 30.10
N ASN A 274 6.81 6.04 30.28
CA ASN A 274 6.88 7.48 30.54
C ASN A 274 7.59 8.19 29.40
N THR A 275 6.96 9.23 28.84
CA THR A 275 7.64 10.18 27.96
C THR A 275 7.89 11.46 28.73
N THR A 276 9.13 11.96 28.77
CA THR A 276 9.47 13.20 29.49
C THR A 276 10.01 14.28 28.55
N TYR A 277 9.81 15.53 28.94
CA TYR A 277 10.10 16.72 28.14
C TYR A 277 10.92 17.71 28.95
N THR A 278 11.99 18.25 28.35
CA THR A 278 12.72 19.38 28.91
C THR A 278 12.73 20.55 27.93
N TYR A 279 12.95 21.75 28.47
CA TYR A 279 12.87 23.00 27.73
C TYR A 279 14.19 23.78 27.82
N ASP A 280 14.54 24.54 26.78
CA ASP A 280 15.67 25.46 26.80
C ASP A 280 15.37 26.77 27.55
N THR A 281 16.35 27.68 27.62
CA THR A 281 16.21 29.00 28.25
C THR A 281 15.22 29.92 27.52
N ASN A 282 14.91 29.64 26.26
CA ASN A 282 13.88 30.32 25.46
C ASN A 282 12.52 29.61 25.54
N ARG A 283 12.43 28.53 26.33
CA ARG A 283 11.23 27.75 26.65
C ARG A 283 10.70 26.90 25.49
N PHE A 284 11.52 26.60 24.50
CA PHE A 284 11.20 25.58 23.49
C PHE A 284 11.64 24.20 23.99
N ILE A 285 10.99 23.13 23.52
CA ILE A 285 11.41 21.76 23.85
C ILE A 285 12.81 21.53 23.29
N ASN A 286 13.75 21.15 24.17
CA ASN A 286 15.13 20.86 23.83
C ASN A 286 15.52 19.39 24.02
N GLN A 287 14.68 18.60 24.72
CA GLN A 287 14.87 17.16 24.84
C GLN A 287 13.53 16.46 25.03
N VAL A 288 13.42 15.28 24.44
CA VAL A 288 12.40 14.28 24.79
C VAL A 288 13.04 12.93 25.03
N THR A 289 12.58 12.28 26.07
CA THR A 289 12.96 10.92 26.45
C THR A 289 11.70 10.05 26.38
N ASP A 290 11.71 9.03 25.53
CA ASP A 290 10.56 8.14 25.35
C ASP A 290 10.45 7.05 26.44
N GLY A 291 9.43 6.19 26.34
CA GLY A 291 9.15 5.12 27.30
C GLY A 291 10.26 4.07 27.46
N GLU A 292 11.14 3.94 26.45
CA GLU A 292 12.33 3.06 26.49
C GLU A 292 13.59 3.81 26.96
N GLY A 293 13.47 5.10 27.30
CA GLY A 293 14.58 5.93 27.75
C GLY A 293 15.43 6.50 26.61
N ARG A 294 15.02 6.35 25.35
CA ARG A 294 15.77 6.89 24.20
C ARG A 294 15.57 8.39 24.12
N ILE A 295 16.64 9.11 23.81
CA ILE A 295 16.66 10.57 23.89
C ILE A 295 16.72 11.19 22.49
N THR A 296 15.80 12.12 22.20
CA THR A 296 15.88 13.05 21.07
C THR A 296 16.12 14.46 21.58
N ARG A 297 17.20 15.10 21.13
CA ARG A 297 17.62 16.43 21.56
C ARG A 297 17.47 17.46 20.42
N PHE A 298 17.09 18.68 20.76
CA PHE A 298 16.91 19.80 19.84
C PHE A 298 17.81 20.98 20.23
N VAL A 299 18.38 21.63 19.23
CA VAL A 299 18.98 22.97 19.34
C VAL A 299 18.17 23.90 18.46
N ARG A 300 17.79 25.07 18.98
CA ARG A 300 16.87 25.99 18.31
C ARG A 300 17.43 27.42 18.23
N ASP A 301 17.03 28.14 17.19
CA ASP A 301 17.30 29.58 17.06
C ASP A 301 16.33 30.42 17.93
N THR A 302 16.49 31.74 17.89
CA THR A 302 15.64 32.67 18.65
C THR A 302 14.20 32.78 18.14
N ARG A 303 13.89 32.21 16.97
CA ARG A 303 12.53 32.10 16.40
C ARG A 303 11.90 30.72 16.67
N GLY A 304 12.60 29.83 17.38
CA GLY A 304 12.14 28.47 17.70
C GLY A 304 12.42 27.43 16.63
N ASN A 305 13.08 27.81 15.53
CA ASN A 305 13.40 26.90 14.44
C ASN A 305 14.53 25.95 14.89
N ALA A 306 14.39 24.64 14.64
CA ALA A 306 15.39 23.66 15.01
C ALA A 306 16.62 23.77 14.09
N THR A 307 17.76 24.19 14.63
CA THR A 307 19.04 24.26 13.91
C THR A 307 19.79 22.93 13.98
N SER A 308 19.50 22.09 14.97
CA SER A 308 19.98 20.71 15.03
C SER A 308 18.99 19.80 15.76
N VAL A 309 18.86 18.56 15.27
CA VAL A 309 18.10 17.49 15.90
C VAL A 309 18.99 16.26 16.04
N THR A 310 19.21 15.79 17.27
CA THR A 310 20.01 14.58 17.54
C THR A 310 19.12 13.47 18.11
N ARG A 311 18.98 12.37 17.36
CA ARG A 311 18.28 11.15 17.79
C ARG A 311 19.24 10.18 18.47
N ALA A 312 18.71 9.31 19.35
CA ALA A 312 19.49 8.38 20.17
C ALA A 312 20.65 9.05 20.93
N TYR A 313 20.41 10.29 21.41
CA TYR A 313 21.42 11.12 22.06
C TYR A 313 22.04 10.40 23.27
N GLY A 314 23.36 10.45 23.38
CA GLY A 314 24.12 9.77 24.44
C GLY A 314 24.48 8.32 24.15
N THR A 315 24.05 7.76 23.00
CA THR A 315 24.43 6.41 22.54
C THR A 315 25.47 6.46 21.42
N ALA A 316 26.13 5.34 21.14
CA ALA A 316 27.08 5.23 20.02
C ALA A 316 26.40 5.38 18.64
N SER A 317 25.09 5.15 18.57
CA SER A 317 24.31 5.23 17.33
C SER A 317 23.72 6.62 17.09
N ALA A 318 24.02 7.63 17.93
CA ALA A 318 23.42 8.95 17.84
C ALA A 318 23.56 9.57 16.44
N GLN A 319 22.46 10.07 15.88
CA GLN A 319 22.42 10.71 14.55
C GLN A 319 21.95 12.14 14.67
N SER A 320 22.66 13.07 14.01
CA SER A 320 22.33 14.49 14.03
C SER A 320 22.04 15.03 12.63
N ASP A 321 20.86 15.64 12.48
CA ASP A 321 20.51 16.47 11.34
C ASP A 321 20.75 17.93 11.73
N ALA A 322 21.18 18.77 10.78
CA ALA A 322 21.34 20.21 10.97
C ALA A 322 20.58 21.01 9.90
N ALA A 323 20.10 22.20 10.24
CA ALA A 323 19.39 23.06 9.31
C ALA A 323 19.80 24.53 9.45
N THR A 324 20.01 25.19 8.31
CA THR A 324 20.13 26.65 8.21
C THR A 324 18.80 27.22 7.75
N TRP A 325 18.32 28.26 8.42
CA TRP A 325 16.99 28.83 8.20
C TRP A 325 17.07 30.18 7.47
N HIS A 326 16.08 30.43 6.61
CA HIS A 326 15.92 31.68 5.91
C HIS A 326 15.79 32.85 6.89
N THR A 327 16.34 34.03 6.57
CA THR A 327 16.43 35.16 7.53
C THR A 327 15.08 35.80 7.86
N THR A 328 14.14 35.75 6.91
CA THR A 328 12.79 36.32 7.05
C THR A 328 11.73 35.25 7.28
N PHE A 329 11.59 34.30 6.36
CA PHE A 329 10.66 33.18 6.43
C PHE A 329 11.13 32.05 7.35
N ASN A 330 10.20 31.32 7.96
CA ASN A 330 10.49 30.11 8.75
C ASN A 330 10.57 28.87 7.84
N VAL A 331 11.50 28.91 6.89
CA VAL A 331 11.81 27.81 5.96
C VAL A 331 13.32 27.53 5.96
N PRO A 332 13.75 26.27 5.77
CA PRO A 332 15.17 25.97 5.66
C PRO A 332 15.72 26.46 4.31
N THR A 333 16.94 26.96 4.32
CA THR A 333 17.75 27.20 3.10
C THR A 333 18.77 26.09 2.87
N GLN A 334 19.10 25.33 3.92
CA GLN A 334 19.97 24.16 3.83
C GLN A 334 19.61 23.15 4.92
N ILE A 335 19.63 21.87 4.58
CA ILE A 335 19.51 20.74 5.51
C ILE A 335 20.74 19.85 5.29
N VAL A 336 21.44 19.51 6.37
CA VAL A 336 22.62 18.63 6.34
C VAL A 336 22.30 17.38 7.12
N GLN A 337 22.40 16.24 6.46
CA GLN A 337 22.19 14.91 7.01
C GLN A 337 23.44 14.05 6.75
N PRO A 338 23.61 12.90 7.43
CA PRO A 338 24.74 12.00 7.19
C PRO A 338 24.84 11.60 5.70
N GLY A 339 25.80 12.14 4.96
CA GLY A 339 26.02 11.83 3.54
C GLY A 339 25.07 12.50 2.54
N LEU A 340 24.23 13.47 2.95
CA LEU A 340 23.39 14.25 2.03
C LEU A 340 23.25 15.69 2.50
N THR A 341 23.41 16.63 1.59
CA THR A 341 23.05 18.04 1.83
C THR A 341 21.94 18.45 0.88
N THR A 342 20.89 19.08 1.38
CA THR A 342 19.79 19.63 0.58
C THR A 342 19.78 21.14 0.70
N ASP A 343 20.02 21.84 -0.40
CA ASP A 343 19.94 23.30 -0.50
C ASP A 343 18.58 23.71 -1.10
N LEU A 344 17.94 24.71 -0.50
CA LEU A 344 16.64 25.23 -0.93
C LEU A 344 16.73 26.73 -1.21
N THR A 345 16.27 27.15 -2.38
CA THR A 345 16.22 28.56 -2.78
C THR A 345 14.80 29.06 -2.81
N TRP A 346 14.60 30.30 -2.36
CA TRP A 346 13.28 30.90 -2.18
C TRP A 346 13.24 32.27 -2.84
N ASN A 347 12.12 32.62 -3.48
CA ASN A 347 11.89 33.96 -4.01
C ASN A 347 11.47 34.96 -2.91
N THR A 348 11.28 36.22 -3.29
CA THR A 348 10.89 37.30 -2.36
C THR A 348 9.50 37.13 -1.75
N LEU A 349 8.65 36.28 -2.32
CA LEU A 349 7.32 35.92 -1.81
C LEU A 349 7.34 34.66 -0.92
N GLY A 350 8.51 34.05 -0.72
CA GLY A 350 8.68 32.84 0.08
C GLY A 350 8.27 31.55 -0.63
N GLN A 351 8.29 31.52 -1.96
CA GLN A 351 8.06 30.31 -2.76
C GLN A 351 9.39 29.67 -3.15
N MET A 352 9.47 28.35 -3.08
CA MET A 352 10.69 27.62 -3.44
C MET A 352 10.91 27.68 -4.94
N THR A 353 12.06 28.15 -5.39
CA THR A 353 12.42 28.26 -6.82
C THR A 353 13.37 27.16 -7.28
N ALA A 354 14.12 26.57 -6.36
CA ALA A 354 14.96 25.41 -6.64
C ALA A 354 15.24 24.61 -5.37
N LEU A 355 15.44 23.31 -5.56
CA LEU A 355 15.92 22.36 -4.56
C LEU A 355 17.13 21.64 -5.15
N THR A 356 18.24 21.58 -4.44
CA THR A 356 19.43 20.83 -4.87
C THR A 356 19.87 19.87 -3.78
N GLU A 357 19.84 18.59 -4.08
CA GLU A 357 20.45 17.55 -3.26
C GLU A 357 21.88 17.31 -3.72
N THR A 358 22.82 17.27 -2.79
CA THR A 358 24.24 16.97 -3.03
C THR A 358 24.66 15.77 -2.20
N ASP A 359 25.14 14.72 -2.87
CA ASP A 359 25.76 13.58 -2.23
C ASP A 359 27.06 14.02 -1.54
N THR A 360 27.15 13.80 -0.22
CA THR A 360 28.35 14.11 0.59
C THR A 360 29.00 12.86 1.18
N ASN A 361 28.60 11.66 0.75
CA ASN A 361 29.27 10.43 1.14
C ASN A 361 30.70 10.39 0.61
N THR A 362 31.64 9.99 1.48
CA THR A 362 33.08 9.92 1.16
C THR A 362 33.50 8.55 0.62
N GLN A 363 32.53 7.67 0.33
CA GLN A 363 32.77 6.32 -0.16
C GLN A 363 33.43 6.35 -1.55
N THR A 364 34.39 5.45 -1.78
CA THR A 364 35.13 5.36 -3.06
C THR A 364 34.94 4.04 -3.81
N ILE A 365 34.35 3.03 -3.16
CA ILE A 365 34.05 1.72 -3.76
C ILE A 365 32.53 1.62 -3.94
N PRO A 366 32.00 1.12 -5.06
CA PRO A 366 32.72 0.72 -6.28
C PRO A 366 33.29 1.91 -7.06
N TYR A 367 32.74 3.11 -6.84
CA TYR A 367 33.21 4.39 -7.37
C TYR A 367 32.71 5.54 -6.48
N SER A 368 33.31 6.72 -6.61
CA SER A 368 32.90 7.92 -5.87
C SER A 368 31.66 8.57 -6.47
N THR A 369 30.67 8.87 -5.61
CA THR A 369 29.49 9.68 -5.93
C THR A 369 29.51 11.05 -5.24
N ASN A 370 30.50 11.31 -4.38
CA ASN A 370 30.66 12.60 -3.68
C ASN A 370 30.60 13.80 -4.64
N GLY A 371 29.77 14.79 -4.31
CA GLY A 371 29.57 15.99 -5.10
C GLY A 371 28.62 15.83 -6.30
N GLN A 372 28.06 14.64 -6.54
CA GLN A 372 26.94 14.50 -7.47
C GLN A 372 25.72 15.26 -6.94
N THR A 373 24.93 15.82 -7.86
CA THR A 373 23.77 16.64 -7.51
C THR A 373 22.50 16.20 -8.24
N ARG A 374 21.35 16.38 -7.60
CA ARG A 374 20.02 16.36 -8.21
C ARG A 374 19.35 17.70 -7.95
N THR A 375 18.91 18.38 -9.00
CA THR A 375 18.37 19.74 -8.89
C THR A 375 16.99 19.81 -9.49
N TRP A 376 16.03 20.38 -8.78
CA TRP A 376 14.70 20.68 -9.29
C TRP A 376 14.52 22.19 -9.36
N ALA A 377 13.84 22.67 -10.40
CA ALA A 377 13.48 24.07 -10.55
C ALA A 377 11.96 24.26 -10.62
N TYR A 378 11.47 25.35 -10.03
CA TYR A 378 10.04 25.65 -9.90
C TYR A 378 9.76 27.07 -10.37
N THR A 379 8.72 27.25 -11.17
CA THR A 379 8.24 28.58 -11.58
C THR A 379 6.79 28.79 -11.19
N TYR A 380 6.39 30.04 -10.99
CA TYR A 380 5.04 30.41 -10.54
C TYR A 380 4.51 31.58 -11.36
N ASN A 381 3.18 31.67 -11.47
CA ASN A 381 2.53 32.86 -12.03
C ASN A 381 2.46 34.00 -11.00
N SER A 382 1.98 35.17 -11.43
CA SER A 382 1.83 36.35 -10.55
C SER A 382 0.82 36.16 -9.41
N ALA A 383 -0.08 35.17 -9.52
CA ALA A 383 -1.04 34.81 -8.49
C ALA A 383 -0.50 33.74 -7.51
N GLY A 384 0.74 33.29 -7.70
CA GLY A 384 1.41 32.34 -6.81
C GLY A 384 1.19 30.86 -7.14
N GLN A 385 0.53 30.54 -8.26
CA GLN A 385 0.26 29.16 -8.69
C GLN A 385 1.46 28.60 -9.46
N LEU A 386 1.76 27.31 -9.27
CA LEU A 386 2.89 26.64 -9.89
C LEU A 386 2.69 26.50 -11.41
N LEU A 387 3.65 26.95 -12.21
CA LEU A 387 3.61 26.88 -13.67
C LEU A 387 4.45 25.73 -14.23
N THR A 388 5.64 25.52 -13.67
CA THR A 388 6.54 24.46 -14.13
C THR A 388 7.26 23.78 -12.97
N VAL A 389 7.50 22.48 -13.12
CA VAL A 389 8.48 21.71 -12.33
C VAL A 389 9.45 21.12 -13.32
N ASP A 390 10.72 21.51 -13.23
CA ASP A 390 11.80 20.92 -14.00
C ASP A 390 12.58 19.97 -13.10
N GLY A 391 12.72 18.72 -13.54
CA GLY A 391 13.37 17.66 -12.78
C GLY A 391 14.91 17.73 -12.81
N PRO A 392 15.57 16.68 -12.29
CA PRO A 392 17.02 16.64 -12.13
C PRO A 392 17.80 16.27 -13.40
N LEU A 393 17.15 15.99 -14.53
CA LEU A 393 17.88 15.82 -15.79
C LEU A 393 18.46 17.16 -16.27
N ALA A 394 19.53 17.09 -17.06
CA ALA A 394 20.10 18.28 -17.66
C ALA A 394 19.18 18.83 -18.76
N GLY A 395 18.91 20.14 -18.73
CA GLY A 395 18.08 20.82 -19.74
C GLY A 395 16.70 21.15 -19.21
N THR A 396 15.68 21.05 -20.05
CA THR A 396 14.25 21.24 -19.72
C THR A 396 13.40 20.06 -20.22
N GLY A 397 14.06 18.92 -20.44
CA GLY A 397 13.45 17.76 -21.06
C GLY A 397 12.46 17.05 -20.14
N ASP A 398 12.63 17.18 -18.84
CA ASP A 398 11.82 16.66 -17.76
C ASP A 398 10.98 17.76 -17.08
N THR A 399 10.59 18.77 -17.85
CA THR A 399 9.69 19.82 -17.39
C THR A 399 8.22 19.37 -17.48
N VAL A 400 7.55 19.36 -16.34
CA VAL A 400 6.08 19.31 -16.22
C VAL A 400 5.52 20.73 -16.23
N THR A 401 4.40 20.97 -16.92
CA THR A 401 3.76 22.29 -17.00
C THR A 401 2.28 22.26 -16.59
N TYR A 402 1.83 23.37 -16.00
CA TYR A 402 0.48 23.54 -15.49
C TYR A 402 -0.18 24.80 -16.05
N THR A 403 -1.47 24.71 -16.31
CA THR A 403 -2.30 25.87 -16.66
C THR A 403 -3.51 25.98 -15.75
N TYR A 404 -4.02 27.19 -15.58
CA TYR A 404 -5.16 27.50 -14.72
C TYR A 404 -6.16 28.35 -15.47
N ASP A 405 -7.43 28.22 -15.11
CA ASP A 405 -8.49 29.10 -15.60
C ASP A 405 -8.48 30.47 -14.90
N THR A 406 -9.38 31.36 -15.31
CA THR A 406 -9.50 32.71 -14.73
C THR A 406 -9.96 32.73 -13.27
N SER A 407 -10.56 31.63 -12.80
CA SER A 407 -11.03 31.43 -11.42
C SER A 407 -9.97 30.76 -10.53
N GLY A 408 -8.77 30.53 -11.06
CA GLY A 408 -7.65 29.92 -10.34
C GLY A 408 -7.75 28.40 -10.20
N PHE A 409 -8.65 27.73 -10.92
CA PHE A 409 -8.73 26.27 -10.94
C PHE A 409 -7.80 25.69 -12.00
N LEU A 410 -7.31 24.48 -11.78
CA LEU A 410 -6.46 23.77 -12.74
C LEU A 410 -7.22 23.54 -14.05
N ALA A 411 -6.63 23.94 -15.17
CA ALA A 411 -7.18 23.72 -16.51
C ALA A 411 -6.48 22.56 -17.24
N SER A 412 -5.15 22.47 -17.15
CA SER A 412 -4.41 21.35 -17.75
C SER A 412 -3.10 21.04 -17.05
N VAL A 413 -2.64 19.82 -17.23
CA VAL A 413 -1.30 19.35 -16.87
C VAL A 413 -0.68 18.71 -18.09
N THR A 414 0.54 19.12 -18.44
CA THR A 414 1.32 18.52 -19.52
C THR A 414 2.60 17.97 -18.93
N ASN A 415 2.78 16.65 -19.03
CA ASN A 415 3.99 15.99 -18.54
C ASN A 415 5.21 16.27 -19.44
N GLU A 416 6.35 15.78 -19.00
CA GLU A 416 7.66 15.86 -19.66
C GLU A 416 7.73 15.25 -21.07
N LEU A 417 6.74 14.44 -21.46
CA LEU A 417 6.63 13.88 -22.82
C LEU A 417 5.70 14.71 -23.73
N GLY A 418 5.15 15.81 -23.24
CA GLY A 418 4.16 16.62 -23.96
C GLY A 418 2.76 16.03 -23.96
N GLN A 419 2.47 15.05 -23.09
CA GLN A 419 1.16 14.43 -22.97
C GLN A 419 0.30 15.26 -22.01
N THR A 420 -0.89 15.67 -22.47
CA THR A 420 -1.74 16.62 -21.74
C THR A 420 -3.01 15.95 -21.19
N SER A 421 -3.25 16.12 -19.89
CA SER A 421 -4.55 15.90 -19.25
C SER A 421 -5.27 17.23 -19.07
N THR A 422 -6.55 17.29 -19.44
CA THR A 422 -7.34 18.53 -19.42
C THR A 422 -8.53 18.40 -18.49
N VAL A 423 -8.73 19.38 -17.61
CA VAL A 423 -9.96 19.55 -16.85
C VAL A 423 -10.92 20.36 -17.73
N ASN A 424 -11.85 19.69 -18.40
CA ASN A 424 -12.73 20.34 -19.39
C ASN A 424 -13.76 21.25 -18.72
N SER A 425 -14.21 20.87 -17.53
CA SER A 425 -15.18 21.64 -16.75
C SER A 425 -15.03 21.35 -15.27
N VAL A 426 -15.41 22.34 -14.46
CA VAL A 426 -15.50 22.25 -13.01
C VAL A 426 -16.87 22.77 -12.57
N ASN A 427 -17.37 22.32 -11.42
CA ASN A 427 -18.47 23.00 -10.75
C ASN A 427 -17.98 24.31 -10.09
N GLY A 428 -18.87 25.09 -9.48
CA GLY A 428 -18.48 26.31 -8.76
C GLY A 428 -17.45 26.08 -7.65
N ARG A 429 -17.24 24.81 -7.24
CA ARG A 429 -16.27 24.30 -6.27
C ARG A 429 -14.86 24.05 -6.77
N GLY A 430 -14.61 24.22 -8.06
CA GLY A 430 -13.37 23.77 -8.68
C GLY A 430 -13.25 22.25 -8.73
N GLN A 431 -14.30 21.51 -8.35
CA GLN A 431 -14.31 20.06 -8.48
C GLN A 431 -14.54 19.73 -9.97
N PRO A 432 -13.69 18.91 -10.59
CA PRO A 432 -13.85 18.54 -12.00
C PRO A 432 -15.19 17.86 -12.25
N THR A 433 -15.92 18.28 -13.28
CA THR A 433 -17.14 17.62 -13.75
C THR A 433 -16.90 16.84 -15.05
N ALA A 434 -15.83 17.16 -15.78
CA ALA A 434 -15.34 16.36 -16.90
C ALA A 434 -13.83 16.52 -17.05
N ILE A 435 -13.11 15.41 -17.22
CA ILE A 435 -11.66 15.36 -17.45
C ILE A 435 -11.37 14.56 -18.73
N THR A 436 -10.42 15.04 -19.54
CA THR A 436 -9.90 14.32 -20.71
C THR A 436 -8.47 13.87 -20.45
N ASP A 437 -8.20 12.58 -20.59
CA ASP A 437 -6.86 12.01 -20.49
C ASP A 437 -6.03 12.21 -21.78
N PRO A 438 -4.72 11.91 -21.80
CA PRO A 438 -3.89 12.06 -22.99
C PRO A 438 -4.24 11.14 -24.17
N ASN A 439 -5.06 10.10 -23.93
CA ASN A 439 -5.60 9.22 -24.97
C ASN A 439 -6.92 9.77 -25.56
N GLY A 440 -7.40 10.93 -25.10
CA GLY A 440 -8.67 11.52 -25.46
C GLY A 440 -9.87 10.87 -24.77
N GLY A 441 -9.65 10.00 -23.78
CA GLY A 441 -10.70 9.39 -22.97
C GLY A 441 -11.29 10.40 -22.01
N VAL A 442 -12.62 10.53 -22.02
CA VAL A 442 -13.36 11.45 -21.15
C VAL A 442 -13.86 10.71 -19.92
N THR A 443 -13.73 11.34 -18.75
CA THR A 443 -14.36 10.88 -17.50
C THR A 443 -15.26 11.99 -16.96
N ASP A 444 -16.55 11.70 -16.83
CA ASP A 444 -17.53 12.60 -16.22
C ASP A 444 -17.71 12.28 -14.74
N LEU A 445 -17.80 13.32 -13.93
CA LEU A 445 -17.93 13.25 -12.48
C LEU A 445 -19.15 14.05 -12.05
N THR A 446 -20.03 13.43 -11.26
CA THR A 446 -21.17 14.13 -10.67
C THR A 446 -21.06 14.15 -9.15
N TYR A 447 -21.66 15.17 -8.56
CA TYR A 447 -21.66 15.37 -7.11
C TYR A 447 -23.10 15.60 -6.63
N ASP A 448 -23.37 15.26 -5.38
CA ASP A 448 -24.66 15.54 -4.75
C ASP A 448 -24.80 17.00 -4.25
N SER A 449 -25.96 17.34 -3.65
CA SER A 449 -26.21 18.63 -2.99
C SER A 449 -25.15 19.03 -1.97
N GLN A 450 -24.52 18.05 -1.30
CA GLN A 450 -23.46 18.27 -0.33
C GLN A 450 -22.05 18.28 -0.96
N ASN A 451 -21.95 18.09 -2.28
CA ASN A 451 -20.72 18.06 -3.08
C ASN A 451 -19.82 16.85 -2.85
N ARG A 452 -20.42 15.72 -2.47
CA ARG A 452 -19.78 14.40 -2.39
C ARG A 452 -19.88 13.71 -3.75
N LEU A 453 -18.86 12.94 -4.14
CA LEU A 453 -18.79 12.29 -5.45
C LEU A 453 -19.88 11.22 -5.57
N LYS A 454 -20.83 11.41 -6.47
CA LYS A 454 -21.99 10.52 -6.63
C LYS A 454 -21.79 9.51 -7.75
N THR A 455 -21.25 9.94 -8.88
CA THR A 455 -20.97 9.04 -10.01
C THR A 455 -19.65 9.38 -10.67
N THR A 456 -18.95 8.33 -11.13
CA THR A 456 -17.87 8.43 -12.11
C THR A 456 -18.29 7.67 -13.36
N THR A 457 -18.26 8.32 -14.53
CA THR A 457 -18.57 7.70 -15.81
C THR A 457 -17.37 7.80 -16.73
N VAL A 458 -16.73 6.67 -17.02
CA VAL A 458 -15.59 6.62 -17.95
C VAL A 458 -16.08 6.32 -19.36
N ASP A 459 -15.55 7.05 -20.34
CA ASP A 459 -15.95 6.99 -21.75
C ASP A 459 -17.47 7.17 -21.94
N PRO A 460 -18.05 8.32 -21.49
CA PRO A 460 -19.49 8.55 -21.46
C PRO A 460 -20.16 8.49 -22.83
N SER A 461 -19.43 8.80 -23.91
CA SER A 461 -19.90 8.70 -25.30
C SER A 461 -19.71 7.32 -25.94
N GLY A 462 -19.01 6.41 -25.27
CA GLY A 462 -18.64 5.08 -25.77
C GLY A 462 -19.15 3.97 -24.85
N LEU A 463 -18.25 3.34 -24.10
CA LEU A 463 -18.58 2.21 -23.22
C LEU A 463 -19.43 2.60 -22.00
N SER A 464 -19.34 3.86 -21.55
CA SER A 464 -20.11 4.42 -20.42
C SER A 464 -20.04 3.54 -19.17
N ALA A 465 -18.82 3.27 -18.70
CA ALA A 465 -18.61 2.49 -17.48
C ALA A 465 -18.90 3.37 -16.26
N VAL A 466 -20.01 3.10 -15.56
CA VAL A 466 -20.51 3.93 -14.45
C VAL A 466 -20.24 3.27 -13.10
N ILE A 467 -19.57 4.00 -12.21
CA ILE A 467 -19.49 3.70 -10.77
C ILE A 467 -20.45 4.65 -10.05
N THR A 468 -21.26 4.13 -9.13
CA THR A 468 -22.15 4.95 -8.28
C THR A 468 -21.81 4.78 -6.81
N ILE A 469 -21.78 5.88 -6.07
CA ILE A 469 -21.54 5.92 -4.63
C ILE A 469 -22.76 6.55 -3.97
N ASP A 470 -23.42 5.79 -3.10
CA ASP A 470 -24.53 6.27 -2.29
C ASP A 470 -24.03 6.60 -0.88
N TYR A 471 -24.60 7.66 -0.30
CA TYR A 471 -24.28 8.13 1.04
C TYR A 471 -25.54 8.25 1.89
N ASN A 472 -25.38 8.14 3.20
CA ASN A 472 -26.39 8.62 4.15
C ASN A 472 -26.27 10.15 4.36
N ASP A 473 -27.17 10.74 5.14
CA ASP A 473 -27.21 12.20 5.36
C ASP A 473 -25.99 12.76 6.09
N VAL A 474 -25.24 11.92 6.81
CA VAL A 474 -24.01 12.29 7.53
C VAL A 474 -22.74 12.07 6.71
N GLY A 475 -22.86 11.52 5.49
CA GLY A 475 -21.75 11.32 4.55
C GLY A 475 -21.04 9.98 4.64
N ASP A 476 -21.56 9.01 5.38
CA ASP A 476 -21.04 7.64 5.32
C ASP A 476 -21.48 6.98 4.00
N VAL A 477 -20.57 6.25 3.36
CA VAL A 477 -20.85 5.51 2.13
C VAL A 477 -21.75 4.32 2.47
N THR A 478 -22.98 4.31 2.00
CA THR A 478 -23.91 3.21 2.23
C THR A 478 -23.84 2.15 1.15
N LYS A 479 -23.44 2.50 -0.08
CA LYS A 479 -23.34 1.55 -1.18
C LYS A 479 -22.35 2.02 -2.23
N ILE A 480 -21.58 1.08 -2.78
CA ILE A 480 -20.76 1.29 -3.99
C ILE A 480 -21.21 0.26 -5.02
N ALA A 481 -21.72 0.73 -6.16
CA ALA A 481 -22.04 -0.13 -7.30
C ALA A 481 -21.01 0.05 -8.42
N ARG A 482 -20.54 -1.07 -8.95
CA ARG A 482 -19.58 -1.16 -10.04
C ARG A 482 -20.27 -1.11 -11.41
N PRO A 483 -19.54 -0.86 -12.51
CA PRO A 483 -20.13 -0.77 -13.85
C PRO A 483 -20.85 -2.03 -14.34
N ASN A 484 -20.51 -3.20 -13.82
CA ASN A 484 -21.21 -4.46 -14.11
C ASN A 484 -22.48 -4.67 -13.26
N GLY A 485 -22.83 -3.73 -12.37
CA GLY A 485 -24.00 -3.78 -11.49
C GLY A 485 -23.78 -4.50 -10.16
N ALA A 486 -22.63 -5.16 -9.95
CA ALA A 486 -22.27 -5.72 -8.65
C ALA A 486 -22.05 -4.60 -7.63
N TYR A 487 -22.43 -4.82 -6.38
CA TYR A 487 -22.29 -3.78 -5.34
C TYR A 487 -21.89 -4.35 -3.99
N LEU A 488 -21.29 -3.47 -3.18
CA LEU A 488 -21.15 -3.65 -1.73
C LEU A 488 -21.99 -2.60 -1.01
N GLN A 489 -22.67 -3.02 0.04
CA GLN A 489 -23.49 -2.20 0.92
C GLN A 489 -22.91 -2.21 2.33
N TYR A 490 -22.86 -1.05 2.97
CA TYR A 490 -22.23 -0.84 4.27
C TYR A 490 -23.28 -0.43 5.31
N THR A 491 -23.22 -1.06 6.47
CA THR A 491 -24.03 -0.69 7.64
C THR A 491 -23.14 -0.14 8.74
N TYR A 492 -23.60 0.91 9.39
CA TYR A 492 -22.89 1.61 10.45
C TYR A 492 -23.67 1.55 11.76
N ASP A 493 -22.96 1.56 12.88
CA ASP A 493 -23.58 1.89 14.17
C ASP A 493 -23.79 3.42 14.33
N ASP A 494 -24.41 3.82 15.44
CA ASP A 494 -24.68 5.23 15.74
C ASP A 494 -23.40 6.06 15.89
N ALA A 495 -22.29 5.43 16.28
CA ALA A 495 -20.95 6.01 16.34
C ALA A 495 -20.22 6.02 14.98
N ARG A 496 -20.94 5.68 13.89
CA ARG A 496 -20.45 5.70 12.49
C ARG A 496 -19.33 4.69 12.21
N ARG A 497 -19.32 3.55 12.90
CA ARG A 497 -18.38 2.44 12.64
C ARG A 497 -19.06 1.34 11.84
N ILE A 498 -18.34 0.72 10.90
CA ILE A 498 -18.89 -0.35 10.06
C ILE A 498 -19.14 -1.60 10.91
N THR A 499 -20.37 -2.11 10.86
CA THR A 499 -20.80 -3.34 11.54
C THR A 499 -21.19 -4.45 10.58
N LYS A 500 -21.55 -4.12 9.33
CA LYS A 500 -21.88 -5.11 8.28
C LYS A 500 -21.43 -4.62 6.89
N VAL A 501 -20.89 -5.53 6.08
CA VAL A 501 -20.62 -5.34 4.65
C VAL A 501 -21.33 -6.44 3.88
N GLU A 502 -22.20 -6.10 2.95
CA GLU A 502 -23.08 -7.02 2.23
C GLU A 502 -22.89 -6.89 0.72
N ASP A 503 -22.83 -8.01 0.00
CA ASP A 503 -22.79 -8.02 -1.45
C ASP A 503 -24.20 -8.05 -2.06
N ASN A 504 -24.26 -7.95 -3.38
CA ASN A 504 -25.53 -7.94 -4.11
C ASN A 504 -26.27 -9.29 -4.19
N THR A 505 -25.73 -10.35 -3.61
CA THR A 505 -26.43 -11.64 -3.41
C THR A 505 -27.09 -11.73 -2.04
N GLY A 506 -26.77 -10.81 -1.12
CA GLY A 506 -27.19 -10.83 0.28
C GLY A 506 -26.21 -11.57 1.20
N ALA A 507 -25.10 -12.09 0.68
CA ALA A 507 -24.02 -12.61 1.53
C ALA A 507 -23.33 -11.45 2.22
N TYR A 508 -22.85 -11.65 3.45
CA TYR A 508 -22.31 -10.52 4.22
C TYR A 508 -21.21 -10.88 5.23
N VAL A 509 -20.43 -9.88 5.61
CA VAL A 509 -19.48 -9.88 6.71
C VAL A 509 -20.05 -9.04 7.87
N GLU A 510 -20.03 -9.56 9.09
CA GLU A 510 -20.44 -8.89 10.33
C GLU A 510 -19.22 -8.68 11.25
N TYR A 511 -19.20 -7.56 11.96
CA TYR A 511 -18.17 -7.20 12.93
C TYR A 511 -18.78 -6.88 14.31
N ASP A 512 -18.23 -7.48 15.36
CA ASP A 512 -18.39 -6.98 16.72
C ASP A 512 -17.22 -6.03 17.03
N ARG A 513 -17.47 -4.93 17.74
CA ARG A 513 -16.44 -3.94 18.08
C ARG A 513 -16.44 -3.59 19.56
N ASP A 514 -15.26 -3.39 20.14
CA ASP A 514 -15.12 -2.83 21.48
C ASP A 514 -15.37 -1.32 21.50
N ASN A 515 -15.31 -0.67 22.66
CA ASN A 515 -15.56 0.78 22.78
C ASN A 515 -14.45 1.64 22.17
N LEU A 516 -13.27 1.10 21.86
CA LEU A 516 -12.21 1.80 21.17
C LEU A 516 -12.31 1.63 19.64
N GLY A 517 -13.24 0.80 19.16
CA GLY A 517 -13.48 0.57 17.73
C GLY A 517 -12.75 -0.64 17.17
N ASN A 518 -12.01 -1.40 17.98
CA ASN A 518 -11.33 -2.61 17.52
C ASN A 518 -12.34 -3.70 17.20
N ALA A 519 -12.16 -4.41 16.07
CA ALA A 519 -13.01 -5.54 15.72
C ALA A 519 -12.66 -6.73 16.63
N THR A 520 -13.58 -7.14 17.51
CA THR A 520 -13.40 -8.27 18.44
C THR A 520 -13.95 -9.59 17.89
N ALA A 521 -14.82 -9.52 16.89
CA ALA A 521 -15.27 -10.67 16.13
C ALA A 521 -15.46 -10.31 14.65
N ARG A 522 -15.21 -11.28 13.77
CA ARG A 522 -15.51 -11.20 12.33
C ARG A 522 -16.23 -12.47 11.90
N ARG A 523 -17.39 -12.33 11.26
CA ARG A 523 -18.23 -13.45 10.81
C ARG A 523 -18.63 -13.26 9.36
N ILE A 524 -18.47 -14.28 8.52
CA ILE A 524 -19.03 -14.28 7.16
C ILE A 524 -20.23 -15.20 7.13
N LYS A 525 -21.34 -14.72 6.57
CA LYS A 525 -22.55 -15.51 6.35
C LYS A 525 -23.00 -15.46 4.90
N ASP A 526 -23.67 -16.53 4.47
CA ASP A 526 -24.38 -16.53 3.19
C ASP A 526 -25.67 -15.69 3.26
N SER A 527 -26.37 -15.59 2.13
CA SER A 527 -27.63 -14.85 2.03
C SER A 527 -28.79 -15.45 2.82
N GLY A 528 -28.67 -16.71 3.26
CA GLY A 528 -29.60 -17.35 4.19
C GLY A 528 -29.28 -17.08 5.67
N GLY A 529 -28.16 -16.40 5.97
CA GLY A 529 -27.67 -16.15 7.33
C GLY A 529 -26.91 -17.34 7.93
N THR A 530 -26.49 -18.33 7.14
CA THR A 530 -25.67 -19.45 7.62
C THR A 530 -24.23 -19.00 7.82
N LEU A 531 -23.65 -19.31 8.98
CA LEU A 531 -22.26 -18.98 9.30
C LEU A 531 -21.28 -19.84 8.47
N GLN A 532 -20.52 -19.17 7.60
CA GLN A 532 -19.50 -19.79 6.77
C GLN A 532 -18.10 -19.58 7.33
N LEU A 533 -17.88 -18.47 8.06
CA LEU A 533 -16.59 -18.16 8.68
C LEU A 533 -16.76 -17.45 10.01
N THR A 534 -15.94 -17.79 11.02
CA THR A 534 -15.92 -17.08 12.31
C THR A 534 -14.52 -17.00 12.91
N GLN A 535 -14.16 -15.81 13.39
CA GLN A 535 -12.90 -15.57 14.08
C GLN A 535 -13.11 -14.53 15.19
N THR A 536 -12.26 -14.56 16.23
CA THR A 536 -12.27 -13.58 17.35
C THR A 536 -10.89 -12.99 17.62
N ALA A 537 -10.83 -11.77 18.14
CA ALA A 537 -9.60 -11.12 18.56
C ALA A 537 -9.80 -10.36 19.87
N THR A 538 -8.73 -10.26 20.66
CA THR A 538 -8.68 -9.38 21.82
C THR A 538 -7.56 -8.37 21.66
N PHE A 539 -7.71 -7.23 22.32
CA PHE A 539 -6.76 -6.14 22.26
C PHE A 539 -6.35 -5.76 23.69
N ASP A 540 -5.14 -5.25 23.84
CA ASP A 540 -4.73 -4.65 25.11
C ASP A 540 -5.43 -3.29 25.33
N GLU A 541 -5.22 -2.66 26.47
CA GLU A 541 -5.93 -1.43 26.80
C GLU A 541 -5.42 -0.20 26.03
N LEU A 542 -4.33 -0.32 25.28
CA LEU A 542 -3.99 0.67 24.27
C LEU A 542 -4.84 0.43 23.01
N GLY A 543 -5.22 -0.83 22.73
CA GLY A 543 -5.92 -1.35 21.54
C GLY A 543 -5.00 -2.06 20.53
N ARG A 544 -3.83 -2.55 20.99
CA ARG A 544 -2.94 -3.39 20.18
C ARG A 544 -3.45 -4.83 20.20
N LEU A 545 -3.37 -5.53 19.07
CA LEU A 545 -3.80 -6.93 18.98
C LEU A 545 -3.06 -7.77 20.02
N LEU A 546 -3.78 -8.35 20.97
CA LEU A 546 -3.22 -9.17 22.06
C LEU A 546 -3.34 -10.65 21.72
N THR A 547 -4.54 -11.07 21.30
CA THR A 547 -4.80 -12.44 20.85
C THR A 547 -5.63 -12.47 19.57
N PHE A 548 -5.35 -13.45 18.72
CA PHE A 548 -6.19 -13.80 17.58
C PHE A 548 -6.57 -15.27 17.70
N VAL A 549 -7.86 -15.58 17.50
CA VAL A 549 -8.42 -16.93 17.69
C VAL A 549 -9.21 -17.34 16.45
N GLY A 550 -8.78 -18.43 15.81
CA GLY A 550 -9.48 -19.07 14.68
C GLY A 550 -10.69 -19.90 15.11
N SER A 551 -11.45 -20.41 14.14
CA SER A 551 -12.70 -21.16 14.39
C SER A 551 -12.50 -22.45 15.20
N SER A 552 -11.30 -23.03 15.20
CA SER A 552 -10.96 -24.23 15.97
C SER A 552 -10.19 -23.92 17.26
N SER A 553 -10.29 -22.69 17.78
CA SER A 553 -9.58 -22.20 18.97
C SER A 553 -8.04 -22.13 18.83
N GLN A 554 -7.53 -22.12 17.60
CA GLN A 554 -6.12 -21.82 17.34
C GLN A 554 -5.85 -20.38 17.80
N THR A 555 -4.98 -20.20 18.80
CA THR A 555 -4.73 -18.90 19.45
C THR A 555 -3.30 -18.40 19.23
N TRP A 556 -3.16 -17.28 18.54
CA TRP A 556 -1.90 -16.51 18.47
C TRP A 556 -1.89 -15.45 19.57
N THR A 557 -0.73 -15.21 20.16
CA THR A 557 -0.55 -14.12 21.13
C THR A 557 0.58 -13.19 20.72
N HIS A 558 0.46 -11.91 21.04
CA HIS A 558 1.38 -10.86 20.59
C HIS A 558 1.96 -10.10 21.77
N GLY A 559 3.27 -9.83 21.72
CA GLY A 559 3.99 -9.03 22.72
C GLY A 559 4.52 -7.73 22.14
N TYR A 560 4.52 -6.66 22.95
CA TYR A 560 4.96 -5.33 22.54
C TYR A 560 5.89 -4.67 23.58
N ASP A 561 6.79 -3.82 23.12
CA ASP A 561 7.58 -2.93 23.98
C ASP A 561 6.80 -1.67 24.42
N LYS A 562 7.41 -0.79 25.23
CA LYS A 562 6.77 0.44 25.74
C LYS A 562 6.58 1.50 24.66
N THR A 563 7.12 1.24 23.49
CA THR A 563 7.10 2.08 22.31
C THR A 563 6.36 1.38 21.15
N ASN A 564 5.39 0.54 21.50
CA ASN A 564 4.44 -0.11 20.59
C ASN A 564 5.06 -0.97 19.48
N ASN A 565 6.34 -1.31 19.56
CA ASN A 565 6.91 -2.24 18.59
C ASN A 565 6.54 -3.67 19.00
N ARG A 566 6.11 -4.48 18.04
CA ARG A 566 5.89 -5.91 18.27
C ARG A 566 7.24 -6.58 18.49
N VAL A 567 7.43 -7.21 19.64
CA VAL A 567 8.66 -7.90 20.02
C VAL A 567 8.52 -9.41 20.01
N SER A 568 7.29 -9.93 20.06
CA SER A 568 7.03 -11.37 19.94
C SER A 568 5.68 -11.69 19.31
N VAL A 569 5.63 -12.84 18.63
CA VAL A 569 4.40 -13.57 18.29
C VAL A 569 4.58 -14.99 18.78
N THR A 570 3.60 -15.49 19.51
CA THR A 570 3.55 -16.90 19.90
C THR A 570 2.44 -17.58 19.12
N ASP A 571 2.80 -18.62 18.37
CA ASP A 571 1.85 -19.46 17.63
C ASP A 571 1.04 -20.35 18.59
N PRO A 572 0.00 -21.06 18.13
CA PRO A 572 -0.80 -21.91 19.00
C PRO A 572 -0.15 -23.28 19.30
N ARG A 573 1.05 -23.55 18.76
CA ARG A 573 1.98 -24.61 19.20
C ARG A 573 2.91 -24.14 20.32
N SER A 574 2.80 -22.88 20.77
CA SER A 574 3.66 -22.21 21.75
C SER A 574 5.08 -21.92 21.29
N ASN A 575 5.33 -21.93 19.97
CA ASN A 575 6.59 -21.47 19.41
C ASN A 575 6.59 -19.94 19.28
N ILE A 576 7.78 -19.32 19.32
CA ILE A 576 7.90 -17.86 19.44
C ILE A 576 8.78 -17.31 18.31
N PHE A 577 8.22 -16.38 17.54
CA PHE A 577 8.97 -15.48 16.67
C PHE A 577 9.24 -14.15 17.39
N GLY A 578 10.43 -13.58 17.27
CA GLY A 578 10.81 -12.34 17.95
C GLY A 578 11.49 -11.28 17.09
N TRP A 579 11.42 -10.03 17.55
CA TRP A 579 12.08 -8.85 16.95
C TRP A 579 12.89 -8.08 17.99
N SER A 580 14.00 -7.45 17.57
CA SER A 580 14.82 -6.56 18.40
C SER A 580 15.12 -5.24 17.70
N PHE A 581 15.13 -4.15 18.49
CA PHE A 581 15.27 -2.77 18.01
C PHE A 581 16.49 -2.08 18.63
N ASP A 582 17.13 -1.18 17.88
CA ASP A 582 18.25 -0.38 18.38
C ASP A 582 17.81 0.92 19.10
N ALA A 583 18.78 1.72 19.55
CA ALA A 583 18.53 2.98 20.26
C ALA A 583 17.91 4.10 19.39
N LEU A 584 17.86 3.92 18.06
CA LEU A 584 17.13 4.78 17.13
C LEU A 584 15.72 4.25 16.83
N ASN A 585 15.32 3.17 17.51
CA ASN A 585 14.13 2.38 17.24
C ASN A 585 14.05 1.83 15.82
N ARG A 586 15.06 1.05 15.44
CA ARG A 586 15.12 0.40 14.13
C ARG A 586 15.28 -1.09 14.33
N LEU A 587 14.58 -1.88 13.51
CA LEU A 587 14.73 -3.33 13.52
C LEU A 587 16.16 -3.72 13.15
N ILE A 588 16.81 -4.46 14.04
CA ILE A 588 18.20 -4.93 13.90
C ILE A 588 18.34 -6.45 13.99
N SER A 589 17.33 -7.17 14.47
CA SER A 589 17.37 -8.64 14.51
C SER A 589 15.97 -9.25 14.57
N THR A 590 15.85 -10.44 13.98
CA THR A 590 14.73 -11.35 14.20
C THR A 590 15.23 -12.70 14.64
N ILE A 591 14.41 -13.39 15.43
CA ILE A 591 14.61 -14.77 15.84
C ILE A 591 13.37 -15.58 15.47
N ASN A 592 13.54 -16.68 14.76
CA ASN A 592 12.44 -17.55 14.39
C ASN A 592 12.07 -18.53 15.53
N GLU A 593 11.08 -19.36 15.28
CA GLU A 593 10.52 -20.34 16.19
C GLU A 593 11.51 -21.44 16.63
N GLU A 594 12.59 -21.66 15.89
CA GLU A 594 13.68 -22.60 16.22
C GLU A 594 14.91 -21.93 16.86
N GLY A 595 14.91 -20.60 16.96
CA GLY A 595 16.00 -19.83 17.54
C GLY A 595 17.07 -19.39 16.55
N ASP A 596 16.86 -19.57 15.24
CA ASP A 596 17.74 -19.02 14.22
C ASP A 596 17.63 -17.50 14.16
N VAL A 597 18.77 -16.84 13.98
CA VAL A 597 18.87 -15.38 14.08
C VAL A 597 19.25 -14.78 12.74
N VAL A 598 18.48 -13.78 12.32
CA VAL A 598 18.88 -12.82 11.28
C VAL A 598 19.34 -11.54 11.97
N THR A 599 20.40 -10.92 11.47
CA THR A 599 20.86 -9.60 11.97
C THR A 599 21.00 -8.58 10.84
N LEU A 600 20.64 -7.33 11.14
CA LEU A 600 20.71 -6.19 10.23
C LEU A 600 21.65 -5.12 10.79
N THR A 601 22.56 -4.63 9.96
CA THR A 601 23.34 -3.42 10.26
C THR A 601 22.78 -2.24 9.46
N ARG A 602 22.63 -1.08 10.10
CA ARG A 602 22.10 0.14 9.48
C ARG A 602 23.04 1.34 9.63
N ASN A 603 23.09 2.20 8.62
CA ASN A 603 23.86 3.45 8.63
C ASN A 603 23.11 4.60 9.34
N GLY A 604 23.67 5.82 9.28
CA GLY A 604 23.08 7.01 9.91
C GLY A 604 21.81 7.57 9.25
N LYS A 605 21.42 7.03 8.09
CA LYS A 605 20.18 7.34 7.36
C LYS A 605 19.10 6.26 7.51
N ASP A 606 19.30 5.33 8.45
CA ASP A 606 18.38 4.22 8.71
C ASP A 606 18.35 3.15 7.59
N GLU A 607 19.33 3.18 6.68
CA GLU A 607 19.44 2.25 5.55
C GLU A 607 20.22 0.99 5.94
N ILE A 608 19.79 -0.19 5.45
CA ILE A 608 20.51 -1.45 5.65
C ILE A 608 21.83 -1.45 4.86
N THR A 609 22.93 -1.75 5.54
CA THR A 609 24.28 -1.91 4.97
C THR A 609 24.80 -3.34 5.04
N ASN A 610 24.25 -4.16 5.95
CA ASN A 610 24.55 -5.58 6.04
C ASN A 610 23.31 -6.38 6.45
N TYR A 611 23.09 -7.51 5.79
CA TYR A 611 22.16 -8.56 6.13
C TYR A 611 22.97 -9.82 6.45
N ASN A 612 22.85 -10.34 7.67
CA ASN A 612 23.50 -11.59 8.08
C ASN A 612 22.44 -12.66 8.28
N ASP A 613 22.55 -13.75 7.54
CA ASP A 613 21.62 -14.88 7.62
C ASP A 613 21.93 -15.80 8.83
N PRO A 614 21.02 -16.73 9.18
CA PRO A 614 21.24 -17.75 10.20
C PRO A 614 22.49 -18.64 10.05
N ARG A 615 23.07 -18.73 8.86
CA ARG A 615 24.34 -19.42 8.62
C ARG A 615 25.55 -18.50 8.78
N SER A 616 25.34 -17.28 9.27
CA SER A 616 26.33 -16.22 9.42
C SER A 616 26.95 -15.78 8.09
N LEU A 617 26.17 -15.81 7.00
CA LEU A 617 26.57 -15.32 5.69
C LEU A 617 26.10 -13.86 5.51
N ASP A 618 27.02 -13.00 5.08
CA ASP A 618 26.77 -11.56 4.92
C ASP A 618 26.43 -11.18 3.48
N THR A 619 25.27 -10.56 3.28
CA THR A 619 25.00 -9.72 2.11
C THR A 619 25.15 -8.24 2.46
N THR A 620 26.08 -7.56 1.77
CA THR A 620 26.44 -6.16 2.04
C THR A 620 25.97 -5.22 0.96
N TYR A 621 25.66 -3.97 1.35
CA TYR A 621 25.19 -2.91 0.46
C TYR A 621 26.04 -1.65 0.62
N VAL A 622 26.45 -1.08 -0.51
CA VAL A 622 27.02 0.26 -0.57
C VAL A 622 26.02 1.20 -1.22
N ARG A 623 25.76 2.34 -0.56
CA ARG A 623 24.82 3.35 -1.02
C ARG A 623 25.49 4.70 -1.26
N ASN A 624 24.98 5.43 -2.25
CA ASN A 624 25.33 6.82 -2.46
C ASN A 624 24.57 7.73 -1.47
N GLY A 625 24.84 9.04 -1.51
CA GLY A 625 24.21 10.03 -0.64
C GLY A 625 22.71 10.20 -0.87
N PHE A 626 22.22 9.85 -2.06
CA PHE A 626 20.79 9.83 -2.37
C PHE A 626 20.07 8.56 -1.88
N GLY A 627 20.82 7.59 -1.35
CA GLY A 627 20.30 6.32 -0.84
C GLY A 627 20.22 5.19 -1.87
N ASP A 628 20.65 5.42 -3.11
CA ASP A 628 20.66 4.38 -4.15
C ASP A 628 21.75 3.34 -3.85
N ILE A 629 21.44 2.04 -4.05
CA ILE A 629 22.45 0.97 -3.96
C ILE A 629 23.37 1.05 -5.17
N ILE A 630 24.63 1.40 -4.96
CA ILE A 630 25.66 1.42 -6.01
C ILE A 630 26.46 0.11 -6.06
N GLN A 631 26.44 -0.69 -4.99
CA GLN A 631 26.97 -2.06 -4.98
C GLN A 631 26.22 -2.95 -4.00
N ARG A 632 25.98 -4.20 -4.41
CA ARG A 632 25.57 -5.30 -3.55
C ARG A 632 26.62 -6.40 -3.65
N THR A 633 26.97 -7.02 -2.53
CA THR A 633 27.81 -8.23 -2.50
C THR A 633 27.04 -9.32 -1.79
N SER A 634 26.62 -10.36 -2.51
CA SER A 634 25.93 -11.53 -1.95
C SER A 634 26.82 -12.77 -2.10
N PRO A 635 26.84 -13.68 -1.11
CA PRO A 635 27.58 -14.94 -1.21
C PRO A 635 27.06 -15.90 -2.28
N ASP A 636 25.77 -15.83 -2.63
CA ASP A 636 25.15 -16.68 -3.66
C ASP A 636 25.27 -16.07 -5.06
N THR A 637 25.16 -14.75 -5.18
CA THR A 637 25.02 -14.06 -6.49
C THR A 637 26.24 -13.22 -6.86
N GLY A 638 27.24 -13.16 -6.00
CA GLY A 638 28.47 -12.41 -6.22
C GLY A 638 28.27 -10.89 -6.04
N THR A 639 29.15 -10.11 -6.67
CA THR A 639 29.10 -8.64 -6.60
C THR A 639 28.30 -8.08 -7.77
N THR A 640 27.26 -7.29 -7.48
CA THR A 640 26.53 -6.51 -8.48
C THR A 640 26.80 -5.02 -8.28
N VAL A 641 27.18 -4.31 -9.35
CA VAL A 641 27.48 -2.87 -9.36
C VAL A 641 26.46 -2.13 -10.22
N TYR A 642 25.97 -1.01 -9.71
CA TYR A 642 24.97 -0.16 -10.35
C TYR A 642 25.55 1.22 -10.62
N THR A 643 25.24 1.81 -11.78
CA THR A 643 25.43 3.24 -12.03
C THR A 643 24.08 3.89 -12.31
N TYR A 644 23.89 5.14 -11.91
CA TYR A 644 22.59 5.83 -11.97
C TYR A 644 22.65 7.11 -12.78
N ASN A 645 21.51 7.51 -13.35
CA ASN A 645 21.30 8.87 -13.84
C ASN A 645 20.79 9.80 -12.72
N ALA A 646 20.57 11.08 -13.06
CA ALA A 646 20.08 12.07 -12.11
C ALA A 646 18.63 11.82 -11.63
N LEU A 647 17.84 11.03 -12.36
CA LEU A 647 16.50 10.58 -11.93
C LEU A 647 16.54 9.41 -10.93
N GLY A 648 17.73 8.91 -10.56
CA GLY A 648 17.86 7.73 -9.71
C GLY A 648 17.46 6.42 -10.40
N LYS A 649 17.53 6.38 -11.74
CA LYS A 649 17.34 5.15 -12.52
C LYS A 649 18.69 4.53 -12.89
N PRO A 650 18.87 3.19 -12.77
CA PRO A 650 20.13 2.54 -13.11
C PRO A 650 20.38 2.63 -14.61
N THR A 651 21.52 3.14 -15.05
CA THR A 651 21.94 3.21 -16.47
C THR A 651 22.91 2.09 -16.84
N GLN A 652 23.57 1.48 -15.87
CA GLN A 652 24.37 0.28 -16.05
C GLN A 652 24.25 -0.64 -14.84
N ILE A 653 24.16 -1.94 -15.10
CA ILE A 653 24.23 -3.00 -14.11
C ILE A 653 25.35 -3.95 -14.53
N THR A 654 26.29 -4.24 -13.65
CA THR A 654 27.29 -5.31 -13.83
C THR A 654 27.05 -6.37 -12.78
N ASP A 655 26.64 -7.57 -13.18
CA ASP A 655 26.31 -8.66 -12.24
C ASP A 655 27.54 -9.45 -11.76
N GLY A 656 27.35 -10.41 -10.85
CA GLY A 656 28.41 -11.26 -10.30
C GLY A 656 29.11 -12.17 -11.33
N ARG A 657 28.55 -12.31 -12.54
CA ARG A 657 29.17 -13.00 -13.69
C ARG A 657 30.01 -12.05 -14.54
N SER A 658 30.13 -10.78 -14.14
CA SER A 658 30.73 -9.69 -14.91
C SER A 658 29.98 -9.35 -16.20
N VAL A 659 28.68 -9.67 -16.28
CA VAL A 659 27.85 -9.30 -17.44
C VAL A 659 27.34 -7.87 -17.27
N VAL A 660 27.60 -7.03 -18.28
CA VAL A 660 27.17 -5.64 -18.32
C VAL A 660 25.83 -5.51 -19.05
N THR A 661 24.85 -4.88 -18.39
CA THR A 661 23.58 -4.46 -18.96
C THR A 661 23.50 -2.93 -18.93
N ASN A 662 23.40 -2.29 -20.09
CA ASN A 662 23.14 -0.85 -20.17
C ASN A 662 21.64 -0.61 -20.33
N LEU A 663 21.10 0.35 -19.58
CA LEU A 663 19.69 0.73 -19.61
C LEU A 663 19.56 2.19 -20.06
N THR A 664 18.53 2.45 -20.86
CA THR A 664 18.20 3.81 -21.33
C THR A 664 16.75 4.12 -21.04
N TYR A 665 16.44 5.39 -20.82
CA TYR A 665 15.12 5.87 -20.43
C TYR A 665 14.72 7.08 -21.28
N ASP A 666 13.43 7.32 -21.40
CA ASP A 666 12.93 8.63 -21.83
C ASP A 666 12.94 9.64 -20.67
N ASN A 667 12.48 10.86 -20.93
CA ASN A 667 12.50 11.94 -19.93
C ASN A 667 11.53 11.69 -18.76
N ALA A 668 10.49 10.88 -18.96
CA ALA A 668 9.59 10.41 -17.89
C ALA A 668 10.19 9.26 -17.08
N GLY A 669 11.43 8.85 -17.37
CA GLY A 669 12.10 7.76 -16.67
C GLY A 669 11.57 6.36 -17.03
N ARG A 670 10.86 6.22 -18.16
CA ARG A 670 10.36 4.92 -18.64
C ARG A 670 11.44 4.20 -19.44
N LEU A 671 11.58 2.89 -19.23
CA LEU A 671 12.64 2.09 -19.86
C LEU A 671 12.45 2.01 -21.38
N LEU A 672 13.50 2.31 -22.14
CA LEU A 672 13.51 2.23 -23.61
C LEU A 672 14.30 1.04 -24.13
N THR A 673 15.46 0.75 -23.55
CA THR A 673 16.28 -0.41 -23.96
C THR A 673 16.99 -1.06 -22.78
N LYS A 674 17.17 -2.39 -22.88
CA LYS A 674 18.18 -3.17 -22.15
C LYS A 674 19.18 -3.68 -23.17
N GLN A 675 20.43 -3.24 -23.06
CA GLN A 675 21.48 -3.57 -24.01
C GLN A 675 22.55 -4.41 -23.33
N TYR A 676 22.98 -5.48 -24.01
CA TYR A 676 24.04 -6.38 -23.58
C TYR A 676 25.23 -6.21 -24.53
N PRO A 677 26.21 -5.33 -24.24
CA PRO A 677 27.28 -5.00 -25.19
C PRO A 677 28.11 -6.22 -25.65
N ALA A 678 28.25 -7.22 -24.78
CA ALA A 678 28.93 -8.48 -25.09
C ALA A 678 28.09 -9.46 -25.95
N ALA A 679 26.78 -9.23 -26.08
CA ALA A 679 25.86 -10.05 -26.88
C ALA A 679 24.68 -9.20 -27.39
N THR A 680 24.93 -8.37 -28.40
CA THR A 680 23.92 -7.41 -28.92
C THR A 680 22.67 -8.07 -29.48
N SER A 681 22.74 -9.37 -29.84
CA SER A 681 21.58 -10.18 -30.23
C SER A 681 20.57 -10.38 -29.09
N GLU A 682 20.96 -10.14 -27.84
CA GLU A 682 20.09 -10.30 -26.66
C GLU A 682 19.42 -8.98 -26.22
N ASN A 683 19.64 -7.89 -26.94
CA ASN A 683 19.07 -6.59 -26.63
C ASN A 683 17.53 -6.63 -26.64
N ILE A 684 16.93 -5.87 -25.73
CA ILE A 684 15.47 -5.68 -25.64
C ILE A 684 15.15 -4.22 -25.86
N THR A 685 14.17 -3.94 -26.72
CA THR A 685 13.66 -2.58 -26.98
C THR A 685 12.19 -2.50 -26.59
N TYR A 686 11.82 -1.42 -25.90
CA TYR A 686 10.47 -1.09 -25.48
C TYR A 686 9.99 0.12 -26.28
N THR A 687 8.78 0.06 -26.83
CA THR A 687 8.12 1.16 -27.52
C THR A 687 6.88 1.55 -26.75
N TRP A 688 6.73 2.85 -26.48
CA TRP A 688 5.64 3.44 -25.72
C TRP A 688 4.74 4.28 -26.63
N ASP A 689 3.54 4.59 -26.15
CA ASP A 689 2.68 5.67 -26.66
C ASP A 689 2.18 5.55 -28.11
N SER A 690 2.36 4.41 -28.78
CA SER A 690 1.88 4.25 -30.15
C SER A 690 0.35 4.33 -30.21
N THR A 691 -0.14 5.29 -30.99
CA THR A 691 -1.57 5.47 -31.31
C THR A 691 -1.95 4.91 -32.69
N THR A 692 -1.02 4.21 -33.33
CA THR A 692 -1.20 3.62 -34.67
C THR A 692 -2.45 2.71 -34.69
N GLY A 693 -3.26 2.83 -35.75
CA GLY A 693 -4.47 2.00 -35.90
C GLY A 693 -5.59 2.32 -34.90
N GLY A 694 -5.55 3.50 -34.24
CA GLY A 694 -6.54 3.90 -33.24
C GLY A 694 -6.26 3.37 -31.82
N ASN A 695 -5.06 2.82 -31.59
CA ASN A 695 -4.64 2.32 -30.30
C ASN A 695 -4.66 3.41 -29.22
N LYS A 696 -5.16 3.10 -28.02
CA LYS A 696 -5.13 3.98 -26.84
C LYS A 696 -3.86 3.75 -26.01
N GLY A 697 -2.72 3.85 -26.68
CA GLY A 697 -1.40 3.46 -26.17
C GLY A 697 -0.63 4.52 -25.39
N VAL A 698 -1.09 5.78 -25.33
CA VAL A 698 -0.38 6.86 -24.60
C VAL A 698 -0.30 6.50 -23.12
N GLY A 699 0.90 6.60 -22.54
CA GLY A 699 1.24 6.17 -21.19
C GLY A 699 1.56 4.68 -21.05
N ARG A 700 1.53 3.89 -22.12
CA ARG A 700 1.60 2.41 -22.07
C ARG A 700 2.65 1.84 -23.01
N VAL A 701 3.23 0.69 -22.65
CA VAL A 701 4.06 -0.10 -23.57
C VAL A 701 3.18 -0.64 -24.68
N THR A 702 3.51 -0.34 -25.92
CA THR A 702 2.74 -0.81 -27.09
C THR A 702 3.47 -1.89 -27.87
N LYS A 703 4.80 -1.98 -27.70
CA LYS A 703 5.61 -3.04 -28.29
C LYS A 703 6.85 -3.36 -27.48
N ILE A 704 7.19 -4.64 -27.39
CA ILE A 704 8.51 -5.13 -26.99
C ILE A 704 9.13 -5.87 -28.18
N GLN A 705 10.43 -5.68 -28.39
CA GLN A 705 11.20 -6.38 -29.40
C GLN A 705 12.49 -6.95 -28.79
N ASP A 706 12.78 -8.22 -29.10
CA ASP A 706 13.92 -8.98 -28.60
C ASP A 706 14.33 -10.08 -29.61
N ALA A 707 15.27 -10.96 -29.22
CA ALA A 707 15.78 -12.05 -30.04
C ALA A 707 14.71 -13.05 -30.51
N SER A 708 13.64 -13.26 -29.73
CA SER A 708 12.53 -14.15 -30.08
C SER A 708 11.60 -13.55 -31.13
N GLY A 709 11.55 -12.21 -31.23
CA GLY A 709 10.72 -11.46 -32.17
C GLY A 709 10.05 -10.24 -31.51
N THR A 710 8.72 -10.11 -31.62
CA THR A 710 7.97 -8.96 -31.09
C THR A 710 6.73 -9.36 -30.31
N ILE A 711 6.35 -8.54 -29.33
CA ILE A 711 5.04 -8.56 -28.69
C ILE A 711 4.43 -7.16 -28.87
N GLU A 712 3.20 -7.08 -29.38
CA GLU A 712 2.50 -5.82 -29.66
C GLU A 712 1.13 -5.82 -28.96
N TRP A 713 0.76 -4.72 -28.31
CA TRP A 713 -0.52 -4.58 -27.59
C TRP A 713 -1.41 -3.49 -28.19
N THR A 714 -2.70 -3.79 -28.28
CA THR A 714 -3.76 -2.83 -28.58
C THR A 714 -4.64 -2.62 -27.36
N TYR A 715 -4.89 -1.35 -27.02
CA TYR A 715 -5.65 -0.89 -25.87
C TYR A 715 -6.96 -0.22 -26.30
N ASN A 716 -8.04 -0.45 -25.55
CA ASN A 716 -9.32 0.27 -25.71
C ASN A 716 -9.37 1.57 -24.87
N ALA A 717 -10.50 2.28 -24.92
CA ALA A 717 -10.72 3.55 -24.21
C ALA A 717 -10.66 3.42 -22.68
N LEU A 718 -10.89 2.22 -22.12
CA LEU A 718 -10.74 1.94 -20.68
C LEU A 718 -9.30 1.52 -20.32
N GLY A 719 -8.36 1.56 -21.27
CA GLY A 719 -6.97 1.14 -21.06
C GLY A 719 -6.74 -0.37 -21.01
N GLN A 720 -7.73 -1.16 -21.44
CA GLN A 720 -7.68 -2.62 -21.39
C GLN A 720 -7.07 -3.17 -22.67
N VAL A 721 -6.24 -4.22 -22.57
CA VAL A 721 -5.63 -4.87 -23.74
C VAL A 721 -6.66 -5.71 -24.47
N THR A 722 -7.09 -5.32 -25.67
CA THR A 722 -8.03 -6.09 -26.50
C THR A 722 -7.34 -7.08 -27.42
N GLN A 723 -6.05 -6.87 -27.69
CA GLN A 723 -5.25 -7.76 -28.52
C GLN A 723 -3.79 -7.77 -28.06
N GLU A 724 -3.21 -8.96 -27.97
CA GLU A 724 -1.76 -9.20 -27.91
C GLU A 724 -1.34 -9.96 -29.16
N LYS A 725 -0.45 -9.37 -29.96
CA LYS A 725 0.12 -9.99 -31.16
C LYS A 725 1.57 -10.31 -30.93
N LYS A 726 1.90 -11.60 -30.89
CA LYS A 726 3.26 -12.11 -30.70
C LYS A 726 3.79 -12.63 -32.04
N THR A 727 4.86 -12.03 -32.54
CA THR A 727 5.59 -12.56 -33.71
C THR A 727 6.83 -13.28 -33.20
N THR A 728 6.86 -14.60 -33.30
CA THR A 728 7.99 -15.44 -32.85
C THR A 728 8.61 -16.14 -34.05
N SER A 729 9.91 -15.91 -34.30
CA SER A 729 10.62 -16.45 -35.48
C SER A 729 9.85 -16.24 -36.80
N SER A 730 9.30 -15.03 -37.00
CA SER A 730 8.46 -14.62 -38.15
C SER A 730 7.06 -15.24 -38.24
N VAL A 731 6.64 -16.06 -37.27
CA VAL A 731 5.28 -16.58 -37.16
C VAL A 731 4.47 -15.69 -36.23
N ALA A 732 3.32 -15.19 -36.68
CA ALA A 732 2.45 -14.34 -35.89
C ALA A 732 1.34 -15.16 -35.19
N TYR A 733 1.22 -14.96 -33.87
CA TYR A 733 0.15 -15.46 -33.03
C TYR A 733 -0.61 -14.28 -32.46
N THR A 734 -1.94 -14.33 -32.49
CA THR A 734 -2.79 -13.28 -31.95
C THR A 734 -3.68 -13.85 -30.87
N VAL A 735 -3.67 -13.21 -29.70
CA VAL A 735 -4.58 -13.49 -28.59
C VAL A 735 -5.50 -12.28 -28.45
N GLY A 736 -6.81 -12.50 -28.52
CA GLY A 736 -7.82 -11.46 -28.35
C GLY A 736 -8.48 -11.54 -26.97
N TYR A 737 -8.87 -10.39 -26.42
CA TYR A 737 -9.58 -10.31 -25.13
C TYR A 737 -10.83 -9.45 -25.27
N ALA A 738 -11.92 -9.92 -24.69
CA ALA A 738 -13.12 -9.13 -24.44
C ALA A 738 -13.35 -9.00 -22.94
N TYR A 739 -13.93 -7.87 -22.54
CA TYR A 739 -14.16 -7.51 -21.15
C TYR A 739 -15.62 -7.15 -20.92
N ASP A 740 -16.07 -7.22 -19.67
CA ASP A 740 -17.24 -6.47 -19.23
C ASP A 740 -16.87 -5.01 -18.90
N LEU A 741 -17.84 -4.23 -18.42
CA LEU A 741 -17.64 -2.83 -18.07
C LEU A 741 -16.81 -2.61 -16.79
N ASP A 742 -16.67 -3.64 -15.93
CA ASP A 742 -15.84 -3.59 -14.71
C ASP A 742 -14.38 -3.96 -15.02
N GLY A 743 -14.11 -4.44 -16.24
CA GLY A 743 -12.78 -4.80 -16.72
C GLY A 743 -12.40 -6.25 -16.51
N ASP A 744 -13.37 -7.08 -16.14
CA ASP A 744 -13.24 -8.52 -16.03
C ASP A 744 -13.25 -9.17 -17.42
N ILE A 745 -12.36 -10.14 -17.65
CA ILE A 745 -12.31 -10.87 -18.92
C ILE A 745 -13.58 -11.72 -19.07
N THR A 746 -14.29 -11.53 -20.18
CA THR A 746 -15.48 -12.30 -20.59
C THR A 746 -15.19 -13.24 -21.75
N GLN A 747 -14.13 -12.99 -22.54
CA GLN A 747 -13.71 -13.91 -23.60
C GLN A 747 -12.22 -13.81 -23.89
N ILE A 748 -11.60 -14.95 -24.18
CA ILE A 748 -10.25 -15.05 -24.77
C ILE A 748 -10.37 -15.72 -26.14
N THR A 749 -9.80 -15.12 -27.17
CA THR A 749 -9.63 -15.72 -28.49
C THR A 749 -8.20 -16.20 -28.64
N TYR A 750 -8.03 -17.51 -28.83
CA TYR A 750 -6.74 -18.19 -28.91
C TYR A 750 -6.16 -18.08 -30.33
N PRO A 751 -4.84 -18.32 -30.51
CA PRO A 751 -4.20 -18.24 -31.83
C PRO A 751 -4.78 -19.17 -32.90
N SER A 752 -5.42 -20.28 -32.52
CA SER A 752 -6.11 -21.17 -33.47
C SER A 752 -7.42 -20.59 -34.02
N GLY A 753 -7.93 -19.50 -33.43
CA GLY A 753 -9.28 -18.98 -33.65
C GLY A 753 -10.33 -19.54 -32.68
N ARG A 754 -9.95 -20.46 -31.77
CA ARG A 754 -10.82 -20.91 -30.69
C ARG A 754 -11.18 -19.76 -29.76
N THR A 755 -12.46 -19.64 -29.40
CA THR A 755 -12.92 -18.70 -28.38
C THR A 755 -13.27 -19.43 -27.10
N VAL A 756 -12.83 -18.93 -25.95
CA VAL A 756 -13.26 -19.36 -24.61
C VAL A 756 -14.00 -18.19 -23.96
N THR A 757 -15.25 -18.41 -23.58
CA THR A 757 -16.13 -17.39 -22.97
C THR A 757 -16.35 -17.71 -21.50
N TYR A 758 -16.16 -16.70 -20.66
CA TYR A 758 -16.36 -16.70 -19.22
C TYR A 758 -17.66 -15.95 -18.93
N ASN A 759 -18.75 -16.67 -18.70
CA ASN A 759 -20.01 -16.05 -18.31
C ASN A 759 -19.92 -15.69 -16.83
N ARG A 760 -20.24 -14.45 -16.49
CA ARG A 760 -20.15 -13.93 -15.12
C ARG A 760 -21.53 -13.66 -14.53
N GLY A 761 -21.69 -14.02 -13.26
CA GLY A 761 -22.91 -13.78 -12.51
C GLY A 761 -23.02 -12.34 -12.02
N SER A 762 -24.04 -12.07 -11.21
CA SER A 762 -24.32 -10.71 -10.70
C SER A 762 -23.21 -10.15 -9.80
N THR A 763 -22.35 -10.99 -9.20
CA THR A 763 -21.22 -10.57 -8.36
C THR A 763 -19.95 -10.25 -9.16
N GLY A 764 -19.95 -10.52 -10.47
CA GLY A 764 -18.77 -10.49 -11.33
C GLY A 764 -17.98 -11.81 -11.37
N LEU A 765 -18.31 -12.79 -10.52
CA LEU A 765 -17.64 -14.10 -10.51
C LEU A 765 -18.09 -15.00 -11.68
N VAL A 766 -17.22 -15.90 -12.14
CA VAL A 766 -17.52 -16.81 -13.26
C VAL A 766 -18.59 -17.83 -12.85
N THR A 767 -19.60 -18.02 -13.69
CA THR A 767 -20.72 -18.97 -13.49
C THR A 767 -20.64 -20.13 -14.47
N ASP A 768 -20.14 -19.89 -15.68
CA ASP A 768 -19.93 -20.91 -16.71
C ASP A 768 -18.73 -20.57 -17.59
N VAL A 769 -18.07 -21.60 -18.11
CA VAL A 769 -17.01 -21.50 -19.11
C VAL A 769 -17.40 -22.30 -20.33
N THR A 770 -17.46 -21.66 -21.49
CA THR A 770 -17.82 -22.29 -22.77
C THR A 770 -16.74 -22.07 -23.82
N THR A 771 -16.70 -22.90 -24.85
CA THR A 771 -15.73 -22.81 -25.93
C THR A 771 -16.34 -23.07 -27.30
N LYS A 772 -15.79 -22.43 -28.33
CA LYS A 772 -16.03 -22.76 -29.74
C LYS A 772 -14.69 -22.96 -30.43
N ALA A 773 -14.50 -24.10 -31.10
CA ALA A 773 -13.25 -24.42 -31.81
C ALA A 773 -12.93 -23.41 -32.92
N THR A 774 -13.95 -22.89 -33.59
CA THR A 774 -13.88 -21.74 -34.51
C THR A 774 -15.10 -20.84 -34.25
N PRO A 775 -15.12 -19.58 -34.70
CA PRO A 775 -16.29 -18.70 -34.53
C PRO A 775 -17.60 -19.28 -35.08
N SER A 776 -17.52 -20.13 -36.11
CA SER A 776 -18.65 -20.85 -36.73
C SER A 776 -19.03 -22.17 -36.05
N SER A 777 -18.20 -22.70 -35.13
CA SER A 777 -18.49 -23.94 -34.42
C SER A 777 -19.62 -23.75 -33.39
N SER A 778 -20.35 -24.84 -33.12
CA SER A 778 -21.30 -24.87 -31.99
C SER A 778 -20.56 -24.63 -30.67
N SER A 779 -21.23 -23.93 -29.74
CA SER A 779 -20.70 -23.75 -28.39
C SER A 779 -20.71 -25.07 -27.62
N ALA A 780 -19.63 -25.37 -26.92
CA ALA A 780 -19.49 -26.51 -26.01
C ALA A 780 -19.18 -26.03 -24.60
N THR A 781 -19.78 -26.65 -23.60
CA THR A 781 -19.52 -26.33 -22.19
C THR A 781 -18.24 -26.99 -21.70
N LEU A 782 -17.39 -26.23 -21.00
CA LEU A 782 -16.21 -26.73 -20.29
C LEU A 782 -16.44 -26.80 -18.78
N ALA A 783 -17.11 -25.79 -18.22
CA ALA A 783 -17.59 -25.78 -16.85
C ALA A 783 -18.96 -25.08 -16.79
N SER A 784 -19.80 -25.50 -15.86
CA SER A 784 -21.09 -24.88 -15.56
C SER A 784 -21.40 -24.98 -14.07
N SER A 785 -22.40 -24.23 -13.60
CA SER A 785 -22.76 -24.19 -12.17
C SER A 785 -21.55 -23.89 -11.27
N VAL A 786 -20.67 -23.00 -11.73
CA VAL A 786 -19.50 -22.55 -10.97
C VAL A 786 -20.02 -21.69 -9.82
N ALA A 787 -19.70 -22.05 -8.58
CA ALA A 787 -20.12 -21.35 -7.38
C ALA A 787 -19.01 -21.26 -6.34
N TYR A 788 -19.05 -20.20 -5.53
CA TYR A 788 -18.02 -19.81 -4.57
C TYR A 788 -18.61 -19.70 -3.17
N GLN A 789 -17.78 -19.86 -2.15
CA GLN A 789 -18.14 -19.46 -0.79
C GLN A 789 -18.34 -17.93 -0.73
N PRO A 790 -19.25 -17.42 0.12
CA PRO A 790 -19.39 -15.98 0.36
C PRO A 790 -18.05 -15.32 0.67
N PHE A 791 -17.64 -14.34 -0.15
CA PHE A 791 -16.33 -13.69 -0.04
C PHE A 791 -15.15 -14.68 0.09
N GLY A 792 -15.26 -15.84 -0.57
CA GLY A 792 -14.40 -16.99 -0.33
C GLY A 792 -14.06 -17.78 -1.58
N PRO A 793 -13.38 -18.93 -1.41
CA PRO A 793 -12.84 -19.72 -2.52
C PRO A 793 -13.94 -20.43 -3.35
N LEU A 794 -13.54 -20.93 -4.53
CA LEU A 794 -14.36 -21.80 -5.38
C LEU A 794 -14.88 -22.99 -4.57
N GLN A 795 -16.20 -23.19 -4.55
CA GLN A 795 -16.87 -24.27 -3.84
C GLN A 795 -17.21 -25.43 -4.76
N THR A 796 -17.75 -25.17 -5.96
CA THR A 796 -18.17 -26.23 -6.87
C THR A 796 -18.16 -25.78 -8.33
N LEU A 797 -18.01 -26.76 -9.23
CA LEU A 797 -18.34 -26.63 -10.65
C LEU A 797 -18.71 -28.00 -11.23
N THR A 798 -19.45 -27.99 -12.33
CA THR A 798 -19.72 -29.17 -13.16
C THR A 798 -18.91 -29.08 -14.45
N TYR A 799 -17.99 -30.01 -14.66
CA TYR A 799 -17.23 -30.14 -15.90
C TYR A 799 -18.14 -30.50 -17.08
N GLY A 800 -17.75 -30.12 -18.29
CA GLY A 800 -18.52 -30.39 -19.51
C GLY A 800 -18.76 -31.87 -19.84
N ASN A 801 -18.03 -32.81 -19.23
CA ASN A 801 -18.30 -34.26 -19.33
C ASN A 801 -19.26 -34.79 -18.25
N GLY A 802 -19.78 -33.91 -17.38
CA GLY A 802 -20.75 -34.24 -16.33
C GLY A 802 -20.16 -34.64 -14.98
N LEU A 803 -18.83 -34.66 -14.82
CA LEU A 803 -18.21 -34.77 -13.50
C LEU A 803 -18.40 -33.47 -12.71
N ILE A 804 -18.59 -33.58 -11.40
CA ILE A 804 -18.79 -32.45 -10.50
C ILE A 804 -17.59 -32.36 -9.58
N LEU A 805 -16.89 -31.23 -9.59
CA LEU A 805 -15.97 -30.82 -8.53
C LEU A 805 -16.79 -30.18 -7.41
N TRP A 806 -16.61 -30.63 -6.18
CA TRP A 806 -17.07 -29.90 -5.01
C TRP A 806 -16.02 -29.93 -3.89
N LYS A 807 -15.94 -28.81 -3.18
CA LYS A 807 -15.02 -28.54 -2.07
C LYS A 807 -15.83 -28.18 -0.83
N THR A 808 -15.45 -28.69 0.33
CA THR A 808 -15.95 -28.18 1.62
C THR A 808 -14.83 -27.52 2.39
N PHE A 809 -15.21 -26.61 3.29
CA PHE A 809 -14.27 -25.83 4.06
C PHE A 809 -14.63 -25.83 5.55
N THR A 810 -13.64 -25.61 6.41
CA THR A 810 -13.85 -25.26 7.81
C THR A 810 -14.39 -23.84 7.93
N GLN A 811 -14.77 -23.43 9.14
CA GLN A 811 -15.18 -22.05 9.43
C GLN A 811 -14.00 -21.06 9.53
N ASP A 812 -12.82 -21.44 9.03
CA ASP A 812 -11.70 -20.54 8.71
C ASP A 812 -11.39 -20.54 7.21
N TYR A 813 -12.28 -21.12 6.38
CA TYR A 813 -12.06 -21.35 4.95
C TYR A 813 -10.85 -22.24 4.62
N ALA A 814 -10.41 -23.09 5.56
CA ALA A 814 -9.45 -24.15 5.29
C ALA A 814 -10.14 -25.32 4.55
N LEU A 815 -9.54 -25.86 3.49
CA LEU A 815 -10.12 -26.91 2.65
C LEU A 815 -10.27 -28.23 3.43
N ASN A 816 -11.49 -28.71 3.64
CA ASN A 816 -11.75 -29.96 4.36
C ASN A 816 -11.86 -31.18 3.42
N THR A 817 -12.53 -31.03 2.28
CA THR A 817 -12.65 -32.10 1.26
C THR A 817 -12.55 -31.54 -0.15
N LEU A 818 -12.03 -32.35 -1.08
CA LEU A 818 -12.05 -32.11 -2.52
C LEU A 818 -12.47 -33.40 -3.21
N ILE A 819 -13.62 -33.38 -3.88
CA ILE A 819 -14.17 -34.54 -4.58
C ILE A 819 -14.49 -34.14 -6.03
N VAL A 820 -14.14 -35.03 -6.96
CA VAL A 820 -14.56 -34.97 -8.36
C VAL A 820 -15.29 -36.27 -8.69
N GLU A 821 -16.59 -36.22 -8.94
CA GLU A 821 -17.43 -37.42 -9.08
C GLU A 821 -18.62 -37.27 -10.02
N GLN A 822 -19.21 -38.39 -10.42
CA GLN A 822 -20.57 -38.45 -10.96
C GLN A 822 -21.34 -39.58 -10.25
N GLY A 823 -22.42 -39.23 -9.55
CA GLY A 823 -23.17 -40.20 -8.76
C GLY A 823 -22.28 -40.79 -7.65
N THR A 824 -22.14 -42.11 -7.60
CA THR A 824 -21.26 -42.79 -6.62
C THR A 824 -19.84 -43.04 -7.14
N ASN A 825 -19.53 -42.60 -8.38
CA ASN A 825 -18.24 -42.85 -9.01
C ASN A 825 -17.36 -41.60 -8.89
N SER A 826 -16.41 -41.61 -7.95
CA SER A 826 -15.40 -40.55 -7.80
C SER A 826 -14.15 -40.84 -8.63
N VAL A 827 -13.62 -39.83 -9.32
CA VAL A 827 -12.26 -39.88 -9.92
C VAL A 827 -11.22 -39.25 -9.01
N ILE A 828 -11.60 -38.26 -8.19
CA ILE A 828 -10.82 -37.77 -7.05
C ILE A 828 -11.72 -37.80 -5.82
N ASN A 829 -11.24 -38.32 -4.71
CA ASN A 829 -11.90 -38.22 -3.41
C ASN A 829 -10.85 -38.02 -2.34
N ARG A 830 -10.66 -36.77 -1.91
CA ARG A 830 -9.64 -36.40 -0.93
C ARG A 830 -10.20 -35.69 0.28
N GLY A 831 -9.75 -36.11 1.46
CA GLY A 831 -9.96 -35.43 2.72
C GLY A 831 -8.67 -34.77 3.20
N TYR A 832 -8.80 -33.67 3.93
CA TYR A 832 -7.68 -32.89 4.45
C TYR A 832 -7.80 -32.74 5.96
N GLY A 833 -6.75 -33.16 6.66
CA GLY A 833 -6.62 -33.01 8.10
C GLY A 833 -5.76 -31.80 8.41
N TYR A 834 -6.10 -31.10 9.49
CA TYR A 834 -5.33 -30.00 10.03
C TYR A 834 -4.98 -30.30 11.48
N TRP A 835 -3.83 -29.81 11.94
CA TRP A 835 -3.62 -29.75 13.37
C TRP A 835 -4.51 -28.64 13.95
N ASN A 836 -5.25 -28.95 15.01
CA ASN A 836 -6.20 -28.04 15.67
C ASN A 836 -5.55 -26.79 16.31
N ASN A 837 -4.28 -26.49 16.01
CA ASN A 837 -3.51 -25.40 16.61
C ASN A 837 -2.61 -24.64 15.62
N ASP A 838 -2.60 -24.87 14.29
CA ASP A 838 -1.75 -24.01 13.43
C ASP A 838 -2.06 -23.95 11.92
N PHE A 839 -3.25 -24.35 11.47
CA PHE A 839 -3.66 -24.33 10.04
C PHE A 839 -2.78 -25.12 9.05
N ASP A 840 -1.73 -25.78 9.52
CA ASP A 840 -0.91 -26.68 8.71
C ASP A 840 -1.68 -27.97 8.35
N ILE A 841 -1.55 -28.42 7.11
CA ILE A 841 -2.14 -29.68 6.65
C ILE A 841 -1.38 -30.85 7.27
N THR A 842 -2.02 -31.63 8.13
CA THR A 842 -1.41 -32.81 8.76
C THR A 842 -1.68 -34.09 8.00
N ASN A 843 -2.74 -34.13 7.18
CA ASN A 843 -3.12 -35.33 6.47
C ASN A 843 -3.75 -34.99 5.12
N VAL A 844 -3.44 -35.79 4.11
CA VAL A 844 -4.19 -35.87 2.85
C VAL A 844 -4.59 -37.32 2.66
N TRP A 845 -5.87 -37.61 2.90
CA TRP A 845 -6.45 -38.94 2.66
C TRP A 845 -6.89 -39.04 1.21
N ASP A 846 -6.39 -40.03 0.46
CA ASP A 846 -6.89 -40.36 -0.88
C ASP A 846 -7.80 -41.59 -0.78
N ASN A 847 -9.11 -41.35 -0.71
CA ASN A 847 -10.10 -42.41 -0.50
C ASN A 847 -10.31 -43.29 -1.74
N ASN A 848 -9.87 -42.82 -2.90
CA ASN A 848 -9.90 -43.61 -4.13
C ASN A 848 -8.69 -44.56 -4.23
N VAL A 849 -7.53 -44.12 -3.73
CA VAL A 849 -6.29 -44.90 -3.75
C VAL A 849 -5.60 -44.76 -2.38
N THR A 850 -6.02 -45.58 -1.41
CA THR A 850 -5.61 -45.44 0.00
C THR A 850 -4.09 -45.50 0.20
N SER A 851 -3.36 -46.20 -0.69
CA SER A 851 -1.90 -46.27 -0.67
C SER A 851 -1.19 -44.95 -0.99
N ARG A 852 -1.93 -43.94 -1.46
CA ARG A 852 -1.46 -42.56 -1.68
C ARG A 852 -1.83 -41.62 -0.53
N THR A 853 -2.31 -42.14 0.60
CA THR A 853 -2.57 -41.32 1.79
C THR A 853 -1.25 -40.83 2.39
N GLU A 854 -1.20 -39.54 2.70
CA GLU A 854 -0.01 -38.84 3.19
C GLU A 854 -0.32 -38.20 4.56
N ASN A 855 0.62 -38.34 5.50
CA ASN A 855 0.57 -37.68 6.81
C ASN A 855 1.82 -36.83 6.97
N TYR A 856 1.70 -35.60 7.47
CA TYR A 856 2.78 -34.62 7.54
C TYR A 856 3.10 -34.24 8.98
N VAL A 857 4.38 -33.98 9.24
CA VAL A 857 4.90 -33.40 10.49
C VAL A 857 5.82 -32.25 10.12
N TYR A 858 5.70 -31.16 10.87
CA TYR A 858 6.43 -29.92 10.63
C TYR A 858 7.36 -29.59 11.79
N THR A 859 8.44 -28.88 11.47
CA THR A 859 9.29 -28.24 12.46
C THR A 859 8.58 -27.01 13.08
N PRO A 860 9.08 -26.43 14.18
CA PRO A 860 8.54 -25.19 14.74
C PRO A 860 8.48 -24.04 13.72
N ASN A 861 9.45 -23.91 12.81
CA ASN A 861 9.43 -22.92 11.72
C ASN A 861 8.49 -23.29 10.54
N HIS A 862 7.62 -24.28 10.71
CA HIS A 862 6.68 -24.76 9.68
C HIS A 862 7.34 -25.36 8.44
N TRP A 863 8.59 -25.81 8.53
CA TRP A 863 9.19 -26.61 7.48
C TRP A 863 8.73 -28.05 7.58
N LEU A 864 8.54 -28.68 6.44
CA LEU A 864 8.13 -30.07 6.42
C LEU A 864 9.28 -30.96 6.91
N GLN A 865 9.05 -31.69 8.00
CA GLN A 865 10.03 -32.55 8.65
C GLN A 865 9.82 -34.01 8.27
N ASN A 866 8.59 -34.52 8.36
CA ASN A 866 8.29 -35.91 8.03
C ASN A 866 7.05 -36.03 7.17
N ILE A 867 7.05 -37.05 6.33
CA ILE A 867 5.88 -37.53 5.62
C ILE A 867 5.85 -39.04 5.74
N TYR A 868 4.69 -39.62 6.01
CA TYR A 868 4.55 -41.07 6.04
C TYR A 868 3.20 -41.55 5.52
N GLY A 869 3.20 -42.74 4.96
CA GLY A 869 2.04 -43.45 4.42
C GLY A 869 2.39 -44.89 4.06
N ASP A 870 1.55 -45.55 3.27
CA ASP A 870 1.80 -46.93 2.81
C ASP A 870 3.08 -47.07 1.97
N PHE A 871 3.57 -45.96 1.40
CA PHE A 871 4.82 -45.88 0.66
C PHE A 871 6.07 -45.87 1.56
N GLY A 872 5.92 -45.79 2.89
CA GLY A 872 7.01 -45.63 3.85
C GLY A 872 7.05 -44.25 4.48
N THR A 873 8.19 -43.90 5.07
CA THR A 873 8.47 -42.61 5.71
C THR A 873 9.55 -41.86 4.96
N GLN A 874 9.31 -40.59 4.65
CA GLN A 874 10.31 -39.62 4.21
C GLN A 874 10.57 -38.62 5.33
N THR A 875 11.84 -38.34 5.63
CA THR A 875 12.27 -37.36 6.63
C THR A 875 13.23 -36.39 6.00
N TYR A 876 13.00 -35.10 6.22
CA TYR A 876 13.84 -34.02 5.74
C TYR A 876 14.50 -33.30 6.92
N TRP A 877 15.76 -32.93 6.74
CA TRP A 877 16.46 -32.02 7.64
C TRP A 877 16.82 -30.76 6.89
N GLN A 878 16.69 -29.62 7.55
CA GLN A 878 17.03 -28.30 7.03
C GLN A 878 18.07 -27.63 7.92
N ASP A 879 18.86 -26.71 7.36
CA ASP A 879 19.64 -25.75 8.14
C ASP A 879 18.82 -24.48 8.45
N GLY A 880 19.36 -23.54 9.23
CA GLY A 880 18.64 -22.34 9.69
C GLY A 880 18.19 -21.36 8.60
N VAL A 881 18.56 -21.57 7.32
CA VAL A 881 18.03 -20.81 6.18
C VAL A 881 17.14 -21.65 5.27
N GLY A 882 16.73 -22.84 5.73
CA GLY A 882 15.81 -23.71 5.02
C GLY A 882 16.45 -24.54 3.92
N ASN A 883 17.79 -24.59 3.82
CA ASN A 883 18.42 -25.50 2.87
C ASN A 883 18.23 -26.94 3.34
N ARG A 884 17.68 -27.79 2.46
CA ARG A 884 17.52 -29.22 2.74
C ARG A 884 18.89 -29.90 2.77
N THR A 885 19.32 -30.42 3.92
CA THR A 885 20.63 -31.04 4.16
C THR A 885 20.58 -32.57 4.12
N TYR A 886 19.44 -33.18 4.43
CA TYR A 886 19.22 -34.62 4.34
C TYR A 886 17.81 -34.97 3.88
N ASP A 887 17.73 -36.02 3.06
CA ASP A 887 16.52 -36.74 2.68
C ASP A 887 16.69 -38.20 3.10
N ILE A 888 15.89 -38.67 4.04
CA ILE A 888 15.90 -40.07 4.51
C ILE A 888 14.59 -40.70 4.07
N PHE A 889 14.66 -41.77 3.29
CA PHE A 889 13.50 -42.58 2.91
C PHE A 889 13.62 -43.98 3.49
N ASP A 890 12.59 -44.41 4.21
CA ASP A 890 12.49 -45.73 4.80
C ASP A 890 11.15 -46.38 4.40
N ASN A 891 11.20 -47.48 3.66
CA ASN A 891 10.01 -48.23 3.25
C ASN A 891 9.70 -49.44 4.16
N GLY A 892 10.35 -49.53 5.32
CA GLY A 892 10.22 -50.64 6.27
C GLY A 892 11.10 -51.85 5.96
N THR A 893 11.77 -51.88 4.79
CA THR A 893 12.74 -52.92 4.42
C THR A 893 14.10 -52.36 4.02
N THR A 894 14.15 -51.12 3.52
CA THR A 894 15.37 -50.44 3.10
C THR A 894 15.29 -48.98 3.54
N THR A 895 16.37 -48.49 4.12
CA THR A 895 16.57 -47.06 4.44
C THR A 895 17.63 -46.50 3.50
N THR A 896 17.29 -45.46 2.75
CA THR A 896 18.24 -44.69 1.93
C THR A 896 18.40 -43.30 2.52
N THR A 897 19.64 -42.84 2.66
CA THR A 897 19.95 -41.52 3.23
C THR A 897 20.74 -40.71 2.24
N LYS A 898 20.09 -39.73 1.63
CA LYS A 898 20.71 -38.78 0.72
C LYS A 898 21.05 -37.49 1.46
N SER A 899 22.33 -37.20 1.63
CA SER A 899 22.81 -35.90 2.11
C SER A 899 22.97 -34.93 0.94
N LEU A 900 22.60 -33.67 1.15
CA LEU A 900 22.85 -32.57 0.23
C LEU A 900 23.93 -31.68 0.86
N GLY A 901 25.09 -31.60 0.21
CA GLY A 901 26.22 -30.79 0.68
C GLY A 901 26.15 -29.37 0.14
N TYR A 902 26.38 -28.38 1.02
CA TYR A 902 26.42 -26.95 0.70
C TYR A 902 27.82 -26.39 0.87
N ALA A 903 28.16 -25.32 0.14
CA ALA A 903 29.40 -24.61 0.42
C ALA A 903 29.34 -23.96 1.81
N TYR A 904 30.47 -23.85 2.50
CA TYR A 904 30.49 -23.24 3.83
C TYR A 904 30.22 -21.73 3.80
N ASN A 905 30.45 -21.09 2.65
CA ASN A 905 30.43 -19.64 2.48
C ASN A 905 29.29 -19.14 1.58
N ASN A 906 28.33 -19.99 1.20
CA ASN A 906 27.12 -19.61 0.45
C ASN A 906 26.03 -20.69 0.59
N ASN A 907 24.83 -20.44 0.04
CA ASN A 907 23.68 -21.34 0.07
C ASN A 907 23.56 -22.21 -1.21
N LEU A 908 24.66 -22.37 -1.94
CA LEU A 908 24.73 -23.14 -3.17
C LEU A 908 25.05 -24.63 -2.89
N VAL A 909 24.31 -25.52 -3.55
CA VAL A 909 24.42 -26.98 -3.37
C VAL A 909 25.57 -27.54 -4.20
N LEU A 910 26.53 -28.22 -3.58
CA LEU A 910 27.74 -28.72 -4.23
C LEU A 910 27.63 -30.18 -4.68
N ASN A 911 26.88 -31.00 -3.94
CA ASN A 911 26.78 -32.42 -4.21
C ASN A 911 25.57 -33.04 -3.52
N THR A 912 25.23 -34.26 -3.95
CA THR A 912 24.35 -35.15 -3.19
C THR A 912 25.03 -36.50 -2.99
N ILE A 913 24.99 -37.04 -1.78
CA ILE A 913 25.73 -38.23 -1.36
C ILE A 913 24.76 -39.24 -0.74
N ASP A 914 24.87 -40.53 -1.09
CA ASP A 914 24.20 -41.64 -0.40
C ASP A 914 25.24 -42.57 0.23
N GLY A 915 25.27 -42.63 1.56
CA GLY A 915 26.34 -43.26 2.33
C GLY A 915 27.71 -42.64 2.00
N SER A 916 28.61 -43.42 1.39
CA SER A 916 29.92 -42.95 0.91
C SER A 916 29.96 -42.66 -0.60
N THR A 917 28.83 -42.81 -1.30
CA THR A 917 28.75 -42.68 -2.75
C THR A 917 28.25 -41.30 -3.15
N THR A 918 29.06 -40.54 -3.87
CA THR A 918 28.60 -39.28 -4.49
C THR A 918 27.67 -39.59 -5.66
N LEU A 919 26.40 -39.21 -5.52
CA LEU A 919 25.38 -39.37 -6.57
C LEU A 919 25.44 -38.23 -7.59
N ARG A 920 25.66 -37.00 -7.11
CA ARG A 920 25.72 -35.79 -7.92
C ARG A 920 26.89 -34.90 -7.52
N THR A 921 27.54 -34.28 -8.49
CA THR A 921 28.53 -33.20 -8.29
C THR A 921 28.09 -31.98 -9.10
N ILE A 922 27.93 -30.84 -8.43
CA ILE A 922 27.29 -29.63 -8.96
C ILE A 922 28.29 -28.45 -8.88
N THR A 923 28.33 -27.64 -9.94
CA THR A 923 29.15 -26.42 -10.00
C THR A 923 28.33 -25.23 -10.48
N HIS A 924 28.70 -24.02 -10.05
CA HIS A 924 27.98 -22.79 -10.35
C HIS A 924 28.84 -21.76 -11.09
N ASP A 925 28.21 -20.80 -11.77
CA ASP A 925 28.87 -19.57 -12.23
C ASP A 925 28.95 -18.50 -11.11
N GLY A 926 29.53 -17.33 -11.43
CA GLY A 926 29.66 -16.21 -10.50
C GLY A 926 28.34 -15.54 -10.09
N GLY A 927 27.22 -15.91 -10.72
CA GLY A 927 25.87 -15.46 -10.36
C GLY A 927 25.05 -16.54 -9.67
N GLY A 928 25.69 -17.63 -9.23
CA GLY A 928 25.06 -18.73 -8.50
C GLY A 928 24.25 -19.71 -9.34
N ASN A 929 24.26 -19.58 -10.68
CA ASN A 929 23.51 -20.49 -11.54
C ASN A 929 24.24 -21.84 -11.65
N ILE A 930 23.53 -22.96 -11.55
CA ILE A 930 24.14 -24.29 -11.78
C ILE A 930 24.54 -24.41 -13.26
N ILE A 931 25.83 -24.58 -13.54
CA ILE A 931 26.40 -24.73 -14.90
C ILE A 931 26.77 -26.17 -15.25
N THR A 932 27.11 -27.00 -14.25
CA THR A 932 27.41 -28.42 -14.45
C THR A 932 26.79 -29.23 -13.33
N ASP A 933 26.22 -30.37 -13.69
CA ASP A 933 25.64 -31.35 -12.78
C ASP A 933 25.96 -32.77 -13.29
N VAL A 934 26.90 -33.41 -12.62
CA VAL A 934 27.35 -34.77 -12.95
C VAL A 934 26.53 -35.76 -12.15
N ARG A 935 25.66 -36.53 -12.81
CA ARG A 935 24.82 -37.57 -12.21
C ARG A 935 25.39 -38.96 -12.57
N GLY A 936 26.12 -39.58 -11.63
CA GLY A 936 26.89 -40.80 -11.93
C GLY A 936 27.91 -40.55 -13.05
N SER A 937 27.75 -41.23 -14.21
CA SER A 937 28.61 -41.04 -15.39
C SER A 937 28.09 -40.01 -16.41
N THR A 938 26.90 -39.43 -16.18
CA THR A 938 26.26 -38.50 -17.13
C THR A 938 26.44 -37.06 -16.66
N THR A 939 27.02 -36.22 -17.52
CA THR A 939 27.20 -34.79 -17.22
C THR A 939 26.10 -33.97 -17.90
N TYR A 940 25.36 -33.18 -17.12
CA TYR A 940 24.45 -32.15 -17.62
C TYR A 940 25.17 -30.81 -17.56
N ASN A 941 25.27 -30.12 -18.69
CA ASN A 941 25.86 -28.79 -18.80
C ASN A 941 24.76 -27.79 -19.18
N TYR A 942 24.64 -26.76 -18.35
CA TYR A 942 23.65 -25.69 -18.46
C TYR A 942 24.37 -24.40 -18.85
N ARG A 943 24.02 -23.83 -20.00
CA ARG A 943 24.55 -22.53 -20.45
C ARG A 943 23.50 -21.46 -20.23
N TYR A 944 23.93 -20.33 -19.67
CA TYR A 944 23.08 -19.16 -19.48
C TYR A 944 23.49 -18.05 -20.45
N ASN A 945 22.50 -17.31 -20.93
CA ASN A 945 22.73 -16.12 -21.74
C ASN A 945 23.10 -14.91 -20.86
N ASN A 946 23.39 -13.76 -21.48
CA ASN A 946 23.74 -12.54 -20.75
C ASN A 946 22.55 -12.00 -19.94
N ARG A 947 21.30 -12.32 -20.32
CA ARG A 947 20.09 -12.06 -19.51
C ARG A 947 19.94 -12.95 -18.26
N GLY A 948 20.86 -13.89 -18.00
CA GLY A 948 20.80 -14.80 -16.85
C GLY A 948 19.80 -15.96 -17.01
N ARG A 949 19.40 -16.25 -18.26
CA ARG A 949 18.42 -17.28 -18.61
C ARG A 949 19.11 -18.54 -19.12
N LEU A 950 18.67 -19.72 -18.69
CA LEU A 950 19.13 -21.00 -19.25
C LEU A 950 18.79 -21.05 -20.75
N ASP A 951 19.77 -20.97 -21.63
CA ASP A 951 19.56 -20.87 -23.08
C ASP A 951 20.01 -22.11 -23.85
N ARG A 952 20.80 -23.00 -23.24
CA ARG A 952 21.18 -24.29 -23.82
C ARG A 952 21.43 -25.37 -22.78
N LEU A 953 20.96 -26.58 -23.09
CA LEU A 953 21.26 -27.81 -22.39
C LEU A 953 22.13 -28.75 -23.24
N THR A 954 23.26 -29.18 -22.68
CA THR A 954 24.13 -30.21 -23.28
C THR A 954 24.30 -31.37 -22.32
N VAL A 955 24.01 -32.60 -22.76
CA VAL A 955 24.20 -33.83 -21.98
C VAL A 955 25.39 -34.61 -22.54
N GLY A 956 26.39 -34.85 -21.72
CA GLY A 956 27.73 -35.24 -22.18
C GLY A 956 28.29 -34.18 -23.11
N SER A 957 28.59 -34.56 -24.35
CA SER A 957 29.00 -33.64 -25.43
C SER A 957 27.88 -33.30 -26.41
N THR A 958 26.66 -33.79 -26.18
CA THR A 958 25.55 -33.67 -27.14
C THR A 958 24.56 -32.61 -26.70
N VAL A 959 24.32 -31.61 -27.55
CA VAL A 959 23.27 -30.61 -27.29
C VAL A 959 21.90 -31.28 -27.38
N LYS A 960 21.06 -31.05 -26.37
CA LYS A 960 19.71 -31.60 -26.26
C LYS A 960 18.63 -30.56 -26.49
N ALA A 961 18.83 -29.35 -26.01
CA ALA A 961 17.87 -28.27 -26.23
C ALA A 961 18.52 -26.89 -26.27
N ASP A 962 17.90 -25.99 -27.04
CA ASP A 962 18.10 -24.54 -27.03
C ASP A 962 16.80 -23.85 -26.62
N TYR A 963 16.89 -22.81 -25.79
CA TYR A 963 15.76 -22.04 -25.28
C TYR A 963 15.91 -20.56 -25.63
N THR A 964 14.82 -19.93 -26.06
CA THR A 964 14.79 -18.48 -26.33
C THR A 964 13.62 -17.83 -25.60
N TYR A 965 13.87 -16.67 -25.00
CA TYR A 965 12.94 -15.96 -24.12
C TYR A 965 12.47 -14.66 -24.77
N ASP A 966 11.19 -14.35 -24.63
CA ASP A 966 10.64 -13.05 -25.02
C ASP A 966 11.08 -11.94 -24.05
N GLY A 967 10.85 -10.69 -24.39
CA GLY A 967 11.23 -9.53 -23.57
C GLY A 967 10.45 -9.38 -22.26
N LEU A 968 9.48 -10.27 -21.98
CA LEU A 968 8.86 -10.45 -20.65
C LEU A 968 9.51 -11.60 -19.85
N GLU A 969 10.66 -12.09 -20.30
CA GLU A 969 11.42 -13.21 -19.72
C GLU A 969 10.67 -14.56 -19.77
N ARG A 970 9.63 -14.70 -20.60
CA ARG A 970 8.90 -15.97 -20.79
C ARG A 970 9.58 -16.79 -21.87
N MET A 971 9.71 -18.11 -21.69
CA MET A 971 10.27 -19.00 -22.71
C MET A 971 9.34 -19.01 -23.91
N ALA A 972 9.77 -18.40 -25.02
CA ALA A 972 8.99 -18.27 -26.24
C ALA A 972 9.28 -19.39 -27.24
N ILE A 973 10.50 -19.93 -27.25
CA ILE A 973 10.94 -20.98 -28.16
C ILE A 973 11.71 -22.03 -27.37
N ARG A 974 11.42 -23.30 -27.64
CA ARG A 974 12.21 -24.47 -27.22
C ARG A 974 12.52 -25.32 -28.43
N ALA A 975 13.79 -25.56 -28.70
CA ALA A 975 14.24 -26.40 -29.81
C ALA A 975 14.98 -27.62 -29.26
N THR A 976 14.34 -28.79 -29.31
CA THR A 976 14.93 -30.06 -28.88
C THR A 976 15.59 -30.79 -30.04
N GLN A 977 16.75 -31.40 -29.80
CA GLN A 977 17.56 -32.07 -30.81
C GLN A 977 18.30 -33.27 -30.23
N ASN A 978 18.69 -34.21 -31.10
CA ASN A 978 19.39 -35.44 -30.71
C ASN A 978 18.66 -36.24 -29.61
N MET A 979 17.32 -36.21 -29.63
CA MET A 979 16.45 -36.93 -28.71
C MET A 979 15.07 -37.16 -29.34
N THR A 980 14.19 -37.87 -28.65
CA THR A 980 12.81 -38.13 -29.10
C THR A 980 11.82 -37.68 -28.03
N PRO A 981 10.86 -36.82 -28.37
CA PRO A 981 10.72 -36.11 -29.65
C PRO A 981 11.83 -35.05 -29.86
N SER A 982 12.14 -34.73 -31.12
CA SER A 982 12.96 -33.58 -31.51
C SER A 982 12.12 -32.61 -32.34
N GLY A 983 12.43 -31.32 -32.26
CA GLY A 983 11.73 -30.27 -32.99
C GLY A 983 11.65 -28.96 -32.21
N THR A 984 11.07 -27.95 -32.86
CA THR A 984 10.88 -26.61 -32.30
C THR A 984 9.43 -26.41 -31.88
N THR A 985 9.24 -25.93 -30.66
CA THR A 985 7.94 -25.54 -30.09
C THR A 985 7.96 -24.05 -29.75
N HIS A 986 6.93 -23.33 -30.19
CA HIS A 986 6.63 -21.95 -29.78
C HIS A 986 5.59 -21.98 -28.64
N TYR A 987 5.82 -21.18 -27.60
CA TYR A 987 4.91 -21.05 -26.44
C TYR A 987 4.22 -19.68 -26.44
N ILE A 988 2.89 -19.73 -26.31
CA ILE A 988 2.02 -18.56 -26.29
C ILE A 988 1.36 -18.51 -24.92
N TYR A 989 1.50 -17.38 -24.24
CA TYR A 989 0.97 -17.15 -22.90
C TYR A 989 -0.11 -16.07 -22.95
N ASP A 990 -0.94 -16.01 -21.92
CA ASP A 990 -1.82 -14.87 -21.70
C ASP A 990 -1.11 -13.74 -20.94
N ARG A 991 -1.87 -12.69 -20.62
CA ARG A 991 -1.39 -11.55 -19.85
C ARG A 991 -0.96 -11.89 -18.44
N ALA A 992 -1.53 -12.93 -17.83
CA ALA A 992 -1.16 -13.40 -16.49
C ALA A 992 0.02 -14.39 -16.50
N GLY A 993 0.63 -14.64 -17.66
CA GLY A 993 1.72 -15.59 -17.82
C GLY A 993 1.29 -17.06 -17.81
N ARG A 994 -0.01 -17.34 -17.89
CA ARG A 994 -0.52 -18.71 -18.04
C ARG A 994 -0.26 -19.18 -19.46
N LEU A 995 0.23 -20.41 -19.61
CA LEU A 995 0.43 -21.00 -20.94
C LEU A 995 -0.93 -21.22 -21.60
N LEU A 996 -1.16 -20.61 -22.78
CA LEU A 996 -2.39 -20.78 -23.55
C LEU A 996 -2.23 -21.81 -24.66
N ALA A 997 -1.11 -21.81 -25.37
CA ALA A 997 -0.92 -22.69 -26.53
C ALA A 997 0.54 -23.10 -26.76
N GLU A 998 0.71 -24.29 -27.34
CA GLU A 998 1.95 -24.79 -27.91
C GLU A 998 1.78 -24.96 -29.41
N ALA A 999 2.75 -24.48 -30.19
CA ALA A 999 2.75 -24.56 -31.65
C ALA A 999 4.07 -25.10 -32.19
N THR A 1000 4.06 -25.71 -33.37
CA THR A 1000 5.28 -26.10 -34.07
C THR A 1000 6.10 -24.86 -34.47
N GLY A 1001 7.38 -25.04 -34.81
CA GLY A 1001 8.22 -23.97 -35.35
C GLY A 1001 7.70 -23.33 -36.66
N THR A 1002 6.78 -24.00 -37.36
CA THR A 1002 6.09 -23.48 -38.55
C THR A 1002 4.76 -22.78 -38.24
N GLY A 1003 4.34 -22.73 -36.97
CA GLY A 1003 3.13 -22.04 -36.53
C GLY A 1003 1.86 -22.89 -36.43
N THR A 1004 1.95 -24.21 -36.58
CA THR A 1004 0.77 -25.09 -36.44
C THR A 1004 0.49 -25.33 -34.96
N ILE A 1005 -0.71 -24.98 -34.49
CA ILE A 1005 -1.10 -25.17 -33.08
C ILE A 1005 -1.25 -26.67 -32.78
N GLN A 1006 -0.56 -27.16 -31.74
CA GLN A 1006 -0.58 -28.55 -31.31
C GLN A 1006 -1.44 -28.75 -30.06
N ARG A 1007 -1.39 -27.79 -29.14
CA ARG A 1007 -2.08 -27.85 -27.84
C ARG A 1007 -2.63 -26.50 -27.42
N GLU A 1008 -3.77 -26.51 -26.72
CA GLU A 1008 -4.34 -25.33 -26.07
C GLU A 1008 -4.83 -25.67 -24.66
N TYR A 1009 -4.53 -24.78 -23.70
CA TYR A 1009 -4.89 -24.92 -22.29
C TYR A 1009 -5.94 -23.89 -21.92
N VAL A 1010 -7.02 -24.33 -21.28
CA VAL A 1010 -8.08 -23.45 -20.78
C VAL A 1010 -8.00 -23.40 -19.26
N TRP A 1011 -8.12 -22.18 -18.71
CA TRP A 1011 -8.00 -21.88 -17.29
C TRP A 1011 -9.32 -21.33 -16.77
N LEU A 1012 -9.70 -21.71 -15.54
CA LEU A 1012 -10.70 -21.02 -14.72
C LEU A 1012 -9.94 -20.34 -13.59
N ASP A 1013 -9.84 -19.01 -13.64
CA ASP A 1013 -8.91 -18.25 -12.81
C ASP A 1013 -7.50 -18.88 -12.90
N ASP A 1014 -6.93 -19.37 -11.82
CA ASP A 1014 -5.60 -20.01 -11.83
C ASP A 1014 -5.61 -21.54 -11.93
N MET A 1015 -6.80 -22.14 -11.94
CA MET A 1015 -7.01 -23.57 -12.03
C MET A 1015 -7.05 -24.02 -13.51
N PRO A 1016 -6.20 -24.95 -13.96
CA PRO A 1016 -6.30 -25.51 -15.30
C PRO A 1016 -7.59 -26.35 -15.42
N LEU A 1017 -8.42 -26.02 -16.40
CA LEU A 1017 -9.77 -26.59 -16.57
C LEU A 1017 -9.83 -27.65 -17.68
N ALA A 1018 -9.19 -27.39 -18.82
CA ALA A 1018 -9.21 -28.29 -19.97
C ALA A 1018 -7.94 -28.21 -20.81
N LEU A 1019 -7.61 -29.31 -21.49
CA LEU A 1019 -6.54 -29.41 -22.47
C LEU A 1019 -7.12 -29.89 -23.81
N PHE A 1020 -6.91 -29.12 -24.86
CA PHE A 1020 -7.07 -29.55 -26.24
C PHE A 1020 -5.71 -29.99 -26.77
N ALA A 1021 -5.60 -31.23 -27.24
CA ALA A 1021 -4.36 -31.83 -27.70
C ALA A 1021 -4.50 -32.39 -29.12
N ASP A 1022 -3.35 -32.66 -29.76
CA ASP A 1022 -3.25 -33.22 -31.11
C ASP A 1022 -4.01 -32.37 -32.15
N LEU A 1023 -4.04 -31.05 -31.95
CA LEU A 1023 -4.73 -30.08 -32.81
C LEU A 1023 -4.12 -29.98 -34.22
N ASP A 1024 -2.87 -30.42 -34.36
CA ASP A 1024 -2.12 -30.55 -35.60
C ASP A 1024 -2.39 -31.87 -36.33
N THR A 1025 -3.27 -32.72 -35.80
CA THR A 1025 -3.67 -34.00 -36.40
C THR A 1025 -5.12 -33.99 -36.88
N GLY A 1026 -5.51 -34.96 -37.71
CA GLY A 1026 -6.90 -35.15 -38.12
C GLY A 1026 -7.83 -35.69 -37.01
N SER A 1027 -7.38 -35.80 -35.77
CA SER A 1027 -8.12 -36.40 -34.66
C SER A 1027 -7.86 -35.69 -33.32
N PRO A 1028 -8.22 -34.40 -33.21
CA PRO A 1028 -7.98 -33.61 -32.00
C PRO A 1028 -8.67 -34.23 -30.79
N LYS A 1029 -8.03 -34.09 -29.62
CA LYS A 1029 -8.51 -34.61 -28.34
C LYS A 1029 -8.87 -33.48 -27.40
N GLN A 1030 -9.86 -33.71 -26.56
CA GLN A 1030 -10.26 -32.83 -25.47
C GLN A 1030 -10.22 -33.62 -24.17
N TRP A 1031 -9.47 -33.11 -23.19
CA TRP A 1031 -9.37 -33.67 -21.86
C TRP A 1031 -9.80 -32.64 -20.83
N TYR A 1032 -10.54 -33.08 -19.82
CA TYR A 1032 -10.89 -32.28 -18.65
C TYR A 1032 -9.82 -32.47 -17.59
N VAL A 1033 -9.27 -31.38 -17.06
CA VAL A 1033 -8.16 -31.39 -16.11
C VAL A 1033 -8.70 -31.29 -14.69
N HIS A 1034 -8.22 -32.18 -13.82
CA HIS A 1034 -8.64 -32.29 -12.42
C HIS A 1034 -7.42 -32.03 -11.50
N PRO A 1035 -7.26 -30.80 -11.01
CA PRO A 1035 -6.17 -30.43 -10.11
C PRO A 1035 -6.39 -30.90 -8.67
N ASP A 1036 -5.31 -30.97 -7.91
CA ASP A 1036 -5.34 -31.17 -6.46
C ASP A 1036 -5.50 -29.84 -5.69
N HIS A 1037 -5.42 -29.88 -4.36
CA HIS A 1037 -5.51 -28.68 -3.50
C HIS A 1037 -4.47 -27.57 -3.76
N LEU A 1038 -3.39 -27.85 -4.51
CA LEU A 1038 -2.37 -26.87 -4.89
C LEU A 1038 -2.59 -26.35 -6.31
N ASP A 1039 -3.76 -26.62 -6.90
CA ASP A 1039 -4.10 -26.38 -8.31
C ASP A 1039 -3.11 -27.03 -9.30
N ARG A 1040 -2.37 -28.05 -8.84
CA ARG A 1040 -1.51 -28.88 -9.68
C ARG A 1040 -2.35 -29.96 -10.37
N PRO A 1041 -2.27 -30.14 -11.71
CA PRO A 1041 -2.96 -31.24 -12.39
C PRO A 1041 -2.62 -32.59 -11.76
N SER A 1042 -3.63 -33.37 -11.36
CA SER A 1042 -3.43 -34.70 -10.76
C SER A 1042 -4.07 -35.82 -11.59
N LYS A 1043 -5.21 -35.54 -12.23
CA LYS A 1043 -5.88 -36.45 -13.17
C LYS A 1043 -6.42 -35.71 -14.39
N MET A 1044 -6.64 -36.44 -15.48
CA MET A 1044 -7.45 -35.98 -16.60
C MET A 1044 -8.45 -37.05 -17.03
N THR A 1045 -9.62 -36.61 -17.47
CA THR A 1045 -10.66 -37.50 -18.01
C THR A 1045 -11.09 -37.10 -19.42
N ASP A 1046 -11.58 -38.07 -20.17
CA ASP A 1046 -12.20 -37.83 -21.47
C ASP A 1046 -13.69 -37.47 -21.39
N ALA A 1047 -14.34 -37.32 -22.55
CA ALA A 1047 -15.76 -37.03 -22.66
C ALA A 1047 -16.66 -38.17 -22.13
N SER A 1048 -16.15 -39.40 -22.05
CA SER A 1048 -16.81 -40.56 -21.44
C SER A 1048 -16.48 -40.74 -19.96
N GLN A 1049 -15.79 -39.75 -19.35
CA GLN A 1049 -15.36 -39.72 -17.95
C GLN A 1049 -14.27 -40.75 -17.60
N ALA A 1050 -13.69 -41.42 -18.61
CA ALA A 1050 -12.58 -42.34 -18.38
C ALA A 1050 -11.32 -41.57 -18.00
N VAL A 1051 -10.60 -42.04 -16.98
CA VAL A 1051 -9.30 -41.47 -16.59
C VAL A 1051 -8.27 -41.81 -17.65
N VAL A 1052 -7.78 -40.79 -18.36
CA VAL A 1052 -6.80 -40.91 -19.45
C VAL A 1052 -5.39 -40.49 -19.04
N TRP A 1053 -5.26 -39.88 -17.87
CA TRP A 1053 -3.99 -39.53 -17.25
C TRP A 1053 -4.16 -39.46 -15.73
N ASP A 1054 -3.26 -40.11 -15.00
CA ASP A 1054 -3.20 -40.10 -13.55
C ASP A 1054 -1.75 -39.95 -13.11
N ALA A 1055 -1.45 -38.88 -12.37
CA ALA A 1055 -0.13 -38.60 -11.84
C ALA A 1055 -0.12 -38.67 -10.33
N TRP A 1056 0.92 -39.34 -9.81
CA TRP A 1056 1.27 -39.29 -8.40
C TRP A 1056 2.65 -38.65 -8.25
N TYR A 1057 2.74 -37.69 -7.35
CA TYR A 1057 3.92 -36.85 -7.15
C TYR A 1057 4.49 -37.09 -5.77
N THR A 1058 5.80 -36.97 -5.64
CA THR A 1058 6.42 -36.69 -4.37
C THR A 1058 6.11 -35.25 -3.94
N THR A 1059 6.41 -34.97 -2.68
CA THR A 1059 6.18 -33.69 -2.00
C THR A 1059 6.71 -32.48 -2.76
N TYR A 1060 7.94 -32.59 -3.25
CA TYR A 1060 8.65 -31.53 -3.96
C TYR A 1060 8.33 -31.54 -5.46
N GLY A 1061 7.31 -32.29 -5.88
CA GLY A 1061 6.79 -32.30 -7.25
C GLY A 1061 7.48 -33.25 -8.21
N GLU A 1062 8.40 -34.10 -7.73
CA GLU A 1062 8.94 -35.17 -8.57
C GLU A 1062 7.82 -36.15 -8.92
N VAL A 1063 7.76 -36.60 -10.15
CA VAL A 1063 6.72 -37.56 -10.57
C VAL A 1063 7.14 -38.95 -10.10
N GLN A 1064 6.34 -39.53 -9.21
CA GLN A 1064 6.54 -40.92 -8.77
C GLN A 1064 5.95 -41.92 -9.77
N SER A 1065 4.78 -41.62 -10.34
CA SER A 1065 4.23 -42.40 -11.46
C SER A 1065 3.26 -41.57 -12.30
N ILE A 1066 3.20 -41.87 -13.59
CA ILE A 1066 2.16 -41.43 -14.51
C ILE A 1066 1.60 -42.66 -15.21
N THR A 1067 0.28 -42.78 -15.28
CA THR A 1067 -0.41 -43.82 -16.05
C THR A 1067 -1.45 -43.19 -16.98
N GLY A 1068 -1.86 -43.93 -18.02
CA GLY A 1068 -2.83 -43.46 -19.03
C GLY A 1068 -2.22 -43.17 -20.39
N SER A 1069 -3.05 -42.74 -21.34
CA SER A 1069 -2.68 -42.51 -22.74
C SER A 1069 -2.44 -41.04 -23.10
N ALA A 1070 -2.86 -40.09 -22.25
CA ALA A 1070 -2.67 -38.66 -22.48
C ALA A 1070 -1.39 -38.14 -21.81
N THR A 1071 -0.94 -36.95 -22.22
CA THR A 1071 0.28 -36.32 -21.69
C THR A 1071 0.02 -34.91 -21.20
N MET A 1072 0.28 -34.66 -19.91
CA MET A 1072 0.23 -33.33 -19.28
C MET A 1072 1.63 -32.91 -18.81
N ASN A 1073 2.09 -31.76 -19.31
CA ASN A 1073 3.40 -31.19 -18.94
C ASN A 1073 3.31 -30.09 -17.89
N LEU A 1074 2.13 -29.54 -17.63
CA LEU A 1074 1.95 -28.63 -16.50
C LEU A 1074 2.26 -29.36 -15.18
N ARG A 1075 2.86 -28.64 -14.23
CA ARG A 1075 3.19 -29.14 -12.88
C ARG A 1075 2.50 -28.25 -11.86
N PHE A 1076 3.19 -27.82 -10.82
CA PHE A 1076 2.66 -26.79 -9.93
C PHE A 1076 2.29 -25.52 -10.70
N PRO A 1077 1.47 -24.62 -10.13
CA PRO A 1077 1.04 -23.40 -10.80
C PRO A 1077 2.21 -22.63 -11.44
N GLY A 1078 2.12 -22.38 -12.75
CA GLY A 1078 3.17 -21.72 -13.55
C GLY A 1078 4.30 -22.63 -14.07
N GLN A 1079 4.37 -23.89 -13.64
CA GLN A 1079 5.44 -24.81 -14.01
C GLN A 1079 5.13 -25.66 -15.25
N TYR A 1080 6.13 -25.87 -16.09
CA TYR A 1080 6.10 -26.75 -17.27
C TYR A 1080 7.29 -27.72 -17.28
N PHE A 1081 7.03 -29.02 -17.42
CA PHE A 1081 8.04 -30.07 -17.43
C PHE A 1081 8.84 -30.12 -18.74
N LEU A 1082 10.16 -30.09 -18.63
CA LEU A 1082 11.12 -30.21 -19.72
C LEU A 1082 11.74 -31.63 -19.73
N VAL A 1083 11.26 -32.48 -20.63
CA VAL A 1083 11.69 -33.90 -20.71
C VAL A 1083 13.20 -34.08 -20.96
N GLU A 1084 13.84 -33.12 -21.61
CA GLU A 1084 15.26 -33.14 -21.97
C GLU A 1084 16.20 -32.98 -20.77
N SER A 1085 15.74 -32.33 -19.72
CA SER A 1085 16.52 -31.99 -18.53
C SER A 1085 15.98 -32.65 -17.26
N GLY A 1086 14.70 -33.01 -17.26
CA GLY A 1086 13.96 -33.38 -16.06
C GLY A 1086 13.57 -32.18 -15.19
N LEU A 1087 13.88 -30.95 -15.61
CA LEU A 1087 13.57 -29.73 -14.86
C LEU A 1087 12.14 -29.26 -15.14
N HIS A 1088 11.61 -28.47 -14.22
CA HIS A 1088 10.36 -27.74 -14.40
C HIS A 1088 10.70 -26.27 -14.71
N TYR A 1089 10.39 -25.82 -15.91
CA TYR A 1089 10.41 -24.39 -16.25
C TYR A 1089 9.36 -23.65 -15.44
N ASN A 1090 9.71 -22.56 -14.76
CA ASN A 1090 8.79 -21.74 -13.97
C ASN A 1090 9.06 -20.26 -14.19
N TRP A 1091 8.61 -19.73 -15.34
CA TRP A 1091 8.81 -18.35 -15.82
C TRP A 1091 10.23 -17.83 -15.69
N HIS A 1092 10.62 -17.33 -14.51
CA HIS A 1092 11.92 -16.72 -14.28
C HIS A 1092 13.01 -17.71 -13.88
N ARG A 1093 12.67 -18.93 -13.46
CA ARG A 1093 13.66 -19.92 -13.04
C ARG A 1093 13.35 -21.32 -13.56
N HIS A 1094 14.30 -22.24 -13.39
CA HIS A 1094 14.10 -23.67 -13.58
C HIS A 1094 14.24 -24.38 -12.24
N TYR A 1095 13.33 -25.30 -12.00
CA TYR A 1095 13.19 -26.03 -10.77
C TYR A 1095 13.60 -27.49 -10.95
N ASP A 1096 14.48 -28.00 -10.09
CA ASP A 1096 14.85 -29.41 -10.03
C ASP A 1096 14.07 -30.10 -8.89
N PRO A 1097 12.99 -30.83 -9.20
CA PRO A 1097 12.20 -31.51 -8.17
C PRO A 1097 12.98 -32.57 -7.39
N SER A 1098 14.02 -33.15 -7.99
CA SER A 1098 14.86 -34.15 -7.32
C SER A 1098 15.80 -33.54 -6.27
N LEU A 1099 16.09 -32.24 -6.35
CA LEU A 1099 16.82 -31.49 -5.33
C LEU A 1099 15.90 -30.71 -4.39
N GLY A 1100 14.62 -30.53 -4.76
CA GLY A 1100 13.74 -29.68 -3.98
C GLY A 1100 14.05 -28.18 -4.12
N ARG A 1101 14.70 -27.73 -5.20
CA ARG A 1101 15.15 -26.33 -5.35
C ARG A 1101 15.29 -25.84 -6.77
N TYR A 1102 15.34 -24.52 -6.92
CA TYR A 1102 15.69 -23.87 -8.19
C TYR A 1102 17.18 -24.06 -8.51
N ILE A 1103 17.51 -24.11 -9.79
CA ILE A 1103 18.90 -24.20 -10.29
C ILE A 1103 19.54 -22.84 -10.57
N GLN A 1104 18.81 -21.77 -10.26
CA GLN A 1104 19.18 -20.35 -10.37
C GLN A 1104 18.78 -19.66 -9.06
N PRO A 1105 19.57 -18.72 -8.51
CA PRO A 1105 19.14 -17.86 -7.43
C PRO A 1105 17.90 -17.04 -7.83
N ASP A 1106 17.16 -16.52 -6.84
CA ASP A 1106 16.01 -15.67 -7.13
C ASP A 1106 16.44 -14.37 -7.84
N PRO A 1107 15.92 -14.05 -9.04
CA PRO A 1107 16.25 -12.80 -9.71
C PRO A 1107 15.76 -11.55 -8.96
N ASN A 1108 14.80 -11.69 -8.04
CA ASN A 1108 14.37 -10.61 -7.14
C ASN A 1108 15.20 -10.52 -5.85
N ALA A 1109 16.28 -11.27 -5.69
CA ALA A 1109 17.27 -10.97 -4.66
C ALA A 1109 17.82 -9.51 -4.78
N ASP A 1110 17.62 -8.87 -5.95
CA ASP A 1110 17.90 -7.46 -6.25
C ASP A 1110 16.79 -6.47 -5.82
N VAL A 1111 15.58 -6.96 -5.53
CA VAL A 1111 14.48 -6.13 -5.02
C VAL A 1111 14.51 -6.21 -3.50
N ILE A 1112 14.80 -5.08 -2.86
CA ILE A 1112 14.46 -4.90 -1.45
C ILE A 1112 12.94 -5.01 -1.37
N ALA A 1113 12.43 -6.16 -0.93
CA ALA A 1113 11.07 -6.27 -0.47
C ALA A 1113 10.93 -5.32 0.72
N THR A 1114 10.27 -4.19 0.50
CA THR A 1114 9.98 -3.16 1.51
C THR A 1114 8.76 -3.54 2.35
N THR A 1115 8.47 -4.83 2.48
CA THR A 1115 7.32 -5.34 3.20
C THR A 1115 7.76 -6.52 4.06
N PRO A 1116 7.39 -6.56 5.35
CA PRO A 1116 7.26 -7.84 6.03
C PRO A 1116 6.13 -8.58 5.31
N VAL A 1117 6.50 -9.39 4.32
CA VAL A 1117 5.67 -10.54 4.02
C VAL A 1117 5.85 -11.36 5.30
N ASN A 1118 4.80 -11.44 6.13
CA ASN A 1118 4.59 -12.68 6.88
C ASN A 1118 5.02 -13.77 5.92
N LEU A 1119 5.76 -14.79 6.35
CA LEU A 1119 5.62 -16.06 5.66
C LEU A 1119 4.16 -16.50 5.89
N ASP A 1120 3.22 -15.81 5.25
CA ASP A 1120 1.99 -16.32 4.75
C ASP A 1120 2.49 -17.51 3.95
N GLY A 1121 2.48 -18.66 4.61
CA GLY A 1121 2.60 -19.97 4.01
C GLY A 1121 1.47 -20.24 3.00
N SER A 1122 1.04 -19.21 2.25
CA SER A 1122 0.71 -19.36 0.84
C SER A 1122 1.63 -20.45 0.30
N THR A 1123 1.01 -21.46 -0.27
CA THR A 1123 1.65 -22.54 -0.98
C THR A 1123 2.82 -21.98 -1.78
N LEU A 1124 4.05 -22.03 -1.27
CA LEU A 1124 5.18 -21.28 -1.82
C LEU A 1124 5.78 -22.03 -3.01
N ILE A 1125 4.94 -22.18 -4.01
CA ILE A 1125 5.34 -22.20 -5.39
C ILE A 1125 4.76 -20.92 -5.94
N ALA A 1126 5.50 -19.83 -5.74
CA ALA A 1126 5.18 -18.59 -6.39
C ALA A 1126 5.07 -18.87 -7.90
N ARG A 1127 3.91 -18.56 -8.48
CA ARG A 1127 3.74 -18.60 -9.92
C ARG A 1127 4.84 -17.71 -10.51
N GLY A 1128 5.61 -18.28 -11.43
CA GLY A 1128 6.74 -17.62 -12.06
C GLY A 1128 8.06 -17.66 -11.29
N GLY A 1129 8.09 -18.36 -10.15
CA GLY A 1129 9.31 -18.69 -9.44
C GLY A 1129 10.02 -17.47 -8.92
N ILE A 1130 9.33 -16.53 -8.30
CA ILE A 1130 9.92 -15.40 -7.57
C ILE A 1130 9.21 -15.26 -6.24
N THR A 1131 9.93 -15.27 -5.11
CA THR A 1131 9.36 -14.83 -3.85
C THR A 1131 9.26 -13.31 -3.79
N GLY A 1132 8.30 -12.79 -3.03
CA GLY A 1132 8.20 -11.34 -2.81
C GLY A 1132 7.30 -10.62 -3.80
N GLY A 1133 6.76 -11.33 -4.77
CA GLY A 1133 5.52 -10.95 -5.41
C GLY A 1133 4.49 -12.00 -5.06
N SER A 1134 3.46 -11.63 -4.29
CA SER A 1134 2.14 -12.02 -4.76
C SER A 1134 2.16 -11.70 -6.25
N GLN A 1135 2.05 -12.69 -7.13
CA GLN A 1135 1.47 -12.40 -8.43
C GLN A 1135 0.04 -12.00 -8.10
N GLN A 1136 -0.14 -10.75 -7.63
CA GLN A 1136 -1.36 -10.03 -7.83
C GLN A 1136 -1.58 -10.19 -9.31
N HIS A 1137 -2.62 -10.97 -9.59
CA HIS A 1137 -3.13 -11.18 -10.90
C HIS A 1137 -2.87 -9.92 -11.74
N LEU A 1138 -2.30 -10.10 -12.93
CA LEU A 1138 -2.58 -9.21 -14.05
C LEU A 1138 -4.07 -9.37 -14.47
N ASN A 1139 -4.98 -9.56 -13.50
CA ASN A 1139 -6.39 -9.27 -13.62
C ASN A 1139 -6.47 -7.75 -13.59
N ASN A 1140 -6.96 -7.27 -14.70
CA ASN A 1140 -7.31 -5.91 -14.96
C ASN A 1140 -8.37 -5.43 -13.94
N THR A 1141 -7.93 -4.99 -12.78
CA THR A 1141 -8.56 -3.88 -12.06
C THR A 1141 -7.45 -2.89 -11.74
N THR A 1142 -7.18 -2.04 -12.73
CA THR A 1142 -6.52 -0.73 -12.66
C THR A 1142 -5.02 -0.67 -12.31
N SER A 1143 -4.28 -0.07 -13.27
CA SER A 1143 -2.95 0.58 -13.17
C SER A 1143 -1.79 -0.28 -12.70
N GLY A 1144 -0.79 -0.40 -13.59
CA GLY A 1144 0.55 -0.73 -13.15
C GLY A 1144 1.09 0.41 -12.30
N ASP A 1145 1.32 0.11 -11.02
CA ASP A 1145 2.21 0.87 -10.16
C ASP A 1145 2.86 -0.06 -9.14
N TYR A 1146 4.18 -0.03 -9.16
CA TYR A 1146 5.04 -0.79 -8.29
C TYR A 1146 4.96 -0.25 -6.84
N ASN A 1147 4.84 -1.19 -5.90
CA ASN A 1147 5.47 -1.16 -4.58
C ASN A 1147 5.07 -0.02 -3.60
N THR A 1148 3.96 -0.17 -2.86
CA THR A 1148 3.62 0.73 -1.74
C THR A 1148 2.81 0.05 -0.60
N GLN A 1149 3.36 -0.99 0.04
CA GLN A 1149 3.07 -1.24 1.46
C GLN A 1149 4.34 -0.91 2.23
N ILE A 1150 4.24 -0.03 3.23
CA ILE A 1150 5.40 0.42 4.01
C ILE A 1150 5.11 0.11 5.46
N GLY A 1151 5.67 -1.03 5.88
CA GLY A 1151 5.89 -1.45 7.25
C GLY A 1151 7.35 -1.87 7.36
N VAL A 1152 7.96 -1.63 8.52
CA VAL A 1152 9.41 -1.83 8.74
C VAL A 1152 9.87 -3.20 8.24
N GLU A 1153 10.89 -3.11 7.39
CA GLU A 1153 11.13 -3.97 6.23
C GLU A 1153 12.19 -5.02 6.57
N LEU A 1154 11.86 -6.30 6.38
CA LEU A 1154 12.82 -7.39 6.43
C LEU A 1154 13.09 -7.88 5.01
N PRO A 1155 14.35 -8.09 4.63
CA PRO A 1155 14.66 -8.77 3.38
C PRO A 1155 14.08 -10.19 3.40
N GLU A 1156 13.50 -10.61 2.28
CA GLU A 1156 13.44 -12.03 1.95
C GLU A 1156 14.86 -12.58 2.01
N PHE A 1157 15.02 -13.85 2.40
CA PHE A 1157 16.29 -14.56 2.34
C PHE A 1157 17.00 -14.19 1.02
N VAL A 1158 18.01 -13.32 1.14
CA VAL A 1158 18.74 -12.79 -0.02
C VAL A 1158 19.53 -13.91 -0.70
N ASP A 1159 19.69 -15.02 0.02
CA ASP A 1159 20.51 -16.15 -0.33
C ASP A 1159 19.78 -17.44 0.09
N GLY A 1160 19.44 -18.30 -0.87
CA GLY A 1160 18.72 -19.56 -0.66
C GLY A 1160 17.77 -19.96 -1.79
N PRO A 1161 18.06 -21.00 -2.60
CA PRO A 1161 17.16 -21.46 -3.65
C PRO A 1161 16.12 -22.49 -3.17
N SER A 1162 16.00 -22.74 -1.87
CA SER A 1162 14.99 -23.60 -1.25
C SER A 1162 13.85 -22.80 -0.65
N LEU A 1163 12.65 -23.03 -1.18
CA LEU A 1163 11.47 -22.22 -0.92
C LEU A 1163 10.29 -23.09 -0.49
N TYR A 1164 10.54 -24.03 0.42
CA TYR A 1164 9.54 -25.02 0.80
C TYR A 1164 9.14 -24.88 2.26
N ALA A 1165 8.16 -24.00 2.49
CA ALA A 1165 7.17 -24.21 3.54
C ALA A 1165 5.97 -24.94 2.89
N TYR A 1166 5.60 -26.11 3.41
CA TYR A 1166 4.48 -26.89 2.87
C TYR A 1166 3.19 -26.47 3.58
N ALA A 1167 2.23 -25.97 2.82
CA ALA A 1167 0.82 -25.80 3.17
C ALA A 1167 0.47 -25.12 4.51
N ARG A 1168 0.28 -23.79 4.47
CA ARG A 1168 -0.91 -23.18 5.10
C ARG A 1168 -2.04 -23.24 4.07
N SER A 1169 -3.21 -23.77 4.43
CA SER A 1169 -4.42 -23.23 3.79
C SER A 1169 -4.52 -21.79 4.28
N GLN A 1170 -4.41 -20.81 3.39
CA GLN A 1170 -4.60 -19.41 3.73
C GLN A 1170 -5.91 -19.23 4.52
N PRO A 1171 -5.90 -18.72 5.76
CA PRO A 1171 -6.83 -17.67 6.07
C PRO A 1171 -6.24 -16.41 5.43
N SER A 1172 -6.85 -15.93 4.37
CA SER A 1172 -6.69 -14.58 3.80
C SER A 1172 -7.02 -13.45 4.81
N MET A 1173 -6.76 -13.64 6.11
CA MET A 1173 -7.54 -13.01 7.18
C MET A 1173 -6.72 -12.46 8.34
N MET A 1174 -5.43 -12.79 8.48
CA MET A 1174 -4.61 -12.12 9.50
C MET A 1174 -4.31 -10.66 9.16
N VAL A 1175 -4.54 -10.24 7.91
CA VAL A 1175 -4.36 -8.85 7.45
C VAL A 1175 -5.66 -8.03 7.57
N ASP A 1176 -6.83 -8.68 7.71
CA ASP A 1176 -8.15 -8.04 7.64
C ASP A 1176 -8.90 -7.98 9.00
N TRP A 1177 -8.21 -8.17 10.12
CA TRP A 1177 -8.73 -7.80 11.45
C TRP A 1177 -8.75 -6.30 11.68
N LEU A 1178 -7.87 -5.59 10.98
CA LEU A 1178 -7.90 -4.14 10.88
C LEU A 1178 -8.95 -3.66 9.87
N GLY A 1179 -9.85 -4.56 9.41
CA GLY A 1179 -10.98 -4.30 8.54
C GLY A 1179 -11.56 -2.92 8.81
N LEU A 1180 -11.22 -2.00 7.91
CA LEU A 1180 -11.63 -0.60 7.93
C LEU A 1180 -11.67 -0.03 9.37
N GLN A 1181 -10.54 -0.02 10.08
CA GLN A 1181 -10.31 1.03 11.06
C GLN A 1181 -10.22 2.36 10.30
N ALA A 1182 -11.38 2.86 9.92
CA ALA A 1182 -11.56 4.28 9.75
C ALA A 1182 -11.27 4.92 11.12
N MET A 1183 -10.06 5.49 11.21
CA MET A 1183 -9.82 6.73 11.92
C MET A 1183 -10.15 6.73 13.42
N CYS A 1184 -9.51 5.90 14.25
CA CYS A 1184 -9.38 6.19 15.69
C CYS A 1184 -8.40 5.22 16.40
N TRP A 1185 -7.15 5.15 15.93
CA TRP A 1185 -6.09 4.54 16.73
C TRP A 1185 -4.79 5.32 16.56
N MET A 1186 -4.52 6.23 17.49
CA MET A 1186 -3.20 6.84 17.64
C MET A 1186 -2.38 5.90 18.53
N PRO A 1187 -1.30 5.27 18.05
CA PRO A 1187 -0.24 4.91 18.97
C PRO A 1187 0.18 6.22 19.64
N GLY A 1188 0.34 6.25 20.96
CA GLY A 1188 0.88 7.45 21.62
C GLY A 1188 2.14 7.94 20.90
N SER A 1189 2.18 9.22 20.51
CA SER A 1189 3.31 9.80 19.81
C SER A 1189 4.58 9.71 20.66
N GLN A 1190 5.64 9.14 20.12
CA GLN A 1190 6.95 9.00 20.74
C GLN A 1190 7.89 10.17 20.46
N CYS A 1191 7.50 11.06 19.55
CA CYS A 1191 8.22 12.30 19.33
C CYS A 1191 7.67 13.42 20.24
N SER A 1192 8.51 14.44 20.45
CA SER A 1192 8.12 15.59 21.27
C SER A 1192 6.88 16.29 20.74
N GLU A 1193 6.04 16.93 21.55
CA GLU A 1193 4.84 17.61 21.03
C GLU A 1193 5.17 18.69 19.99
N GLU A 1194 6.39 19.25 20.03
CA GLU A 1194 6.90 20.21 19.06
C GLU A 1194 7.63 19.59 17.85
N LEU A 1195 8.23 18.40 17.96
CA LEU A 1195 8.73 17.63 16.81
C LEU A 1195 7.56 16.97 16.10
N ARG A 1196 6.59 16.47 16.87
CA ARG A 1196 5.25 16.15 16.42
C ARG A 1196 4.70 17.38 15.79
N ARG A 1197 4.65 18.55 16.41
CA ARG A 1197 4.16 19.77 15.75
C ARG A 1197 4.97 20.15 14.52
N TYR A 1198 6.28 19.99 14.47
CA TYR A 1198 7.09 20.29 13.28
C TYR A 1198 6.84 19.30 12.14
N LEU A 1199 6.80 18.00 12.45
CA LEU A 1199 6.51 16.93 11.50
C LEU A 1199 5.03 16.88 11.15
N GLN A 1200 4.15 17.23 12.08
CA GLN A 1200 2.72 17.41 11.96
C GLN A 1200 2.43 18.72 11.26
N ASP A 1201 3.27 19.75 11.34
CA ASP A 1201 3.17 20.99 10.58
C ASP A 1201 3.70 20.72 9.18
N ASN A 1202 4.72 19.88 9.00
CA ASN A 1202 5.11 19.35 7.71
C ASN A 1202 4.00 18.47 7.13
N VAL A 1203 3.37 17.59 7.91
CA VAL A 1203 2.15 16.86 7.51
C VAL A 1203 1.01 17.87 7.31
N ASN A 1204 0.82 18.90 8.10
CA ASN A 1204 -0.23 19.90 7.89
C ASN A 1204 0.15 20.93 6.81
N THR A 1205 1.35 20.87 6.25
CA THR A 1205 1.83 21.74 5.17
C THR A 1205 1.79 20.97 3.85
N PHE A 1206 2.22 19.72 3.88
CA PHE A 1206 2.33 18.81 2.74
C PHE A 1206 1.09 17.88 2.62
N CYS A 1207 0.54 17.43 3.75
CA CYS A 1207 -0.62 16.53 3.96
C CYS A 1207 -1.86 17.15 4.60
N LYS A 1208 -2.10 18.46 4.47
CA LYS A 1208 -3.39 19.02 4.91
C LYS A 1208 -4.49 18.02 4.54
N PRO A 1209 -5.47 17.74 5.43
CA PRO A 1209 -6.63 16.98 4.98
C PRO A 1209 -7.09 17.64 3.69
N ARG A 1210 -7.65 16.86 2.76
CA ARG A 1210 -8.37 17.37 1.57
C ARG A 1210 -8.68 18.84 1.80
N PRO A 1211 -8.24 19.81 0.93
CA PRO A 1211 -8.76 21.17 1.06
C PRO A 1211 -10.25 21.03 1.36
N PRO A 1212 -10.73 21.59 2.48
CA PRO A 1212 -11.79 21.02 3.31
C PRO A 1212 -13.05 20.72 2.51
N SER A 1213 -13.15 19.54 1.87
CA SER A 1213 -13.83 19.36 0.56
C SER A 1213 -13.35 20.42 -0.46
N CYS A 1214 -13.05 20.13 -1.75
CA CYS A 1214 -12.76 21.26 -2.67
C CYS A 1214 -14.01 22.13 -2.65
N GLN A 1215 -13.97 23.27 -1.96
CA GLN A 1215 -15.07 24.20 -1.71
C GLN A 1215 -15.03 25.24 -2.83
N PRO A 1216 -16.17 25.88 -3.15
CA PRO A 1216 -16.24 26.94 -4.17
C PRO A 1216 -15.39 28.11 -3.76
N GLY A 1217 -14.14 28.10 -4.23
CA GLY A 1217 -13.13 28.97 -3.65
C GLY A 1217 -11.72 28.43 -3.52
N ASP A 1218 -11.36 27.21 -3.93
CA ASP A 1218 -10.01 26.68 -3.69
C ASP A 1218 -9.18 26.50 -4.98
N SER A 1219 -7.95 27.02 -5.04
CA SER A 1219 -7.03 26.71 -6.14
C SER A 1219 -6.62 25.24 -6.03
N CYS A 1220 -7.21 24.39 -6.85
CA CYS A 1220 -6.94 22.96 -6.80
C CYS A 1220 -5.49 22.70 -7.25
N PRO A 1221 -4.68 21.97 -6.45
CA PRO A 1221 -3.37 21.54 -6.90
C PRO A 1221 -3.51 20.68 -8.15
N SER A 1222 -2.62 20.91 -9.13
CA SER A 1222 -2.50 20.13 -10.35
C SER A 1222 -2.36 18.62 -10.11
N MET A 1223 -2.55 17.78 -11.12
CA MET A 1223 -2.33 16.33 -10.95
C MET A 1223 -0.93 16.03 -10.44
N ASP A 1224 0.09 16.72 -10.96
CA ASP A 1224 1.46 16.56 -10.50
C ASP A 1224 1.76 17.36 -9.21
N ASP A 1225 1.01 18.39 -8.83
CA ASP A 1225 1.03 18.98 -7.48
C ASP A 1225 0.31 18.11 -6.47
N ARG A 1226 -0.68 17.34 -6.90
CA ARG A 1226 -1.33 16.30 -6.12
C ARG A 1226 -0.35 15.16 -5.96
N ILE A 1227 0.33 14.70 -7.00
CA ILE A 1227 1.40 13.70 -6.93
C ILE A 1227 2.58 14.20 -6.09
N ASN A 1228 3.02 15.45 -6.27
CA ASN A 1228 4.11 16.04 -5.48
C ASN A 1228 3.67 16.31 -4.05
N ARG A 1229 2.44 16.74 -3.80
CA ARG A 1229 1.86 16.79 -2.45
C ARG A 1229 1.64 15.41 -1.89
N PHE A 1230 1.30 14.40 -2.66
CA PHE A 1230 1.11 13.02 -2.22
C PHE A 1230 2.46 12.36 -1.91
N ASN A 1231 3.52 12.74 -2.64
CA ASN A 1231 4.90 12.33 -2.38
C ASN A 1231 5.51 13.09 -1.20
N GLN A 1232 5.32 14.41 -1.10
CA GLN A 1232 5.76 15.24 0.02
C GLN A 1232 4.95 14.94 1.27
N CYS A 1233 3.64 14.73 1.11
CA CYS A 1233 2.77 14.28 2.17
C CYS A 1233 3.12 12.86 2.56
N GLY A 1234 3.29 11.97 1.61
CA GLY A 1234 3.72 10.62 1.89
C GLY A 1234 5.05 10.64 2.65
N THR A 1235 6.00 11.47 2.23
CA THR A 1235 7.28 11.65 2.91
C THR A 1235 7.13 12.30 4.28
N ALA A 1236 6.20 13.24 4.46
CA ALA A 1236 5.91 13.88 5.75
C ALA A 1236 5.14 12.97 6.70
N ARG A 1237 4.19 12.17 6.21
CA ARG A 1237 3.47 11.12 6.94
C ARG A 1237 4.39 9.97 7.26
N LYS A 1238 5.28 9.59 6.35
CA LYS A 1238 6.36 8.65 6.64
C LYS A 1238 7.29 9.23 7.69
N ALA A 1239 7.70 10.49 7.56
CA ALA A 1239 8.58 11.12 8.53
C ALA A 1239 7.92 11.24 9.90
N ILE A 1240 6.63 11.58 10.00
CA ILE A 1240 5.92 11.58 11.29
C ILE A 1240 5.67 10.15 11.76
N ASN A 1241 5.28 9.21 10.89
CA ASN A 1241 5.03 7.82 11.23
C ASN A 1241 6.32 7.16 11.73
N ASP A 1242 7.40 7.22 10.97
CA ASP A 1242 8.70 6.67 11.32
C ASP A 1242 9.31 7.38 12.54
N ARG A 1243 9.24 8.71 12.63
CA ARG A 1243 9.94 9.47 13.68
C ARG A 1243 9.11 9.75 14.93
N CYS A 1244 7.77 9.65 14.86
CA CYS A 1244 6.86 9.84 16.00
C CYS A 1244 6.10 8.59 16.38
N TYR A 1245 6.02 7.58 15.51
CA TYR A 1245 5.20 6.40 15.76
C TYR A 1245 5.95 5.08 15.43
N ASN A 1246 7.27 5.12 15.12
CA ASN A 1246 8.12 4.02 14.62
C ASN A 1246 7.51 3.22 13.48
N GLY A 1247 6.84 3.94 12.61
CA GLY A 1247 6.12 3.35 11.53
C GLY A 1247 4.79 2.76 11.96
N GLY A 1248 4.40 2.69 13.25
CA GLY A 1248 3.27 1.92 13.77
C GLY A 1248 1.94 2.66 13.96
N ASP A 1249 1.78 3.91 13.48
CA ASP A 1249 0.48 4.58 13.45
C ASP A 1249 -0.31 4.12 12.24
N PRO A 1250 -1.36 3.29 12.42
CA PRO A 1250 -2.12 2.75 11.29
C PRO A 1250 -2.76 3.86 10.46
N GLY A 1251 -3.11 5.01 11.06
CA GLY A 1251 -3.66 6.16 10.35
C GLY A 1251 -2.62 6.87 9.49
N HIS A 1252 -1.40 7.09 9.99
CA HIS A 1252 -0.32 7.66 9.18
C HIS A 1252 0.32 6.65 8.22
N GLN A 1253 0.35 5.35 8.54
CA GLN A 1253 0.72 4.25 7.65
C GLN A 1253 -0.27 4.11 6.51
N PHE A 1254 -1.57 4.03 6.82
CA PHE A 1254 -2.65 3.89 5.84
C PHE A 1254 -2.70 5.12 4.96
N GLU A 1255 -2.62 6.32 5.54
CA GLU A 1255 -2.58 7.52 4.72
C GLU A 1255 -1.25 7.69 3.99
N TYR A 1256 -0.13 7.24 4.54
CA TYR A 1256 1.14 7.23 3.81
C TYR A 1256 1.08 6.30 2.61
N ALA A 1257 0.65 5.06 2.81
CA ALA A 1257 0.43 4.06 1.77
C ALA A 1257 -0.62 4.54 0.77
N ARG A 1258 -1.74 5.12 1.21
CA ARG A 1258 -2.75 5.76 0.36
C ARG A 1258 -2.16 6.91 -0.44
N ASN A 1259 -1.43 7.85 0.16
CA ASN A 1259 -0.81 8.96 -0.57
C ASN A 1259 0.28 8.46 -1.53
N ARG A 1260 1.06 7.44 -1.18
CA ARG A 1260 2.03 6.80 -2.08
C ARG A 1260 1.34 6.01 -3.21
N MET A 1261 0.22 5.34 -2.94
CA MET A 1261 -0.64 4.66 -3.92
C MET A 1261 -1.35 5.65 -4.82
N ASP A 1262 -1.85 6.78 -4.31
CA ASP A 1262 -2.52 7.84 -5.07
C ASP A 1262 -1.52 8.64 -5.91
N SER A 1263 -0.30 8.86 -5.38
CA SER A 1263 0.85 9.35 -6.15
C SER A 1263 1.21 8.39 -7.28
N ALA A 1264 1.36 7.09 -6.99
CA ALA A 1264 1.71 6.11 -7.99
C ALA A 1264 0.59 5.98 -9.04
N ARG A 1265 -0.67 5.77 -8.62
CA ARG A 1265 -1.85 5.69 -9.51
C ARG A 1265 -2.01 6.90 -10.42
N CYS A 1266 -1.56 8.08 -9.99
CA CYS A 1266 -1.61 9.29 -10.81
C CYS A 1266 -0.36 9.46 -11.69
N LEU A 1267 0.77 8.85 -11.35
CA LEU A 1267 1.96 8.69 -12.20
C LEU A 1267 1.80 7.54 -13.24
N GLY A 1268 0.94 6.55 -12.96
CA GLY A 1268 0.55 5.47 -13.86
C GLY A 1268 -0.82 5.72 -14.51
N LEU A 1269 -0.88 6.56 -15.55
CA LEU A 1269 -2.09 6.92 -16.33
C LEU A 1269 -3.15 5.79 -16.45
N THR A 1270 -4.13 5.80 -15.54
CA THR A 1270 -5.34 4.98 -15.58
C THR A 1270 -6.61 5.77 -15.28
N PRO A 1271 -7.78 5.30 -15.77
CA PRO A 1271 -9.03 6.04 -15.64
C PRO A 1271 -9.48 6.27 -14.19
N THR A 1272 -8.95 5.50 -13.23
CA THR A 1272 -9.33 5.54 -11.82
C THR A 1272 -8.67 6.62 -10.99
N CYS A 1273 -7.74 7.42 -11.52
CA CYS A 1273 -7.20 8.56 -10.75
C CYS A 1273 -8.19 9.72 -10.54
N THR A 1274 -9.46 9.53 -10.90
CA THR A 1274 -10.60 10.41 -10.60
C THR A 1274 -11.54 9.87 -9.51
N THR A 1275 -11.27 8.69 -8.93
CA THR A 1275 -12.23 7.90 -8.11
C THR A 1275 -12.01 7.87 -6.57
N GLN A 1276 -11.03 8.61 -6.00
CA GLN A 1276 -10.88 8.72 -4.52
C GLN A 1276 -10.72 10.16 -3.99
#